data_AF-A0A7W3VZN6-F1
#
_entry.id   AF-A0A7W3VZN6-F1
#
_cell.length_a   1.000
_cell.length_b   1.000
_cell.length_c   1.000
_cell.angle_alpha   90.00
_cell.angle_beta   90.00
_cell.angle_gamma   90.00
#
_symmetry.space_group_name_H-M   'P 1'
#
loop_
_entity.id
_entity.type
_entity.pdbx_description
1 polymer ?
#
loop_
_entity_poly.entity_id
_entity_poly.type
_entity_poly.pdbx_seq_one_letter_code
_entity_poly.pdbx_strand_id
1 'polypeptide(L)'
;MLPGLAEKYAECLPEARATTMSRLLSAVVREGLLRTGPARERGLELVLREATKTGRLTLAGPVRLNGREVADPLRLWDFLAKERLCSGDSDAWERLRAELADSVAGHALSLAAASVFAAELRDRDNSGNGHRNRPFASLVAALRDSGEEGSLLIPFERMVVEGHPLHPVAKMKVGMSVEDTIRYSPEFGAEFDLPLVAVSRDAATGANGLDASQALLSEAFPRTVAAAAVEMRAAGLIPEQRVLIPVHPHQRFHALPALHADAIADGTVAPLRTRIPARPLISVRTLSARETAASAGLHVKTALEVQLTSAVRGVSPAAVHNGPRLSALLERIVAADLDLALGTPDGRPRFAVLRELASVAYVPPDGPDPAAAQARRRSLAAVLREDSEDLLGPDELSMPVAALFAKSPLTGASLLHDLLAETASVTGAALSEVARQWLAAHVERCVPQLLTLLVRYGIALEPHPQNTVLVLKDRLPHRVLLRDLGAARVLESRLARRALAGDFLPGSALLASDPAALRAKLYYPLFGHHLGELVAELAHASGCVEDALWPVAGECVRQAFHRLAMSACCPEEAEDAGADAEALLNEPWQHKALLTMRLKNLVTDQQYVGGPNPLAATKQEPEPPDLNEAEREMLACLRERRPELVRPWLDELAGARLSTLNGACGALLRERRSLPAKRITEIVLPFTGPPPVAPSVLALLGPGAGRLICVTLRSGRRLAAVCEPEGGFGANEVASPVVLSDGVEVRVLDRPEDLVDAVASSGGEMDWGALRDDLVDSARNLALSRACVRRRLPARPHRIAAAAGQRAVSDLALDLDAACAEGHTIHLAPRVRRGFTPADSLAYCPESADTVGLSFVAVRKDSVLSTPDPSGASVGTIVADHFPATVARAIDGLAARGHAPAEYELIPVHPWQLRSRLAAEYPEELATGGIVPLPEAQLACRPTVSVRTLVTAAAGRHGRRLTVKTSLDVQLTSRRRTISPATTGNGPRMSCLLQRLLADDPSTRGRVVCVPELAGIAFAPPPGNPAPSRERGLSALLRADPADYAVPGEIVLSACALRGAAYPDGTVLAELVHERSRRSAVALGFFDRYAELMLAAGLPLLWRYGIGLEAHLQNTLLVVRDGLPVRVLVRDFGGIRVHSGRMREAGLDFVPHPGSITFSDDIGHVRRKVSYALLQANIAHVVTMFAETWDLPAERLWTTVRTKMTDLLAGLPANLLARASADVAFLMTSHLPQKAFGLMRLLAADHDIYLPQANPLHGAGDTVR
;
A
#
# COMPACT_ATOMS: atom_id res chain seq x y z
N MET A 1 33.04 24.46 -29.90
CA MET A 1 33.57 23.36 -29.05
C MET A 1 33.69 23.88 -27.62
N LEU A 2 33.33 23.07 -26.62
CA LEU A 2 33.44 23.43 -25.20
C LEU A 2 34.91 23.73 -24.84
N PRO A 3 35.24 24.90 -24.26
CA PRO A 3 36.61 25.21 -23.82
C PRO A 3 37.14 24.15 -22.83
N GLY A 4 38.41 23.74 -22.97
CA GLY A 4 39.04 22.77 -22.05
C GLY A 4 38.63 21.30 -22.23
N LEU A 5 37.73 20.96 -23.16
CA LEU A 5 37.24 19.58 -23.34
C LEU A 5 38.35 18.58 -23.69
N ALA A 6 39.35 18.98 -24.48
CA ALA A 6 40.46 18.11 -24.87
C ALA A 6 41.39 17.77 -23.69
N GLU A 7 41.66 18.75 -22.82
CA GLU A 7 42.44 18.56 -21.60
C GLU A 7 41.70 17.63 -20.63
N LYS A 8 40.40 17.89 -20.41
CA LYS A 8 39.54 17.03 -19.58
C LYS A 8 39.39 15.62 -20.12
N TYR A 9 39.33 15.44 -21.44
CA TYR A 9 39.32 14.13 -22.06
C TYR A 9 40.58 13.31 -21.69
N ALA A 10 41.76 13.94 -21.75
CA ALA A 10 43.01 13.29 -21.37
C ALA A 10 43.03 12.91 -19.87
N GLU A 11 42.52 13.79 -19.00
CA GLU A 11 42.38 13.54 -17.55
C GLU A 11 41.42 12.39 -17.24
N CYS A 12 40.31 12.26 -17.97
CA CYS A 12 39.28 11.25 -17.74
C CYS A 12 39.57 9.89 -18.38
N LEU A 13 40.54 9.80 -19.29
CA LEU A 13 40.85 8.56 -20.01
C LEU A 13 41.23 7.37 -19.11
N PRO A 14 42.02 7.54 -18.03
CA PRO A 14 42.29 6.45 -17.08
C PRO A 14 41.03 5.91 -16.38
N GLU A 15 40.12 6.80 -15.94
CA GLU A 15 38.85 6.40 -15.31
C GLU A 15 37.97 5.64 -16.31
N ALA A 16 37.86 6.12 -17.55
CA ALA A 16 37.10 5.44 -18.60
C ALA A 16 37.64 4.02 -18.87
N ARG A 17 38.97 3.86 -18.97
CA ARG A 17 39.62 2.55 -19.13
C ARG A 17 39.36 1.62 -17.96
N ALA A 18 39.49 2.11 -16.73
CA ALA A 18 39.26 1.33 -15.51
C ALA A 18 37.81 0.83 -15.42
N THR A 19 36.83 1.70 -15.71
CA THR A 19 35.41 1.32 -15.70
C THR A 19 35.09 0.31 -16.80
N THR A 20 35.57 0.52 -18.02
CA THR A 20 35.40 -0.47 -19.11
C THR A 20 36.07 -1.80 -18.80
N MET A 21 37.27 -1.78 -18.20
CA MET A 21 37.99 -2.98 -17.74
C MET A 21 37.17 -3.75 -16.70
N SER A 22 36.66 -3.06 -15.68
CA SER A 22 35.84 -3.67 -14.63
C SER A 22 34.58 -4.33 -15.20
N ARG A 23 33.87 -3.64 -16.11
CA ARG A 23 32.67 -4.17 -16.77
C ARG A 23 32.97 -5.36 -17.69
N LEU A 24 34.08 -5.32 -18.43
CA LEU A 24 34.54 -6.42 -19.27
C LEU A 24 34.81 -7.67 -18.42
N LEU A 25 35.63 -7.56 -17.38
CA LEU A 25 35.94 -8.69 -16.50
C LEU A 25 34.69 -9.23 -15.78
N SER A 26 33.82 -8.33 -15.31
CA SER A 26 32.52 -8.68 -14.74
C SER A 26 31.68 -9.51 -15.70
N ALA A 27 31.56 -9.09 -16.96
CA ALA A 27 30.79 -9.79 -17.98
C ALA A 27 31.42 -11.14 -18.37
N VAL A 28 32.73 -11.19 -18.62
CA VAL A 28 33.41 -12.42 -19.03
C VAL A 28 33.34 -13.50 -17.93
N VAL A 29 33.43 -13.12 -16.65
CA VAL A 29 33.31 -14.06 -15.53
C VAL A 29 31.85 -14.46 -15.29
N ARG A 30 30.94 -13.49 -15.17
CA ARG A 30 29.51 -13.74 -14.90
C ARG A 30 28.87 -14.62 -15.98
N GLU A 31 29.24 -14.42 -17.24
CA GLU A 31 28.67 -15.16 -18.37
C GLU A 31 29.43 -16.48 -18.66
N GLY A 32 30.39 -16.86 -17.81
CA GLY A 32 31.12 -18.12 -17.94
C GLY A 32 32.02 -18.20 -19.18
N LEU A 33 32.47 -17.05 -19.70
CA LEU A 33 33.28 -16.97 -20.91
C LEU A 33 34.77 -17.18 -20.62
N LEU A 34 35.25 -16.91 -19.39
CA LEU A 34 36.67 -17.04 -19.02
C LEU A 34 37.04 -18.48 -18.62
N ARG A 35 38.09 -19.02 -19.25
CA ARG A 35 38.75 -20.25 -18.80
C ARG A 35 39.68 -19.95 -17.62
N THR A 36 39.14 -19.94 -16.40
CA THR A 36 39.83 -19.47 -15.18
C THR A 36 41.12 -20.21 -14.85
N GLY A 37 41.15 -21.55 -14.93
CA GLY A 37 42.36 -22.35 -14.71
C GLY A 37 43.50 -21.98 -15.67
N PRO A 38 43.30 -22.12 -16.99
CA PRO A 38 44.29 -21.72 -18.00
C PRO A 38 44.70 -20.24 -17.91
N ALA A 39 43.78 -19.33 -17.58
CA ALA A 39 44.11 -17.91 -17.44
C ALA A 39 45.10 -17.67 -16.28
N ARG A 40 44.93 -18.38 -15.16
CA ARG A 40 45.86 -18.33 -14.02
C ARG A 40 47.23 -18.90 -14.37
N GLU A 41 47.29 -20.03 -15.08
CA GLU A 41 48.54 -20.63 -15.56
C GLU A 41 49.30 -19.71 -16.53
N ARG A 42 48.57 -18.91 -17.31
CA ARG A 42 49.13 -17.89 -18.22
C ARG A 42 49.45 -16.55 -17.54
N GLY A 43 49.39 -16.51 -16.21
CA GLY A 43 49.82 -15.39 -15.38
C GLY A 43 48.81 -14.24 -15.26
N LEU A 44 47.51 -14.46 -15.52
CA LEU A 44 46.46 -13.49 -15.21
C LEU A 44 46.13 -13.50 -13.71
N GLU A 45 46.40 -12.38 -13.05
CA GLU A 45 46.02 -12.12 -11.67
C GLU A 45 45.02 -10.98 -11.61
N LEU A 46 43.87 -11.21 -10.98
CA LEU A 46 42.86 -10.19 -10.75
C LEU A 46 42.05 -10.56 -9.51
N VAL A 47 41.46 -9.55 -8.87
CA VAL A 47 40.57 -9.73 -7.73
C VAL A 47 39.24 -9.06 -8.08
N LEU A 48 38.18 -9.86 -8.14
CA LEU A 48 36.81 -9.35 -8.25
C LEU A 48 36.15 -9.44 -6.88
N ARG A 49 35.31 -8.46 -6.59
CA ARG A 49 34.37 -8.49 -5.47
C ARG A 49 32.96 -8.33 -5.98
N GLU A 50 32.01 -8.80 -5.20
CA GLU A 50 30.59 -8.55 -5.42
C GLU A 50 30.29 -7.06 -5.25
N ALA A 51 29.64 -6.48 -6.25
CA ALA A 51 29.22 -5.07 -6.26
C ALA A 51 27.75 -4.90 -5.90
N THR A 52 26.95 -5.94 -6.09
CA THR A 52 25.51 -5.98 -5.81
C THR A 52 25.15 -7.40 -5.40
N LYS A 53 24.18 -7.59 -4.50
CA LYS A 53 23.65 -8.93 -4.15
C LYS A 53 22.95 -9.68 -5.28
N THR A 54 22.73 -9.03 -6.42
CA THR A 54 22.19 -9.63 -7.65
C THR A 54 23.27 -10.22 -8.56
N GLY A 55 24.56 -10.19 -8.16
CA GLY A 55 25.64 -10.88 -8.85
C GLY A 55 26.45 -10.03 -9.84
N ARG A 56 26.29 -8.70 -9.86
CA ARG A 56 27.26 -7.82 -10.52
C ARG A 56 28.60 -7.88 -9.78
N LEU A 57 29.67 -8.12 -10.52
CA LEU A 57 31.04 -8.08 -10.01
C LEU A 57 31.70 -6.75 -10.37
N THR A 58 32.65 -6.31 -9.54
CA THR A 58 33.55 -5.20 -9.83
C THR A 58 34.99 -5.57 -9.47
N LEU A 59 35.94 -4.96 -10.16
CA LEU A 59 37.35 -5.07 -9.86
C LEU A 59 37.66 -4.48 -8.47
N ALA A 60 38.46 -5.19 -7.66
CA ALA A 60 38.84 -4.84 -6.29
C ALA A 60 40.36 -4.62 -6.10
N GLY A 61 41.11 -4.51 -7.19
CA GLY A 61 42.56 -4.32 -7.21
C GLY A 61 43.10 -4.24 -8.64
N PRO A 62 44.42 -4.06 -8.84
CA PRO A 62 44.99 -4.01 -10.18
C PRO A 62 44.87 -5.36 -10.91
N VAL A 63 44.68 -5.31 -12.23
CA VAL A 63 44.80 -6.48 -13.11
C VAL A 63 46.27 -6.65 -13.46
N ARG A 64 46.85 -7.84 -13.28
CA ARG A 64 48.24 -8.13 -13.65
C ARG A 64 48.35 -9.28 -14.64
N LEU A 65 49.27 -9.15 -15.59
CA LEU A 65 49.70 -10.20 -16.51
C LEU A 65 51.18 -10.47 -16.27
N ASN A 66 51.53 -11.68 -15.83
CA ASN A 66 52.89 -12.09 -15.51
C ASN A 66 53.59 -11.11 -14.55
N GLY A 67 52.88 -10.69 -13.49
CA GLY A 67 53.38 -9.73 -12.49
C GLY A 67 53.39 -8.25 -12.91
N ARG A 68 52.99 -7.91 -14.14
CA ARG A 68 52.91 -6.52 -14.63
C ARG A 68 51.48 -6.01 -14.67
N GLU A 69 51.24 -4.81 -14.15
CA GLU A 69 49.91 -4.19 -14.17
C GLU A 69 49.43 -3.83 -15.59
N VAL A 70 48.15 -4.08 -15.85
CA VAL A 70 47.46 -3.79 -17.11
C VAL A 70 46.27 -2.87 -16.83
N ALA A 71 46.41 -1.61 -17.22
CA ALA A 71 45.36 -0.60 -17.06
C ALA A 71 44.50 -0.39 -18.33
N ASP A 72 44.86 -1.00 -19.46
CA ASP A 72 44.17 -0.84 -20.74
C ASP A 72 43.31 -2.06 -21.07
N PRO A 73 41.97 -1.94 -21.15
CA PRO A 73 41.07 -3.06 -21.45
C PRO A 73 41.35 -3.70 -22.82
N LEU A 74 41.89 -2.95 -23.78
CA LEU A 74 42.25 -3.50 -25.09
C LEU A 74 43.43 -4.46 -25.00
N ARG A 75 44.44 -4.14 -24.19
CA ARG A 75 45.59 -5.03 -23.97
C ARG A 75 45.20 -6.30 -23.25
N LEU A 76 44.26 -6.21 -22.30
CA LEU A 76 43.70 -7.41 -21.67
C LEU A 76 42.94 -8.25 -22.69
N TRP A 77 42.07 -7.64 -23.50
CA TRP A 77 41.30 -8.37 -24.51
C TRP A 77 42.20 -9.04 -25.55
N ASP A 78 43.25 -8.35 -26.03
CA ASP A 78 44.23 -8.89 -26.96
C ASP A 78 44.93 -10.14 -26.38
N PHE A 79 45.24 -10.13 -25.09
CA PHE A 79 45.78 -11.30 -24.38
C PHE A 79 44.75 -12.44 -24.29
N LEU A 80 43.52 -12.14 -23.85
CA LEU A 80 42.45 -13.14 -23.72
C LEU A 80 42.12 -13.82 -25.05
N ALA A 81 42.08 -13.05 -26.14
CA ALA A 81 41.86 -13.52 -27.50
C ALA A 81 43.05 -14.36 -28.00
N LYS A 82 44.28 -13.85 -27.90
CA LYS A 82 45.49 -14.54 -28.38
C LYS A 82 45.69 -15.90 -27.70
N GLU A 83 45.51 -15.97 -26.39
CA GLU A 83 45.67 -17.20 -25.60
C GLU A 83 44.41 -18.10 -25.64
N ARG A 84 43.37 -17.71 -26.40
CA ARG A 84 42.09 -18.43 -26.52
C ARG A 84 41.45 -18.75 -25.16
N LEU A 85 41.50 -17.78 -24.26
CA LEU A 85 40.98 -17.87 -22.89
C LEU A 85 39.48 -17.52 -22.81
N CYS A 86 38.90 -16.99 -23.89
CA CYS A 86 37.48 -16.72 -24.05
C CYS A 86 36.86 -17.53 -25.20
N SER A 87 35.55 -17.79 -25.14
CA SER A 87 34.80 -18.42 -26.24
C SER A 87 34.40 -17.39 -27.31
N GLY A 88 34.43 -17.79 -28.59
CA GLY A 88 34.09 -16.95 -29.74
C GLY A 88 34.95 -17.28 -30.97
N ASP A 89 34.57 -16.74 -32.13
CA ASP A 89 35.39 -16.79 -33.36
C ASP A 89 36.25 -15.52 -33.52
N SER A 90 37.22 -15.57 -34.44
CA SER A 90 38.18 -14.48 -34.66
C SER A 90 37.50 -13.17 -35.06
N ASP A 91 36.46 -13.24 -35.90
CA ASP A 91 35.75 -12.05 -36.42
C ASP A 91 34.96 -11.34 -35.31
N ALA A 92 34.33 -12.10 -34.41
CA ALA A 92 33.65 -11.57 -33.23
C ALA A 92 34.62 -10.88 -32.26
N TRP A 93 35.85 -11.41 -32.13
CA TRP A 93 36.86 -10.84 -31.26
C TRP A 93 37.43 -9.52 -31.78
N GLU A 94 37.71 -9.44 -33.09
CA GLU A 94 38.17 -8.20 -33.72
C GLU A 94 37.10 -7.12 -33.67
N ARG A 95 35.84 -7.49 -33.95
CA ARG A 95 34.70 -6.60 -33.81
C ARG A 95 34.58 -6.05 -32.39
N LEU A 96 34.55 -6.91 -31.37
CA LEU A 96 34.44 -6.47 -29.97
C LEU A 96 35.62 -5.59 -29.54
N ARG A 97 36.83 -5.86 -30.03
CA ARG A 97 38.00 -5.01 -29.77
C ARG A 97 37.79 -3.58 -30.26
N ALA A 98 37.28 -3.40 -31.48
CA ALA A 98 36.98 -2.08 -32.03
C ALA A 98 35.88 -1.37 -31.22
N GLU A 99 34.84 -2.10 -30.80
CA GLU A 99 33.75 -1.58 -29.97
C GLU A 99 34.21 -1.17 -28.56
N LEU A 100 35.15 -1.92 -27.98
CA LEU A 100 35.80 -1.57 -26.72
C LEU A 100 36.58 -0.26 -26.85
N ALA A 101 37.32 -0.09 -27.95
CA ALA A 101 38.08 1.14 -28.20
C ALA A 101 37.15 2.34 -28.34
N ASP A 102 36.09 2.21 -29.13
CA ASP A 102 35.06 3.24 -29.31
C ASP A 102 34.37 3.58 -27.98
N SER A 103 34.00 2.55 -27.19
CA SER A 103 33.35 2.78 -25.90
C SER A 103 34.27 3.43 -24.87
N VAL A 104 35.59 3.16 -24.86
CA VAL A 104 36.54 3.84 -23.97
C VAL A 104 36.62 5.32 -24.34
N ALA A 105 36.76 5.63 -25.63
CA ALA A 105 36.81 7.01 -26.11
C ALA A 105 35.50 7.76 -25.82
N GLY A 106 34.35 7.16 -26.14
CA GLY A 106 33.04 7.74 -25.88
C GLY A 106 32.77 7.97 -24.39
N HIS A 107 33.24 7.05 -23.53
CA HIS A 107 33.09 7.21 -22.08
C HIS A 107 33.99 8.33 -21.53
N ALA A 108 35.27 8.39 -21.94
CA ALA A 108 36.18 9.47 -21.55
C ALA A 108 35.64 10.85 -21.97
N LEU A 109 35.06 10.95 -23.17
CA LEU A 109 34.45 12.18 -23.66
C LEU A 109 33.20 12.56 -22.85
N SER A 110 32.38 11.58 -22.45
CA SER A 110 31.21 11.82 -21.61
C SER A 110 31.61 12.31 -20.20
N LEU A 111 32.65 11.72 -19.60
CA LEU A 111 33.19 12.15 -18.30
C LEU A 111 33.77 13.57 -18.38
N ALA A 112 34.49 13.89 -19.46
CA ALA A 112 35.01 15.23 -19.70
C ALA A 112 33.88 16.27 -19.79
N ALA A 113 32.80 15.94 -20.53
CA ALA A 113 31.63 16.80 -20.63
C ALA A 113 30.94 17.01 -19.27
N ALA A 114 30.80 15.97 -18.46
CA ALA A 114 30.28 16.08 -17.09
C ALA A 114 31.17 16.94 -16.20
N SER A 115 32.50 16.84 -16.33
CA SER A 115 33.43 17.66 -15.57
C SER A 115 33.33 19.14 -15.93
N VAL A 116 33.18 19.47 -17.22
CA VAL A 116 32.95 20.85 -17.68
C VAL A 116 31.63 21.37 -17.14
N PHE A 117 30.56 20.59 -17.28
CA PHE A 117 29.24 20.95 -16.75
C PHE A 117 29.25 21.20 -15.23
N ALA A 118 29.98 20.37 -14.48
CA ALA A 118 30.13 20.53 -13.04
C ALA A 118 30.90 21.80 -12.66
N ALA A 119 31.93 22.17 -13.42
CA ALA A 119 32.63 23.44 -13.21
C ALA A 119 31.70 24.63 -13.48
N GLU A 120 30.97 24.61 -14.60
CA GLU A 120 30.01 25.66 -14.95
C GLU A 120 28.92 25.87 -13.89
N LEU A 121 28.38 24.78 -13.32
CA LEU A 121 27.39 24.85 -12.25
C LEU A 121 27.97 25.38 -10.94
N ARG A 122 29.21 25.00 -10.58
CA ARG A 122 29.88 25.50 -9.36
C ARG A 122 30.21 26.98 -9.46
N ASP A 123 30.62 27.46 -10.63
CA ASP A 123 30.92 28.88 -10.85
C ASP A 123 29.66 29.76 -10.76
N ARG A 124 28.49 29.18 -11.07
CA ARG A 124 27.18 29.86 -10.99
C ARG A 124 26.47 29.68 -9.65
N ASP A 125 26.95 28.78 -8.79
CA ASP A 125 26.36 28.52 -7.48
C ASP A 125 26.55 29.70 -6.54
N ASN A 126 25.51 30.55 -6.45
CA ASN A 126 25.49 31.71 -5.55
C ASN A 126 25.13 31.33 -4.10
N SER A 127 24.92 30.05 -3.78
CA SER A 127 24.50 29.60 -2.44
C SER A 127 25.63 29.63 -1.38
N GLY A 128 26.87 29.92 -1.78
CA GLY A 128 28.04 29.91 -0.89
C GLY A 128 28.31 28.50 -0.33
N ASN A 129 28.49 28.36 0.99
CA ASN A 129 28.57 27.04 1.64
C ASN A 129 27.19 26.36 1.82
N GLY A 130 26.11 26.91 1.25
CA GLY A 130 24.73 26.40 1.40
C GLY A 130 24.52 24.96 0.92
N HIS A 131 25.21 24.56 -0.15
CA HIS A 131 25.19 23.18 -0.66
C HIS A 131 25.72 22.14 0.36
N ARG A 132 26.48 22.54 1.39
CA ARG A 132 26.91 21.61 2.45
C ARG A 132 25.77 21.14 3.36
N ASN A 133 24.74 21.97 3.52
CA ASN A 133 23.58 21.66 4.37
C ASN A 133 22.34 21.24 3.58
N ARG A 134 22.22 21.69 2.31
CA ARG A 134 21.09 21.39 1.42
C ARG A 134 21.57 21.07 0.00
N PRO A 135 22.34 19.98 -0.18
CA PRO A 135 23.03 19.70 -1.43
C PRO A 135 22.07 19.51 -2.62
N PHE A 136 20.97 18.77 -2.42
CA PHE A 136 20.03 18.48 -3.50
C PHE A 136 19.20 19.71 -3.88
N ALA A 137 18.69 20.46 -2.90
CA ALA A 137 17.95 21.68 -3.17
C ALA A 137 18.82 22.77 -3.84
N SER A 138 20.10 22.86 -3.45
CA SER A 138 21.05 23.80 -4.08
C SER A 138 21.33 23.42 -5.53
N LEU A 139 21.46 22.11 -5.83
CA LEU A 139 21.57 21.63 -7.20
C LEU A 139 20.33 21.99 -8.02
N VAL A 140 19.13 21.72 -7.51
CA VAL A 140 17.87 22.05 -8.20
C VAL A 140 17.76 23.56 -8.46
N ALA A 141 18.16 24.40 -7.51
CA ALA A 141 18.20 25.86 -7.70
C ALA A 141 19.19 26.26 -8.80
N ALA A 142 20.43 25.75 -8.75
CA ALA A 142 21.46 26.04 -9.74
C ALA A 142 21.07 25.58 -11.16
N LEU A 143 20.35 24.47 -11.29
CA LEU A 143 19.80 24.00 -12.57
C LEU A 143 18.66 24.89 -13.10
N ARG A 144 17.86 25.50 -12.22
CA ARG A 144 16.82 26.44 -12.65
C ARG A 144 17.43 27.78 -13.09
N ASP A 145 18.43 28.26 -12.35
CA ASP A 145 19.11 29.52 -12.60
C ASP A 145 20.01 29.48 -13.85
N SER A 146 20.38 28.29 -14.36
CA SER A 146 21.25 28.14 -15.53
C SER A 146 20.57 28.49 -16.87
N GLY A 147 19.29 28.87 -16.86
CA GLY A 147 18.50 29.18 -18.06
C GLY A 147 17.74 27.97 -18.61
N GLU A 148 17.69 26.85 -17.87
CA GLU A 148 16.88 25.67 -18.22
C GLU A 148 15.42 25.83 -17.75
N GLU A 149 14.84 27.01 -17.97
CA GLU A 149 13.58 27.53 -17.38
C GLU A 149 12.31 26.67 -17.62
N GLY A 150 12.38 25.61 -18.42
CA GLY A 150 11.22 24.76 -18.72
C GLY A 150 11.29 23.34 -18.17
N SER A 151 12.48 22.78 -17.96
CA SER A 151 12.64 21.33 -17.79
C SER A 151 13.75 20.92 -16.83
N LEU A 152 13.41 20.24 -15.73
CA LEU A 152 14.40 19.60 -14.86
C LEU A 152 14.73 18.18 -15.31
N LEU A 153 13.90 17.56 -16.15
CA LEU A 153 14.18 16.22 -16.67
C LEU A 153 15.47 16.18 -17.50
N ILE A 154 15.63 17.13 -18.43
CA ILE A 154 16.77 17.22 -19.35
C ILE A 154 18.13 17.27 -18.64
N PRO A 155 18.36 18.17 -17.66
CA PRO A 155 19.65 18.23 -16.98
C PRO A 155 19.95 16.97 -16.17
N PHE A 156 18.93 16.34 -15.57
CA PHE A 156 19.12 15.05 -14.90
C PHE A 156 19.49 13.93 -15.88
N GLU A 157 18.91 13.92 -17.09
CA GLU A 157 19.30 12.96 -18.14
C GLU A 157 20.74 13.19 -18.62
N ARG A 158 21.16 14.45 -18.76
CA ARG A 158 22.54 14.84 -19.14
C ARG A 158 23.59 14.30 -18.17
N MET A 159 23.26 14.20 -16.87
CA MET A 159 24.18 13.69 -15.85
C MET A 159 24.45 12.19 -15.97
N VAL A 160 23.65 11.42 -16.72
CA VAL A 160 23.81 9.97 -16.87
C VAL A 160 24.89 9.62 -17.90
N VAL A 161 26.14 9.84 -17.52
CA VAL A 161 27.29 9.69 -18.43
C VAL A 161 27.89 8.29 -18.48
N GLU A 162 27.63 7.46 -17.47
CA GLU A 162 28.24 6.13 -17.32
C GLU A 162 27.66 5.03 -18.23
N GLY A 163 26.39 5.15 -18.66
CA GLY A 163 25.69 4.12 -19.44
C GLY A 163 25.29 2.87 -18.64
N HIS A 164 25.09 1.74 -19.33
CA HIS A 164 24.63 0.49 -18.71
C HIS A 164 25.71 -0.15 -17.81
N PRO A 165 25.42 -0.47 -16.53
CA PRO A 165 26.42 -0.92 -15.56
C PRO A 165 27.01 -2.31 -15.86
N LEU A 166 26.25 -3.17 -16.55
CA LEU A 166 26.67 -4.53 -16.89
C LEU A 166 27.31 -4.69 -18.29
N HIS A 167 27.17 -3.69 -19.18
CA HIS A 167 27.60 -3.84 -20.58
C HIS A 167 29.02 -3.27 -20.77
N PRO A 168 29.99 -4.05 -21.28
CA PRO A 168 31.36 -3.57 -21.42
C PRO A 168 31.51 -2.40 -22.40
N VAL A 169 30.72 -2.41 -23.49
CA VAL A 169 30.71 -1.34 -24.51
C VAL A 169 29.50 -0.40 -24.38
N ALA A 170 29.18 -0.01 -23.15
CA ALA A 170 27.98 0.78 -22.81
C ALA A 170 27.92 2.18 -23.46
N LYS A 171 29.07 2.76 -23.85
CA LYS A 171 29.18 4.11 -24.43
C LYS A 171 29.58 4.11 -25.91
N MET A 172 29.39 2.97 -26.56
CA MET A 172 29.68 2.79 -27.98
C MET A 172 28.63 3.49 -28.88
N LYS A 173 29.09 4.19 -29.91
CA LYS A 173 28.27 4.97 -30.87
C LYS A 173 28.74 4.77 -32.33
N VAL A 174 28.80 3.53 -32.78
CA VAL A 174 29.26 3.19 -34.15
C VAL A 174 28.33 3.80 -35.19
N GLY A 175 28.91 4.61 -36.08
CA GLY A 175 28.20 5.38 -37.13
C GLY A 175 28.14 6.89 -36.86
N MET A 176 28.63 7.36 -35.70
CA MET A 176 28.81 8.78 -35.40
C MET A 176 30.30 9.15 -35.41
N SER A 177 30.63 10.31 -35.99
CA SER A 177 31.93 10.92 -35.75
C SER A 177 32.02 11.49 -34.32
N VAL A 178 33.23 11.90 -33.91
CA VAL A 178 33.40 12.63 -32.63
C VAL A 178 32.61 13.94 -32.63
N GLU A 179 32.57 14.63 -33.78
CA GLU A 179 31.78 15.86 -33.94
C GLU A 179 30.29 15.59 -33.80
N ASP A 180 29.77 14.54 -34.44
CA ASP A 180 28.36 14.12 -34.28
C ASP A 180 28.05 13.77 -32.83
N THR A 181 28.97 13.08 -32.15
CA THR A 181 28.81 12.71 -30.75
C THR A 181 28.66 13.94 -29.88
N ILE A 182 29.51 14.96 -30.05
CA ILE A 182 29.43 16.21 -29.31
C ILE A 182 28.15 16.98 -29.65
N ARG A 183 27.75 16.96 -30.93
CA ARG A 183 26.62 17.74 -31.43
C ARG A 183 25.26 17.19 -31.04
N TYR A 184 25.11 15.87 -30.96
CA TYR A 184 23.81 15.23 -30.84
C TYR A 184 23.57 14.50 -29.52
N SER A 185 24.61 14.29 -28.70
CA SER A 185 24.46 13.49 -27.48
C SER A 185 24.11 14.35 -26.26
N PRO A 186 23.26 13.85 -25.34
CA PRO A 186 22.76 14.62 -24.20
C PRO A 186 23.85 15.07 -23.21
N GLU A 187 24.96 14.33 -23.10
CA GLU A 187 26.03 14.58 -22.12
C GLU A 187 26.69 15.96 -22.32
N PHE A 188 26.60 16.52 -23.53
CA PHE A 188 27.18 17.83 -23.90
C PHE A 188 26.21 19.00 -23.76
N GLY A 189 24.99 18.77 -23.27
CA GLY A 189 23.95 19.81 -23.26
C GLY A 189 23.53 20.22 -24.67
N ALA A 190 23.51 19.25 -25.59
CA ALA A 190 23.21 19.50 -27.00
C ALA A 190 21.81 20.10 -27.19
N GLU A 191 21.73 21.10 -28.06
CA GLU A 191 20.48 21.69 -28.52
C GLU A 191 20.54 21.79 -30.04
N PHE A 192 19.55 21.24 -30.73
CA PHE A 192 19.49 21.23 -32.19
C PHE A 192 18.06 21.09 -32.70
N ASP A 193 17.80 21.62 -33.89
CA ASP A 193 16.46 21.55 -34.45
C ASP A 193 16.22 20.26 -35.23
N LEU A 194 15.10 19.61 -34.93
CA LEU A 194 14.51 18.46 -35.61
C LEU A 194 13.99 18.85 -37.00
N PRO A 195 14.66 18.46 -38.10
CA PRO A 195 14.14 18.71 -39.43
C PRO A 195 12.87 17.91 -39.73
N LEU A 196 11.99 18.51 -40.55
CA LEU A 196 10.82 17.86 -41.09
C LEU A 196 11.09 17.25 -42.47
N VAL A 197 10.45 16.12 -42.75
CA VAL A 197 10.41 15.48 -44.07
C VAL A 197 8.95 15.33 -44.46
N ALA A 198 8.59 15.82 -45.65
CA ALA A 198 7.27 15.63 -46.24
C ALA A 198 7.25 14.33 -47.06
N VAL A 199 6.36 13.41 -46.72
CA VAL A 199 6.21 12.12 -47.41
C VAL A 199 4.86 12.09 -48.10
N SER A 200 4.79 11.50 -49.30
CA SER A 200 3.52 11.25 -49.98
C SER A 200 2.56 10.48 -49.06
N ARG A 201 1.32 10.97 -48.94
CA ARG A 201 0.32 10.37 -48.05
C ARG A 201 0.05 8.89 -48.39
N ASP A 202 0.12 8.53 -49.67
CA ASP A 202 -0.09 7.15 -50.15
C ASP A 202 1.07 6.20 -49.84
N ALA A 203 2.24 6.75 -49.49
CA ALA A 203 3.44 6.00 -49.15
C ALA A 203 3.75 6.05 -47.63
N ALA A 204 2.78 6.47 -46.80
CA ALA A 204 2.95 6.60 -45.37
C ALA A 204 1.96 5.75 -44.58
N THR A 205 2.34 5.36 -43.38
CA THR A 205 1.50 4.64 -42.43
C THR A 205 1.65 5.20 -41.02
N GLY A 206 0.64 5.00 -40.17
CA GLY A 206 0.62 5.46 -38.79
C GLY A 206 -0.48 4.77 -37.99
N ALA A 207 -0.26 4.63 -36.68
CA ALA A 207 -1.32 4.13 -35.80
C ALA A 207 -2.40 5.21 -35.59
N ASN A 208 -3.66 4.77 -35.48
CA ASN A 208 -4.85 5.63 -35.39
C ASN A 208 -5.09 6.52 -36.64
N GLY A 209 -4.50 6.16 -37.78
CA GLY A 209 -4.56 6.94 -39.02
C GLY A 209 -3.51 8.06 -39.07
N LEU A 210 -3.18 8.51 -40.28
CA LEU A 210 -2.16 9.53 -40.49
C LEU A 210 -2.55 10.87 -39.84
N ASP A 211 -3.84 11.22 -39.85
CA ASP A 211 -4.34 12.50 -39.34
C ASP A 211 -4.11 12.69 -37.85
N ALA A 212 -4.11 11.61 -37.04
CA ALA A 212 -3.83 11.70 -35.61
C ALA A 212 -2.42 12.27 -35.34
N SER A 213 -1.41 11.78 -36.09
CA SER A 213 -0.03 12.29 -35.99
C SER A 213 0.08 13.74 -36.45
N GLN A 214 -0.61 14.11 -37.53
CA GLN A 214 -0.54 15.46 -38.10
C GLN A 214 -1.27 16.49 -37.24
N ALA A 215 -2.39 16.11 -36.63
CA ALA A 215 -3.12 16.94 -35.68
C ALA A 215 -2.26 17.27 -34.45
N LEU A 216 -1.60 16.25 -33.85
CA LEU A 216 -0.69 16.45 -32.72
C LEU A 216 0.50 17.36 -33.07
N LEU A 217 1.10 17.18 -34.26
CA LEU A 217 2.17 18.07 -34.71
C LEU A 217 1.68 19.51 -34.93
N SER A 218 0.46 19.68 -35.46
CA SER A 218 -0.13 20.99 -35.69
C SER A 218 -0.50 21.70 -34.39
N GLU A 219 -0.95 20.95 -33.38
CA GLU A 219 -1.27 21.46 -32.05
C GLU A 219 -0.01 21.86 -31.27
N ALA A 220 1.00 20.99 -31.26
CA ALA A 220 2.24 21.22 -30.51
C ALA A 220 3.20 22.22 -31.20
N PHE A 221 3.21 22.27 -32.54
CA PHE A 221 4.15 23.08 -33.34
C PHE A 221 3.44 23.88 -34.45
N PRO A 222 2.44 24.72 -34.13
CA PRO A 222 1.58 25.37 -35.11
C PRO A 222 2.35 26.28 -36.07
N ARG A 223 3.36 27.03 -35.60
CA ARG A 223 4.14 27.93 -36.46
C ARG A 223 5.04 27.13 -37.40
N THR A 224 5.63 26.06 -36.90
CA THR A 224 6.53 25.18 -37.64
C THR A 224 5.77 24.42 -38.73
N VAL A 225 4.59 23.88 -38.42
CA VAL A 225 3.74 23.21 -39.42
C VAL A 225 3.26 24.19 -40.50
N ALA A 226 2.87 25.42 -40.12
CA ALA A 226 2.50 26.45 -41.10
C ALA A 226 3.67 26.82 -42.02
N ALA A 227 4.89 26.95 -41.48
CA ALA A 227 6.10 27.21 -42.26
C ALA A 227 6.42 26.06 -43.23
N ALA A 228 6.26 24.81 -42.78
CA ALA A 228 6.44 23.63 -43.63
C ALA A 228 5.44 23.62 -44.80
N ALA A 229 4.19 24.04 -44.57
CA ALA A 229 3.18 24.14 -45.62
C ALA A 229 3.53 25.22 -46.67
N VAL A 230 4.07 26.36 -46.24
CA VAL A 230 4.56 27.41 -47.15
C VAL A 230 5.75 26.89 -47.97
N GLU A 231 6.69 26.21 -47.32
CA GLU A 231 7.86 25.63 -47.99
C GLU A 231 7.46 24.57 -49.02
N MET A 232 6.53 23.67 -48.69
CA MET A 232 6.01 22.66 -49.61
C MET A 232 5.37 23.29 -50.84
N ARG A 233 4.52 24.33 -50.67
CA ARG A 233 3.90 25.03 -51.81
C ARG A 233 4.94 25.71 -52.71
N ALA A 234 5.97 26.32 -52.11
CA ALA A 234 7.07 26.93 -52.87
C ALA A 234 7.90 25.90 -53.65
N ALA A 235 7.97 24.66 -53.17
CA ALA A 235 8.61 23.53 -53.85
C ALA A 235 7.68 22.80 -54.86
N GLY A 236 6.47 23.32 -55.11
CA GLY A 236 5.50 22.70 -56.03
C GLY A 236 4.78 21.46 -55.46
N LEU A 237 4.86 21.23 -54.16
CA LEU A 237 4.16 20.15 -53.47
C LEU A 237 2.78 20.61 -52.97
N ILE A 238 1.82 19.70 -52.91
CA ILE A 238 0.47 19.93 -52.35
C ILE A 238 0.48 19.47 -50.88
N PRO A 239 0.48 20.38 -49.88
CA PRO A 239 0.56 20.01 -48.47
C PRO A 239 -0.48 18.98 -48.02
N GLU A 240 -1.69 19.06 -48.56
CA GLU A 240 -2.82 18.21 -48.20
C GLU A 240 -2.63 16.74 -48.64
N GLN A 241 -1.73 16.50 -49.60
CA GLN A 241 -1.34 15.16 -50.07
C GLN A 241 -0.04 14.67 -49.42
N ARG A 242 0.44 15.36 -48.38
CA ARG A 242 1.70 15.06 -47.69
C ARG A 242 1.45 14.81 -46.21
N VAL A 243 2.34 14.04 -45.61
CA VAL A 243 2.47 13.91 -44.15
C VAL A 243 3.86 14.33 -43.72
N LEU A 244 3.94 15.04 -42.60
CA LEU A 244 5.18 15.47 -42.00
C LEU A 244 5.70 14.41 -41.03
N ILE A 245 6.98 14.06 -41.20
CA ILE A 245 7.72 13.18 -40.29
C ILE A 245 8.91 13.96 -39.73
N PRO A 246 8.97 14.21 -38.40
CA PRO A 246 10.17 14.72 -37.76
C PRO A 246 11.28 13.67 -37.79
N VAL A 247 12.49 14.05 -38.20
CA VAL A 247 13.63 13.13 -38.31
C VAL A 247 14.85 13.67 -37.59
N HIS A 248 15.67 12.79 -37.02
CA HIS A 248 16.93 13.22 -36.42
C HIS A 248 17.84 13.88 -37.48
N PRO A 249 18.58 14.97 -37.17
CA PRO A 249 19.46 15.61 -38.15
C PRO A 249 20.51 14.67 -38.75
N HIS A 250 21.18 13.85 -37.91
CA HIS A 250 22.10 12.82 -38.41
C HIS A 250 21.41 11.85 -39.39
N GLN A 251 20.18 11.42 -39.09
CA GLN A 251 19.40 10.58 -39.98
C GLN A 251 19.14 11.25 -41.32
N ARG A 252 18.77 12.54 -41.31
CA ARG A 252 18.53 13.33 -42.52
C ARG A 252 19.75 13.44 -43.42
N PHE A 253 20.92 13.69 -42.86
CA PHE A 253 22.11 14.00 -43.65
C PHE A 253 22.93 12.78 -44.05
N HIS A 254 22.81 11.66 -43.33
CA HIS A 254 23.60 10.46 -43.61
C HIS A 254 22.75 9.30 -44.12
N ALA A 255 21.68 8.94 -43.40
CA ALA A 255 20.93 7.72 -43.71
C ALA A 255 19.91 7.91 -44.83
N LEU A 256 19.16 9.03 -44.86
CA LEU A 256 18.15 9.24 -45.90
C LEU A 256 18.73 9.31 -47.32
N PRO A 257 19.83 10.05 -47.58
CA PRO A 257 20.43 10.07 -48.92
C PRO A 257 21.00 8.71 -49.34
N ALA A 258 21.41 7.88 -48.38
CA ALA A 258 21.97 6.56 -48.67
C ALA A 258 20.88 5.49 -48.90
N LEU A 259 19.79 5.54 -48.12
CA LEU A 259 18.76 4.49 -48.10
C LEU A 259 17.53 4.82 -48.95
N HIS A 260 17.26 6.10 -49.23
CA HIS A 260 16.01 6.56 -49.87
C HIS A 260 16.28 7.57 -51.01
N ALA A 261 17.42 7.46 -51.70
CA ALA A 261 17.80 8.35 -52.80
C ALA A 261 16.77 8.34 -53.94
N ASP A 262 16.21 7.16 -54.24
CA ASP A 262 15.16 6.93 -55.21
C ASP A 262 13.88 7.71 -54.87
N ALA A 263 13.38 7.55 -53.64
CA ALA A 263 12.19 8.24 -53.16
C ALA A 263 12.38 9.75 -53.00
N ILE A 264 13.62 10.21 -52.85
CA ILE A 264 13.94 11.65 -52.88
C ILE A 264 13.93 12.17 -54.31
N ALA A 265 14.47 11.41 -55.27
CA ALA A 265 14.56 11.81 -56.66
C ALA A 265 13.18 11.90 -57.35
N ASP A 266 12.25 10.99 -57.02
CA ASP A 266 10.88 11.01 -57.56
C ASP A 266 9.91 11.92 -56.79
N GLY A 267 10.38 12.53 -55.70
CA GLY A 267 9.59 13.46 -54.88
C GLY A 267 8.60 12.78 -53.93
N THR A 268 8.62 11.45 -53.76
CA THR A 268 7.83 10.74 -52.74
C THR A 268 8.22 11.19 -51.33
N VAL A 269 9.51 11.39 -51.11
CA VAL A 269 10.11 11.88 -49.86
C VAL A 269 10.82 13.21 -50.12
N ALA A 270 10.32 14.29 -49.52
CA ALA A 270 10.85 15.64 -49.70
C ALA A 270 11.39 16.21 -48.38
N PRO A 271 12.73 16.25 -48.19
CA PRO A 271 13.33 16.86 -47.00
C PRO A 271 13.10 18.39 -46.97
N LEU A 272 12.50 18.91 -45.91
CA LEU A 272 12.18 20.34 -45.76
C LEU A 272 13.24 21.07 -44.93
N ARG A 273 13.48 22.34 -45.16
CA ARG A 273 14.38 23.19 -44.37
C ARG A 273 13.79 23.52 -43.00
N THR A 274 12.47 23.53 -42.90
CA THR A 274 11.70 23.77 -41.66
C THR A 274 12.07 22.75 -40.56
N ARG A 275 12.17 23.24 -39.30
CA ARG A 275 12.64 22.45 -38.17
C ARG A 275 11.95 22.83 -36.85
N ILE A 276 11.91 21.87 -35.92
CA ILE A 276 11.37 22.02 -34.56
C ILE A 276 12.53 22.09 -33.56
N PRO A 277 12.63 23.10 -32.68
CA PRO A 277 13.65 23.12 -31.63
C PRO A 277 13.54 21.89 -30.72
N ALA A 278 14.67 21.22 -30.45
CA ALA A 278 14.68 20.00 -29.67
C ALA A 278 15.97 19.79 -28.88
N ARG A 279 15.85 19.02 -27.79
CA ARG A 279 16.96 18.58 -26.94
C ARG A 279 16.95 17.06 -26.79
N PRO A 280 18.09 16.38 -26.93
CA PRO A 280 18.15 14.93 -26.82
C PRO A 280 18.05 14.48 -25.37
N LEU A 281 17.33 13.38 -25.18
CA LEU A 281 17.29 12.62 -23.92
C LEU A 281 18.33 11.49 -23.96
N ILE A 282 18.44 10.69 -22.89
CA ILE A 282 19.45 9.63 -22.69
C ILE A 282 19.52 8.62 -23.85
N SER A 283 18.44 8.44 -24.61
CA SER A 283 18.40 7.53 -25.76
C SER A 283 19.04 8.11 -27.03
N VAL A 284 19.44 9.39 -27.03
CA VAL A 284 19.92 10.22 -28.14
C VAL A 284 18.84 10.49 -29.21
N ARG A 285 18.03 9.48 -29.54
CA ARG A 285 16.99 9.55 -30.59
C ARG A 285 15.60 9.97 -30.11
N THR A 286 15.38 9.98 -28.80
CA THR A 286 14.17 10.56 -28.19
C THR A 286 14.51 11.97 -27.77
N LEU A 287 13.71 12.91 -28.23
CA LEU A 287 14.02 14.33 -28.16
C LEU A 287 12.84 15.03 -27.48
N SER A 288 13.11 15.87 -26.49
CA SER A 288 12.12 16.81 -25.98
C SER A 288 12.03 17.98 -26.95
N ALA A 289 10.86 18.12 -27.59
CA ALA A 289 10.62 19.08 -28.65
C ALA A 289 9.53 20.08 -28.20
N ARG A 290 9.86 21.37 -28.28
CA ARG A 290 8.96 22.48 -27.92
C ARG A 290 9.19 23.63 -28.89
N GLU A 291 8.10 24.27 -29.35
CA GLU A 291 8.20 25.44 -30.24
C GLU A 291 8.65 26.70 -29.47
N THR A 292 8.21 26.83 -28.21
CA THR A 292 8.61 27.87 -27.26
C THR A 292 8.64 27.30 -25.83
N ALA A 293 9.23 28.00 -24.87
CA ALA A 293 9.23 27.55 -23.47
C ALA A 293 7.81 27.41 -22.86
N ALA A 294 6.83 28.14 -23.37
CA ALA A 294 5.45 28.15 -22.88
C ALA A 294 4.48 27.23 -23.66
N SER A 295 4.92 26.62 -24.77
CA SER A 295 4.07 25.71 -25.57
C SER A 295 4.07 24.30 -24.98
N ALA A 296 2.96 23.58 -25.16
CA ALA A 296 2.88 22.14 -24.87
C ALA A 296 4.01 21.37 -25.59
N GLY A 297 4.60 20.40 -24.90
CA GLY A 297 5.75 19.65 -25.40
C GLY A 297 5.40 18.27 -25.91
N LEU A 298 6.25 17.73 -26.78
CA LEU A 298 6.20 16.32 -27.14
C LEU A 298 7.59 15.69 -27.01
N HIS A 299 7.61 14.46 -26.49
CA HIS A 299 8.75 13.58 -26.67
C HIS A 299 8.66 12.91 -28.04
N VAL A 300 9.59 13.23 -28.94
CA VAL A 300 9.64 12.70 -30.30
C VAL A 300 10.73 11.63 -30.40
N LYS A 301 10.32 10.37 -30.54
CA LYS A 301 11.24 9.23 -30.77
C LYS A 301 11.43 9.03 -32.27
N THR A 302 12.63 9.33 -32.76
CA THR A 302 12.98 9.28 -34.18
C THR A 302 13.77 8.03 -34.55
N ALA A 303 13.76 7.65 -35.83
CA ALA A 303 14.70 6.68 -36.38
C ALA A 303 16.13 7.26 -36.41
N LEU A 304 17.11 6.42 -36.07
CA LEU A 304 18.52 6.75 -36.09
C LEU A 304 19.33 5.49 -36.48
N GLU A 305 19.85 5.43 -37.71
CA GLU A 305 20.69 4.34 -38.21
C GLU A 305 22.13 4.44 -37.67
N VAL A 306 22.24 4.56 -36.34
CA VAL A 306 23.48 4.49 -35.57
C VAL A 306 23.34 3.33 -34.61
N GLN A 307 24.42 2.57 -34.45
CA GLN A 307 24.45 1.51 -33.47
C GLN A 307 24.85 2.06 -32.10
N LEU A 308 23.87 2.12 -31.20
CA LEU A 308 24.08 2.46 -29.80
C LEU A 308 24.00 1.19 -28.97
N THR A 309 25.11 0.86 -28.29
CA THR A 309 25.32 -0.43 -27.59
C THR A 309 25.12 -1.63 -28.53
N SER A 310 24.12 -2.49 -28.31
CA SER A 310 24.03 -3.78 -29.00
C SER A 310 23.21 -3.77 -30.30
N ALA A 311 22.53 -2.67 -30.63
CA ALA A 311 21.58 -2.63 -31.75
C ALA A 311 21.53 -1.28 -32.48
N VAL A 312 21.27 -1.34 -33.79
CA VAL A 312 20.96 -0.17 -34.62
C VAL A 312 19.61 0.42 -34.19
N ARG A 313 19.57 1.75 -34.03
CA ARG A 313 18.46 2.45 -33.38
C ARG A 313 17.40 2.98 -34.35
N GLY A 314 16.98 2.15 -35.30
CA GLY A 314 15.79 2.39 -36.14
C GLY A 314 14.47 2.24 -35.38
N VAL A 315 13.36 2.64 -36.01
CA VAL A 315 11.99 2.49 -35.49
C VAL A 315 11.27 1.46 -36.37
N SER A 316 10.98 0.29 -35.82
CA SER A 316 10.40 -0.82 -36.60
C SER A 316 8.91 -0.57 -36.94
N PRO A 317 8.38 -1.20 -38.01
CA PRO A 317 6.94 -1.17 -38.31
C PRO A 317 6.08 -1.65 -37.14
N ALA A 318 6.56 -2.65 -36.39
CA ALA A 318 5.91 -3.13 -35.17
C ALA A 318 5.81 -2.04 -34.09
N ALA A 319 6.86 -1.23 -33.89
CA ALA A 319 6.83 -0.13 -32.94
C ALA A 319 5.85 0.97 -33.36
N VAL A 320 5.78 1.29 -34.66
CA VAL A 320 4.83 2.26 -35.23
C VAL A 320 3.39 1.81 -34.97
N HIS A 321 3.05 0.57 -35.28
CA HIS A 321 1.67 0.06 -35.15
C HIS A 321 1.25 -0.24 -33.71
N ASN A 322 2.10 -0.93 -32.94
CA ASN A 322 1.73 -1.47 -31.62
C ASN A 322 1.80 -0.41 -30.51
N GLY A 323 2.72 0.55 -30.58
CA GLY A 323 3.00 1.51 -29.50
C GLY A 323 1.77 2.28 -29.02
N PRO A 324 1.07 3.01 -29.93
CA PRO A 324 -0.16 3.73 -29.56
C PRO A 324 -1.32 2.84 -29.16
N ARG A 325 -1.46 1.65 -29.75
CA ARG A 325 -2.50 0.68 -29.38
C ARG A 325 -2.29 0.10 -27.99
N LEU A 326 -1.04 -0.24 -27.65
CA LEU A 326 -0.69 -0.70 -26.32
C LEU A 326 -0.88 0.41 -25.28
N SER A 327 -0.57 1.67 -25.63
CA SER A 327 -0.84 2.83 -24.76
C SER A 327 -2.33 2.95 -24.44
N ALA A 328 -3.20 2.89 -25.45
CA ALA A 328 -4.65 2.95 -25.26
C ALA A 328 -5.19 1.76 -24.43
N LEU A 329 -4.63 0.56 -24.62
CA LEU A 329 -4.97 -0.61 -23.80
C LEU A 329 -4.55 -0.41 -22.34
N LEU A 330 -3.31 0.04 -22.11
CA LEU A 330 -2.78 0.29 -20.76
C LEU A 330 -3.55 1.40 -20.05
N GLU A 331 -3.96 2.45 -20.74
CA GLU A 331 -4.80 3.52 -20.18
C GLU A 331 -6.13 2.96 -19.65
N ARG A 332 -6.81 2.13 -20.47
CA ARG A 332 -8.06 1.46 -20.06
C ARG A 332 -7.84 0.53 -18.87
N ILE A 333 -6.76 -0.24 -18.87
CA ILE A 333 -6.42 -1.16 -17.78
C ILE A 333 -6.11 -0.39 -16.49
N VAL A 334 -5.25 0.62 -16.54
CA VAL A 334 -4.85 1.41 -15.37
C VAL A 334 -6.03 2.16 -14.78
N ALA A 335 -6.93 2.69 -15.61
CA ALA A 335 -8.15 3.35 -15.13
C ALA A 335 -9.17 2.38 -14.50
N ALA A 336 -9.17 1.11 -14.90
CA ALA A 336 -10.15 0.12 -14.46
C ALA A 336 -9.68 -0.74 -13.27
N ASP A 337 -8.38 -1.04 -13.19
CA ASP A 337 -7.83 -1.95 -12.17
C ASP A 337 -7.59 -1.24 -10.84
N LEU A 338 -8.02 -1.87 -9.75
CA LEU A 338 -7.98 -1.29 -8.42
C LEU A 338 -6.56 -1.02 -7.90
N ASP A 339 -5.61 -1.91 -8.23
CA ASP A 339 -4.22 -1.79 -7.77
C ASP A 339 -3.44 -0.75 -8.62
N LEU A 340 -3.90 -0.50 -9.85
CA LEU A 340 -3.28 0.43 -10.80
C LEU A 340 -3.88 1.85 -10.73
N ALA A 341 -5.17 1.96 -10.43
CA ALA A 341 -5.88 3.24 -10.32
C ALA A 341 -5.59 4.00 -9.01
N LEU A 342 -4.71 3.46 -8.15
CA LEU A 342 -4.35 4.11 -6.89
C LEU A 342 -3.79 5.51 -7.13
N GLY A 343 -4.48 6.49 -6.55
CA GLY A 343 -4.14 7.90 -6.66
C GLY A 343 -3.29 8.41 -5.50
N THR A 344 -2.66 9.56 -5.72
CA THR A 344 -2.13 10.46 -4.70
C THR A 344 -3.30 11.24 -4.05
N PRO A 345 -3.12 11.88 -2.87
CA PRO A 345 -4.20 12.59 -2.18
C PRO A 345 -4.89 13.70 -3.01
N ASP A 346 -4.19 14.25 -3.99
CA ASP A 346 -4.65 15.24 -4.98
C ASP A 346 -5.28 14.62 -6.23
N GLY A 347 -5.51 13.30 -6.25
CA GLY A 347 -6.27 12.60 -7.30
C GLY A 347 -5.47 12.19 -8.54
N ARG A 348 -4.14 12.40 -8.58
CA ARG A 348 -3.28 11.97 -9.69
C ARG A 348 -2.88 10.49 -9.54
N PRO A 349 -2.65 9.74 -10.63
CA PRO A 349 -2.24 8.34 -10.52
C PRO A 349 -0.82 8.18 -9.96
N ARG A 350 -0.63 7.25 -9.01
CA ARG A 350 0.70 6.90 -8.45
C ARG A 350 1.60 6.22 -9.48
N PHE A 351 0.99 5.52 -10.42
CA PHE A 351 1.66 4.82 -11.52
C PHE A 351 1.00 5.21 -12.83
N ALA A 352 1.79 5.58 -13.83
CA ALA A 352 1.27 5.82 -15.18
C ALA A 352 2.31 5.42 -16.23
N VAL A 353 1.82 5.24 -17.46
CA VAL A 353 2.66 5.03 -18.63
C VAL A 353 2.60 6.30 -19.46
N LEU A 354 3.75 6.86 -19.83
CA LEU A 354 3.83 7.96 -20.78
C LEU A 354 3.40 7.46 -22.15
N ARG A 355 2.22 7.88 -22.58
CA ARG A 355 1.51 7.33 -23.73
C ARG A 355 2.23 7.69 -25.02
N GLU A 356 2.39 6.70 -25.88
CA GLU A 356 2.76 6.91 -27.28
C GLU A 356 1.47 7.31 -28.03
N LEU A 357 1.24 8.60 -28.20
CA LEU A 357 -0.04 9.17 -28.65
C LEU A 357 -0.33 8.85 -30.13
N ALA A 358 0.70 8.94 -30.96
CA ALA A 358 0.62 8.65 -32.39
C ALA A 358 1.99 8.26 -32.96
N SER A 359 1.98 7.74 -34.17
CA SER A 359 3.19 7.35 -34.90
C SER A 359 3.01 7.60 -36.39
N VAL A 360 4.12 7.82 -37.09
CA VAL A 360 4.13 8.02 -38.54
C VAL A 360 5.40 7.44 -39.14
N ALA A 361 5.29 6.77 -40.28
CA ALA A 361 6.40 6.13 -40.96
C ALA A 361 6.22 6.13 -42.48
N TYR A 362 7.32 6.22 -43.21
CA TYR A 362 7.38 5.94 -44.64
C TYR A 362 7.38 4.43 -44.89
N VAL A 363 6.61 3.98 -45.88
CA VAL A 363 6.54 2.60 -46.33
C VAL A 363 7.29 2.49 -47.66
N PRO A 364 8.59 2.13 -47.65
CA PRO A 364 9.36 1.96 -48.87
C PRO A 364 8.85 0.77 -49.68
N PRO A 365 9.00 0.79 -51.02
CA PRO A 365 8.72 -0.37 -51.85
C PRO A 365 9.65 -1.54 -51.51
N ASP A 366 9.19 -2.76 -51.80
CA ASP A 366 9.98 -3.96 -51.57
C ASP A 366 11.18 -4.02 -52.52
N GLY A 367 12.36 -4.20 -51.93
CA GLY A 367 13.61 -4.38 -52.65
C GLY A 367 14.04 -5.85 -52.69
N PRO A 368 14.91 -6.23 -53.64
CA PRO A 368 15.39 -7.61 -53.77
C PRO A 368 16.37 -8.03 -52.65
N ASP A 369 17.00 -7.07 -51.96
CA ASP A 369 17.88 -7.31 -50.82
C ASP A 369 17.11 -7.19 -49.49
N PRO A 370 16.91 -8.30 -48.75
CA PRO A 370 16.20 -8.30 -47.48
C PRO A 370 16.82 -7.40 -46.40
N ALA A 371 18.15 -7.31 -46.34
CA ALA A 371 18.84 -6.53 -45.32
C ALA A 371 18.68 -5.02 -45.58
N ALA A 372 18.87 -4.59 -46.83
CA ALA A 372 18.62 -3.21 -47.24
C ALA A 372 17.13 -2.84 -47.14
N ALA A 373 16.22 -3.76 -47.47
CA ALA A 373 14.78 -3.55 -47.30
C ALA A 373 14.41 -3.35 -45.82
N GLN A 374 14.98 -4.15 -44.91
CA GLN A 374 14.75 -4.00 -43.47
C GLN A 374 15.30 -2.67 -42.93
N ALA A 375 16.49 -2.24 -43.38
CA ALA A 375 17.05 -0.94 -43.02
C ALA A 375 16.18 0.22 -43.53
N ARG A 376 15.69 0.15 -44.78
CA ARG A 376 14.76 1.14 -45.34
C ARG A 376 13.46 1.24 -44.53
N ARG A 377 12.85 0.11 -44.17
CA ARG A 377 11.57 0.07 -43.42
C ARG A 377 11.63 0.67 -42.01
N ARG A 378 12.83 0.82 -41.41
CA ARG A 378 12.98 1.34 -40.04
C ARG A 378 13.67 2.70 -39.94
N SER A 379 14.05 3.30 -41.07
CA SER A 379 14.93 4.47 -41.13
C SER A 379 14.21 5.81 -41.35
N LEU A 380 12.91 5.82 -41.65
CA LEU A 380 12.12 7.04 -41.78
C LEU A 380 10.78 6.90 -41.05
N ALA A 381 10.84 7.08 -39.72
CA ALA A 381 9.68 6.99 -38.84
C ALA A 381 9.87 7.78 -37.55
N ALA A 382 8.74 8.19 -36.95
CA ALA A 382 8.67 8.88 -35.67
C ALA A 382 7.51 8.34 -34.82
N VAL A 383 7.70 8.34 -33.50
CA VAL A 383 6.65 8.09 -32.50
C VAL A 383 6.54 9.33 -31.61
N LEU A 384 5.33 9.85 -31.47
CA LEU A 384 4.99 11.02 -30.66
C LEU A 384 4.51 10.53 -29.30
N ARG A 385 5.10 11.02 -28.21
CA ARG A 385 4.80 10.63 -26.84
C ARG A 385 4.56 11.85 -25.98
N GLU A 386 3.76 11.68 -24.94
CA GLU A 386 3.62 12.66 -23.86
C GLU A 386 4.97 13.11 -23.29
N ASP A 387 5.04 14.41 -22.99
CA ASP A 387 6.07 14.96 -22.13
C ASP A 387 5.68 14.68 -20.66
N SER A 388 6.61 14.16 -19.86
CA SER A 388 6.36 13.90 -18.45
C SER A 388 6.18 15.17 -17.63
N GLU A 389 6.73 16.30 -18.10
CA GLU A 389 6.68 17.57 -17.36
C GLU A 389 5.30 18.21 -17.39
N ASP A 390 4.54 17.95 -18.45
CA ASP A 390 3.14 18.37 -18.56
C ASP A 390 2.24 17.60 -17.57
N LEU A 391 2.76 16.56 -16.90
CA LEU A 391 2.06 15.75 -15.90
C LEU A 391 2.42 16.09 -14.44
N LEU A 392 3.28 17.10 -14.21
CA LEU A 392 3.77 17.48 -12.88
C LEU A 392 2.85 18.46 -12.15
N GLY A 393 2.77 18.32 -10.83
CA GLY A 393 2.25 19.35 -9.93
C GLY A 393 3.25 20.47 -9.62
N PRO A 394 2.82 21.58 -9.00
CA PRO A 394 3.68 22.75 -8.74
C PRO A 394 4.90 22.48 -7.86
N ASP A 395 4.81 21.50 -6.95
CA ASP A 395 5.89 21.10 -6.03
C ASP A 395 6.54 19.75 -6.40
N GLU A 396 6.25 19.24 -7.60
CA GLU A 396 6.80 17.98 -8.10
C GLU A 396 8.02 18.21 -9.00
N LEU A 397 8.93 17.25 -9.00
CA LEU A 397 10.04 17.20 -9.96
C LEU A 397 10.18 15.79 -10.50
N SER A 398 10.58 15.65 -11.76
CA SER A 398 10.82 14.34 -12.39
C SER A 398 12.26 14.12 -12.78
N MET A 399 12.74 12.89 -12.65
CA MET A 399 14.03 12.44 -13.18
C MET A 399 14.00 10.94 -13.52
N PRO A 400 14.78 10.44 -14.49
CA PRO A 400 14.94 9.01 -14.64
C PRO A 400 15.63 8.42 -13.41
N VAL A 401 15.26 7.19 -13.00
CA VAL A 401 15.92 6.50 -11.88
C VAL A 401 17.43 6.39 -12.10
N ALA A 402 17.88 6.25 -13.36
CA ALA A 402 19.30 6.23 -13.70
C ALA A 402 20.07 7.49 -13.26
N ALA A 403 19.41 8.66 -13.15
CA ALA A 403 20.04 9.89 -12.67
C ALA A 403 20.40 9.82 -11.18
N LEU A 404 19.70 9.03 -10.38
CA LEU A 404 20.00 8.87 -8.95
C LEU A 404 21.41 8.33 -8.70
N PHE A 405 21.95 7.57 -9.65
CA PHE A 405 23.29 7.00 -9.61
C PHE A 405 24.37 7.96 -10.13
N ALA A 406 23.98 9.07 -10.75
CA ALA A 406 24.93 10.02 -11.31
C ALA A 406 25.61 10.84 -10.21
N LYS A 407 26.85 11.25 -10.46
CA LYS A 407 27.60 12.15 -9.57
C LYS A 407 26.99 13.54 -9.63
N SER A 408 26.70 14.09 -8.45
CA SER A 408 26.28 15.47 -8.23
C SER A 408 27.35 16.44 -8.73
N PRO A 409 26.99 17.38 -9.61
CA PRO A 409 27.90 18.45 -10.05
C PRO A 409 28.48 19.26 -8.88
N LEU A 410 27.71 19.47 -7.81
CA LEU A 410 28.11 20.31 -6.68
C LEU A 410 28.98 19.53 -5.68
N THR A 411 28.55 18.34 -5.24
CA THR A 411 29.21 17.62 -4.13
C THR A 411 30.17 16.52 -4.59
N GLY A 412 29.98 15.98 -5.80
CA GLY A 412 30.68 14.80 -6.30
C GLY A 412 30.19 13.47 -5.75
N ALA A 413 29.27 13.47 -4.77
CA ALA A 413 28.56 12.27 -4.31
C ALA A 413 27.44 11.89 -5.29
N SER A 414 26.77 10.74 -5.13
CA SER A 414 25.61 10.43 -5.97
C SER A 414 24.43 11.37 -5.68
N LEU A 415 23.56 11.59 -6.66
CA LEU A 415 22.32 12.37 -6.44
C LEU A 415 21.45 11.73 -5.36
N LEU A 416 21.43 10.40 -5.27
CA LEU A 416 20.75 9.69 -4.20
C LEU A 416 21.34 10.02 -2.83
N HIS A 417 22.67 10.05 -2.70
CA HIS A 417 23.31 10.46 -1.45
C HIS A 417 22.95 11.88 -1.04
N ASP A 418 23.04 12.86 -1.94
CA ASP A 418 22.68 14.25 -1.67
C ASP A 418 21.21 14.36 -1.19
N LEU A 419 20.31 13.65 -1.85
CA LEU A 419 18.89 13.61 -1.51
C LEU A 419 18.65 12.98 -0.12
N LEU A 420 19.29 11.85 0.17
CA LEU A 420 19.15 11.17 1.47
C LEU A 420 19.77 11.99 2.60
N ALA A 421 20.96 12.56 2.39
CA ALA A 421 21.67 13.37 3.38
C ALA A 421 20.88 14.63 3.72
N GLU A 422 20.33 15.31 2.71
CA GLU A 422 19.45 16.46 2.94
C GLU A 422 18.17 16.06 3.69
N THR A 423 17.53 14.96 3.30
CA THR A 423 16.32 14.46 3.97
C THR A 423 16.59 14.08 5.42
N ALA A 424 17.72 13.42 5.70
CA ALA A 424 18.18 13.10 7.05
C ALA A 424 18.42 14.37 7.89
N SER A 425 19.04 15.39 7.30
CA SER A 425 19.28 16.68 7.98
C SER A 425 17.97 17.39 8.33
N VAL A 426 17.00 17.44 7.40
CA VAL A 426 15.69 18.09 7.61
C VAL A 426 14.83 17.35 8.63
N THR A 427 14.82 16.03 8.59
CA THR A 427 13.98 15.19 9.48
C THR A 427 14.65 14.85 10.81
N GLY A 428 15.96 15.11 10.93
CA GLY A 428 16.83 14.62 12.00
C GLY A 428 17.05 13.10 11.97
N ALA A 429 16.56 12.39 10.95
CA ALA A 429 16.60 10.93 10.82
C ALA A 429 18.02 10.37 10.63
N ALA A 430 18.25 9.13 11.05
CA ALA A 430 19.49 8.42 10.71
C ALA A 430 19.47 8.09 9.21
N LEU A 431 20.61 8.21 8.53
CA LEU A 431 20.68 8.05 7.09
C LEU A 431 20.23 6.66 6.61
N SER A 432 20.54 5.61 7.38
CA SER A 432 20.08 4.24 7.13
C SER A 432 18.56 4.07 7.24
N GLU A 433 17.92 4.85 8.11
CA GLU A 433 16.46 4.86 8.25
C GLU A 433 15.79 5.59 7.09
N VAL A 434 16.34 6.74 6.69
CA VAL A 434 15.88 7.46 5.50
C VAL A 434 16.02 6.58 4.26
N ALA A 435 17.13 5.84 4.11
CA ALA A 435 17.32 4.93 2.99
C ALA A 435 16.25 3.82 2.94
N ARG A 436 15.90 3.22 4.08
CA ARG A 436 14.81 2.23 4.16
C ARG A 436 13.46 2.82 3.80
N GLN A 437 13.13 4.01 4.32
CA GLN A 437 11.87 4.69 4.01
C GLN A 437 11.77 5.09 2.54
N TRP A 438 12.87 5.58 1.98
CA TRP A 438 12.96 5.94 0.57
C TRP A 438 12.77 4.70 -0.32
N LEU A 439 13.45 3.60 -0.01
CA LEU A 439 13.28 2.33 -0.72
C LEU A 439 11.84 1.83 -0.64
N ALA A 440 11.25 1.83 0.56
CA ALA A 440 9.86 1.41 0.77
C ALA A 440 8.89 2.22 -0.10
N ALA A 441 9.05 3.55 -0.11
CA ALA A 441 8.22 4.42 -0.93
C ALA A 441 8.37 4.10 -2.42
N HIS A 442 9.62 3.90 -2.90
CA HIS A 442 9.90 3.57 -4.29
C HIS A 442 9.29 2.22 -4.71
N VAL A 443 9.51 1.15 -3.94
CA VAL A 443 9.00 -0.19 -4.30
C VAL A 443 7.48 -0.23 -4.29
N GLU A 444 6.81 0.46 -3.35
CA GLU A 444 5.33 0.51 -3.26
C GLU A 444 4.68 1.13 -4.51
N ARG A 445 5.38 2.06 -5.18
CA ARG A 445 4.87 2.78 -6.37
C ARG A 445 5.22 2.10 -7.69
N CYS A 446 6.11 1.11 -7.68
CA CYS A 446 6.63 0.46 -8.86
C CYS A 446 6.29 -1.04 -8.92
N VAL A 447 6.61 -1.78 -7.85
CA VAL A 447 6.58 -3.24 -7.84
C VAL A 447 5.15 -3.78 -7.90
N PRO A 448 4.18 -3.38 -7.04
CA PRO A 448 2.83 -3.93 -7.10
C PRO A 448 2.18 -3.74 -8.46
N GLN A 449 2.33 -2.57 -9.07
CA GLN A 449 1.66 -2.21 -10.32
C GLN A 449 2.18 -3.06 -11.49
N LEU A 450 3.48 -3.28 -11.54
CA LEU A 450 4.11 -4.13 -12.54
C LEU A 450 3.78 -5.61 -12.37
N LEU A 451 3.68 -6.09 -11.12
CA LEU A 451 3.24 -7.46 -10.84
C LEU A 451 1.76 -7.66 -11.17
N THR A 452 0.90 -6.66 -10.92
CA THR A 452 -0.51 -6.69 -11.35
C THR A 452 -0.64 -6.81 -12.86
N LEU A 453 0.12 -6.01 -13.62
CA LEU A 453 0.14 -6.11 -15.09
C LEU A 453 0.61 -7.49 -15.56
N LEU A 454 1.65 -8.05 -14.93
CA LEU A 454 2.19 -9.37 -15.23
C LEU A 454 1.15 -10.48 -15.00
N VAL A 455 0.59 -10.54 -13.79
CA VAL A 455 -0.26 -11.65 -13.33
C VAL A 455 -1.66 -11.55 -13.94
N ARG A 456 -2.35 -10.42 -13.79
CA ARG A 456 -3.75 -10.30 -14.21
C ARG A 456 -3.93 -10.14 -15.70
N TYR A 457 -3.04 -9.37 -16.33
CA TYR A 457 -3.20 -8.95 -17.72
C TYR A 457 -2.19 -9.62 -18.66
N GLY A 458 -1.19 -10.33 -18.13
CA GLY A 458 -0.13 -10.92 -18.96
C GLY A 458 0.73 -9.87 -19.66
N ILE A 459 0.88 -8.68 -19.08
CA ILE A 459 1.67 -7.58 -19.65
C ILE A 459 2.95 -7.41 -18.84
N ALA A 460 4.10 -7.58 -19.47
CA ALA A 460 5.40 -7.25 -18.89
C ALA A 460 5.95 -5.99 -19.55
N LEU A 461 6.04 -4.92 -18.77
CA LEU A 461 6.77 -3.71 -19.15
C LEU A 461 8.27 -3.86 -18.83
N GLU A 462 9.11 -3.01 -19.39
CA GLU A 462 10.57 -3.07 -19.21
C GLU A 462 11.10 -1.87 -18.38
N PRO A 463 10.94 -1.90 -17.04
CA PRO A 463 11.21 -0.77 -16.13
C PRO A 463 12.70 -0.63 -15.77
N HIS A 464 13.59 -0.61 -16.76
CA HIS A 464 14.99 -0.31 -16.49
C HIS A 464 15.14 1.12 -15.91
N PRO A 465 16.25 1.43 -15.22
CA PRO A 465 16.47 2.76 -14.65
C PRO A 465 16.32 3.93 -15.63
N GLN A 466 16.59 3.72 -16.93
CA GLN A 466 16.46 4.74 -17.97
C GLN A 466 15.01 4.96 -18.44
N ASN A 467 14.15 3.94 -18.30
CA ASN A 467 12.76 3.94 -18.74
C ASN A 467 11.78 4.24 -17.59
N THR A 468 12.26 4.21 -16.36
CA THR A 468 11.48 4.61 -15.20
C THR A 468 11.79 6.05 -14.81
N VAL A 469 10.80 6.92 -14.96
CA VAL A 469 10.84 8.32 -14.52
C VAL A 469 10.21 8.38 -13.14
N LEU A 470 11.01 8.77 -12.15
CA LEU A 470 10.60 8.99 -10.78
C LEU A 470 10.12 10.42 -10.61
N VAL A 471 8.92 10.60 -10.07
CA VAL A 471 8.41 11.89 -9.63
C VAL A 471 8.60 12.00 -8.13
N LEU A 472 9.37 13.01 -7.70
CA LEU A 472 9.66 13.30 -6.31
C LEU A 472 8.78 14.45 -5.82
N LYS A 473 8.33 14.33 -4.57
CA LYS A 473 7.68 15.40 -3.80
C LYS A 473 8.30 15.40 -2.40
N ASP A 474 8.72 16.57 -1.92
CA ASP A 474 9.42 16.71 -0.63
C ASP A 474 10.66 15.80 -0.49
N ARG A 475 11.36 15.56 -1.62
CA ARG A 475 12.51 14.63 -1.77
C ARG A 475 12.16 13.14 -1.71
N LEU A 476 10.91 12.74 -1.50
CA LEU A 476 10.52 11.32 -1.44
C LEU A 476 9.87 10.85 -2.74
N PRO A 477 9.99 9.55 -3.10
CA PRO A 477 9.24 8.94 -4.20
C PRO A 477 7.75 9.20 -4.03
N HIS A 478 7.16 9.90 -5.00
CA HIS A 478 5.75 10.25 -4.97
C HIS A 478 4.95 9.47 -6.02
N ARG A 479 5.44 9.44 -7.27
CA ARG A 479 4.82 8.72 -8.39
C ARG A 479 5.90 8.09 -9.27
N VAL A 480 5.51 7.09 -10.06
CA VAL A 480 6.37 6.42 -11.04
C VAL A 480 5.71 6.48 -12.41
N LEU A 481 6.45 7.00 -13.39
CA LEU A 481 6.02 7.07 -14.79
C LEU A 481 6.92 6.15 -15.62
N LEU A 482 6.33 5.22 -16.37
CA LEU A 482 7.06 4.34 -17.28
C LEU A 482 6.98 4.84 -18.71
N ARG A 483 8.09 4.77 -19.43
CA ARG A 483 8.17 5.14 -20.84
C ARG A 483 8.82 4.03 -21.65
N ASP A 484 8.65 4.12 -22.97
CA ASP A 484 9.17 3.16 -23.96
C ASP A 484 8.49 1.79 -23.95
N LEU A 485 7.44 1.69 -24.77
CA LEU A 485 6.63 0.49 -24.93
C LEU A 485 7.15 -0.46 -26.00
N GLY A 486 8.17 -0.05 -26.77
CA GLY A 486 8.67 -0.83 -27.90
C GLY A 486 9.27 -2.18 -27.53
N ALA A 487 9.50 -2.43 -26.24
CA ALA A 487 10.02 -3.69 -25.74
C ALA A 487 9.06 -4.42 -24.79
N ALA A 488 7.82 -3.96 -24.61
CA ALA A 488 6.85 -4.68 -23.80
C ALA A 488 6.60 -6.11 -24.32
N ARG A 489 6.02 -6.97 -23.46
CA ARG A 489 5.53 -8.31 -23.81
C ARG A 489 4.10 -8.48 -23.34
N VAL A 490 3.31 -9.20 -24.14
CA VAL A 490 1.90 -9.48 -23.90
C VAL A 490 1.64 -10.97 -24.09
N LEU A 491 1.07 -11.60 -23.07
CA LEU A 491 0.60 -12.98 -23.11
C LEU A 491 -0.93 -12.97 -23.27
N GLU A 492 -1.40 -13.24 -24.49
CA GLU A 492 -2.81 -13.06 -24.88
C GLU A 492 -3.78 -13.90 -24.06
N SER A 493 -3.37 -15.07 -23.58
CA SER A 493 -4.22 -15.94 -22.75
C SER A 493 -4.61 -15.31 -21.41
N ARG A 494 -3.78 -14.42 -20.83
CA ARG A 494 -4.12 -13.67 -19.61
C ARG A 494 -5.03 -12.48 -19.94
N LEU A 495 -4.75 -11.75 -21.02
CA LEU A 495 -5.63 -10.65 -21.50
C LEU A 495 -7.05 -11.12 -21.80
N ALA A 496 -7.19 -12.25 -22.51
CA ALA A 496 -8.48 -12.79 -22.92
C ALA A 496 -9.38 -13.14 -21.72
N ARG A 497 -8.80 -13.56 -20.59
CA ARG A 497 -9.55 -13.81 -19.33
C ARG A 497 -10.21 -12.55 -18.77
N ARG A 498 -9.75 -11.36 -19.15
CA ARG A 498 -10.34 -10.07 -18.78
C ARG A 498 -11.27 -9.51 -19.85
N ALA A 499 -11.64 -10.31 -20.85
CA ALA A 499 -12.40 -9.88 -22.03
C ALA A 499 -11.74 -8.69 -22.75
N LEU A 500 -10.40 -8.61 -22.68
CA LEU A 500 -9.58 -7.62 -23.37
C LEU A 500 -8.86 -8.30 -24.53
N ALA A 501 -8.76 -7.59 -25.65
CA ALA A 501 -7.99 -8.00 -26.81
C ALA A 501 -7.22 -6.78 -27.35
N GLY A 502 -6.07 -7.04 -27.98
CA GLY A 502 -5.27 -6.02 -28.65
C GLY A 502 -5.16 -6.31 -30.15
N ASP A 503 -5.27 -5.27 -30.97
CA ASP A 503 -5.01 -5.31 -32.41
C ASP A 503 -3.49 -5.18 -32.66
N PHE A 504 -2.73 -6.23 -32.32
CA PHE A 504 -1.26 -6.22 -32.44
C PHE A 504 -0.80 -6.88 -33.73
N LEU A 505 0.32 -6.41 -34.29
CA LEU A 505 0.93 -7.00 -35.48
C LEU A 505 1.33 -8.47 -35.21
N PRO A 506 0.83 -9.44 -36.00
CA PRO A 506 1.19 -10.84 -35.86
C PRO A 506 2.69 -11.08 -36.05
N GLY A 507 3.25 -12.04 -35.29
CA GLY A 507 4.68 -12.35 -35.32
C GLY A 507 5.60 -11.24 -34.78
N SER A 508 5.02 -10.15 -34.26
CA SER A 508 5.82 -9.12 -33.59
C SER A 508 6.36 -9.64 -32.26
N ALA A 509 7.55 -9.16 -31.88
CA ALA A 509 8.17 -9.50 -30.61
C ALA A 509 7.33 -9.04 -29.39
N LEU A 510 6.24 -8.28 -29.57
CA LEU A 510 5.35 -7.91 -28.48
C LEU A 510 4.63 -9.12 -27.88
N LEU A 511 4.32 -10.14 -28.68
CA LEU A 511 3.59 -11.31 -28.20
C LEU A 511 4.56 -12.28 -27.50
N ALA A 512 4.27 -12.62 -26.25
CA ALA A 512 5.01 -13.63 -25.50
C ALA A 512 4.51 -15.03 -25.87
N SER A 513 5.45 -15.97 -26.04
CA SER A 513 5.14 -17.37 -26.33
C SER A 513 4.56 -18.11 -25.12
N ASP A 514 5.01 -17.74 -23.92
CA ASP A 514 4.75 -18.46 -22.69
C ASP A 514 4.97 -17.56 -21.45
N PRO A 515 4.56 -17.99 -20.25
CA PRO A 515 4.79 -17.24 -19.01
C PRO A 515 6.27 -17.00 -18.69
N ALA A 516 7.19 -17.89 -19.07
CA ALA A 516 8.62 -17.72 -18.75
C ALA A 516 9.23 -16.56 -19.55
N ALA A 517 8.90 -16.44 -20.84
CA ALA A 517 9.27 -15.32 -21.69
C ALA A 517 8.70 -13.99 -21.15
N LEU A 518 7.48 -14.02 -20.62
CA LEU A 518 6.85 -12.87 -19.97
C LEU A 518 7.58 -12.47 -18.69
N ARG A 519 7.84 -13.42 -17.77
CA ARG A 519 8.59 -13.21 -16.52
C ARG A 519 9.98 -12.66 -16.78
N ALA A 520 10.73 -13.26 -17.71
CA ALA A 520 12.08 -12.82 -18.05
C ALA A 520 12.13 -11.36 -18.48
N LYS A 521 11.06 -10.87 -19.13
CA LYS A 521 10.97 -9.48 -19.57
C LYS A 521 10.74 -8.48 -18.44
N LEU A 522 10.14 -8.90 -17.33
CA LEU A 522 9.98 -8.04 -16.17
C LEU A 522 11.08 -8.24 -15.12
N TYR A 523 11.45 -9.49 -14.85
CA TYR A 523 12.26 -9.86 -13.67
C TYR A 523 13.66 -9.28 -13.73
N TYR A 524 14.34 -9.45 -14.86
CA TYR A 524 15.69 -8.90 -15.01
C TYR A 524 15.69 -7.36 -14.98
N PRO A 525 14.89 -6.64 -15.79
CA PRO A 525 14.88 -5.18 -15.77
C PRO A 525 14.52 -4.59 -14.41
N LEU A 526 13.51 -5.14 -13.73
CA LEU A 526 13.03 -4.62 -12.44
C LEU A 526 13.90 -5.03 -11.27
N PHE A 527 14.16 -6.33 -11.10
CA PHE A 527 14.83 -6.82 -9.89
C PHE A 527 16.33 -6.93 -10.04
N GLY A 528 16.80 -7.53 -11.14
CA GLY A 528 18.23 -7.74 -11.39
C GLY A 528 19.00 -6.45 -11.68
N HIS A 529 18.43 -5.55 -12.48
CA HIS A 529 19.07 -4.31 -12.89
C HIS A 529 18.56 -3.09 -12.09
N HIS A 530 17.26 -2.79 -12.10
CA HIS A 530 16.77 -1.58 -11.45
C HIS A 530 16.93 -1.63 -9.93
N LEU A 531 16.28 -2.56 -9.24
CA LEU A 531 16.37 -2.67 -7.79
C LEU A 531 17.76 -3.13 -7.32
N GLY A 532 18.43 -4.00 -8.10
CA GLY A 532 19.80 -4.40 -7.82
C GLY A 532 20.77 -3.22 -7.68
N GLU A 533 20.77 -2.30 -8.66
CA GLU A 533 21.62 -1.10 -8.60
C GLU A 533 21.14 -0.10 -7.56
N LEU A 534 19.81 0.07 -7.42
CA LEU A 534 19.24 1.01 -6.46
C LEU A 534 19.53 0.61 -5.01
N VAL A 535 19.37 -0.67 -4.65
CA VAL A 535 19.65 -1.17 -3.30
C VAL A 535 21.14 -1.06 -2.98
N ALA A 536 22.01 -1.38 -3.94
CA ALA A 536 23.45 -1.21 -3.77
C ALA A 536 23.84 0.26 -3.57
N GLU A 537 23.26 1.19 -4.34
CA GLU A 537 23.51 2.61 -4.18
C GLU A 537 22.95 3.15 -2.86
N LEU A 538 21.75 2.73 -2.44
CA LEU A 538 21.20 3.09 -1.13
C LEU A 538 22.09 2.59 0.02
N ALA A 539 22.60 1.36 -0.08
CA ALA A 539 23.54 0.80 0.88
C ALA A 539 24.83 1.64 0.95
N HIS A 540 25.41 1.94 -0.21
CA HIS A 540 26.61 2.78 -0.30
C HIS A 540 26.38 4.20 0.24
N ALA A 541 25.33 4.88 -0.23
CA ALA A 541 25.00 6.25 0.13
C ALA A 541 24.65 6.43 1.60
N SER A 542 24.09 5.40 2.26
CA SER A 542 23.70 5.46 3.68
C SER A 542 24.66 4.78 4.65
N GLY A 543 25.65 4.03 4.14
CA GLY A 543 26.57 3.23 4.94
C GLY A 543 25.95 1.97 5.56
N CYS A 544 24.76 1.55 5.12
CA CYS A 544 24.12 0.31 5.57
C CYS A 544 24.55 -0.90 4.72
N VAL A 545 24.31 -2.11 5.23
CA VAL A 545 24.55 -3.35 4.48
C VAL A 545 23.34 -3.66 3.59
N GLU A 546 23.58 -4.09 2.35
CA GLU A 546 22.49 -4.44 1.40
C GLU A 546 21.49 -5.46 1.97
N ASP A 547 21.98 -6.42 2.78
CA ASP A 547 21.14 -7.45 3.41
C ASP A 547 20.06 -6.86 4.33
N ALA A 548 20.23 -5.63 4.81
CA ALA A 548 19.23 -4.92 5.60
C ALA A 548 18.16 -4.21 4.75
N LEU A 549 18.37 -4.06 3.44
CA LEU A 549 17.48 -3.36 2.51
C LEU A 549 16.62 -4.33 1.68
N TRP A 550 17.15 -5.48 1.26
CA TRP A 550 16.41 -6.48 0.49
C TRP A 550 15.11 -6.98 1.15
N PRO A 551 15.01 -7.13 2.48
CA PRO A 551 13.75 -7.44 3.13
C PRO A 551 12.62 -6.45 2.84
N VAL A 552 12.93 -5.16 2.62
CA VAL A 552 11.95 -4.12 2.26
C VAL A 552 11.32 -4.43 0.89
N ALA A 553 12.15 -4.76 -0.10
CA ALA A 553 11.68 -5.11 -1.44
C ALA A 553 10.94 -6.46 -1.45
N GLY A 554 11.50 -7.48 -0.78
CA GLY A 554 10.91 -8.82 -0.70
C GLY A 554 9.53 -8.83 -0.04
N GLU A 555 9.36 -7.98 0.97
CA GLU A 555 8.07 -7.82 1.61
C GLU A 555 7.03 -7.17 0.69
N CYS A 556 7.41 -6.11 -0.03
CA CYS A 556 6.52 -5.49 -1.02
C CYS A 556 6.09 -6.51 -2.11
N VAL A 557 7.00 -7.38 -2.55
CA VAL A 557 6.73 -8.44 -3.52
C VAL A 557 5.73 -9.47 -2.97
N ARG A 558 5.98 -10.02 -1.76
CA ARG A 558 5.10 -11.02 -1.14
C ARG A 558 3.70 -10.48 -0.91
N GLN A 559 3.60 -9.25 -0.41
CA GLN A 559 2.31 -8.58 -0.25
C GLN A 559 1.57 -8.40 -1.57
N ALA A 560 2.27 -8.01 -2.64
CA ALA A 560 1.66 -7.84 -3.96
C ALA A 560 1.09 -9.16 -4.49
N PHE A 561 1.87 -10.25 -4.48
CA PHE A 561 1.39 -11.57 -4.91
C PHE A 561 0.27 -12.10 -4.02
N HIS A 562 0.36 -11.90 -2.70
CA HIS A 562 -0.72 -12.30 -1.79
C HIS A 562 -2.02 -11.56 -2.13
N ARG A 563 -1.97 -10.24 -2.32
CA ARG A 563 -3.15 -9.47 -2.75
C ARG A 563 -3.71 -9.99 -4.08
N LEU A 564 -2.86 -10.25 -5.06
CA LEU A 564 -3.25 -10.77 -6.36
C LEU A 564 -3.97 -12.13 -6.24
N ALA A 565 -3.41 -13.07 -5.47
CA ALA A 565 -4.04 -14.37 -5.22
C ALA A 565 -5.40 -14.23 -4.51
N MET A 566 -5.52 -13.33 -3.52
CA MET A 566 -6.75 -13.15 -2.74
C MET A 566 -7.86 -12.41 -3.49
N SER A 567 -7.50 -11.65 -4.53
CA SER A 567 -8.44 -10.84 -5.35
C SER A 567 -8.64 -11.40 -6.75
N ALA A 568 -8.07 -12.56 -7.04
CA ALA A 568 -8.19 -13.25 -8.32
C ALA A 568 -9.65 -13.45 -8.72
N CYS A 569 -9.98 -13.18 -10.00
CA CYS A 569 -11.34 -13.37 -10.48
C CYS A 569 -11.66 -14.82 -10.85
N CYS A 570 -10.65 -15.68 -11.00
CA CYS A 570 -10.77 -17.10 -11.28
C CYS A 570 -9.61 -17.91 -10.67
N PRO A 571 -9.75 -19.24 -10.50
CA PRO A 571 -8.70 -20.09 -9.94
C PRO A 571 -7.38 -20.03 -10.69
N GLU A 572 -7.41 -19.98 -12.03
CA GLU A 572 -6.21 -19.95 -12.87
C GLU A 572 -5.38 -18.68 -12.63
N GLU A 573 -6.01 -17.55 -12.31
CA GLU A 573 -5.28 -16.33 -11.95
C GLU A 573 -4.62 -16.45 -10.57
N ALA A 574 -5.25 -17.13 -9.62
CA ALA A 574 -4.64 -17.39 -8.32
C ALA A 574 -3.44 -18.36 -8.45
N GLU A 575 -3.55 -19.36 -9.32
CA GLU A 575 -2.46 -20.28 -9.67
C GLU A 575 -1.31 -19.54 -10.38
N ASP A 576 -1.62 -18.67 -11.34
CA ASP A 576 -0.63 -17.80 -11.99
C ASP A 576 0.11 -16.92 -10.98
N ALA A 577 -0.60 -16.32 -10.01
CA ALA A 577 0.00 -15.52 -8.96
C ALA A 577 0.96 -16.36 -8.11
N GLY A 578 0.59 -17.59 -7.77
CA GLY A 578 1.45 -18.53 -7.03
C GLY A 578 2.69 -18.95 -7.84
N ALA A 579 2.52 -19.32 -9.11
CA ALA A 579 3.61 -19.76 -9.96
C ALA A 579 4.59 -18.63 -10.30
N ASP A 580 4.08 -17.40 -10.51
CA ASP A 580 4.91 -16.22 -10.73
C ASP A 580 5.66 -15.82 -9.44
N ALA A 581 5.01 -15.93 -8.27
CA ALA A 581 5.65 -15.71 -6.97
C ALA A 581 6.79 -16.71 -6.72
N GLU A 582 6.55 -18.01 -6.96
CA GLU A 582 7.56 -19.06 -6.79
C GLU A 582 8.81 -18.77 -7.64
N ALA A 583 8.62 -18.45 -8.91
CA ALA A 583 9.73 -18.17 -9.82
C ALA A 583 10.50 -16.89 -9.47
N LEU A 584 9.87 -15.88 -8.86
CA LEU A 584 10.57 -14.68 -8.45
C LEU A 584 11.27 -14.84 -7.10
N LEU A 585 10.61 -15.49 -6.15
CA LEU A 585 11.05 -15.56 -4.77
C LEU A 585 12.00 -16.72 -4.52
N ASN A 586 11.89 -17.86 -5.20
CA ASN A 586 12.65 -19.06 -4.84
C ASN A 586 13.65 -19.53 -5.90
N GLU A 587 13.42 -19.21 -7.18
CA GLU A 587 14.33 -19.62 -8.26
C GLU A 587 15.52 -18.65 -8.43
N PRO A 588 16.68 -19.12 -8.93
CA PRO A 588 17.78 -18.25 -9.34
C PRO A 588 17.37 -17.27 -10.45
N TRP A 589 17.73 -16.00 -10.29
CA TRP A 589 17.35 -14.97 -11.27
C TRP A 589 18.12 -15.10 -12.58
N GLN A 590 17.41 -14.96 -13.69
CA GLN A 590 17.96 -15.02 -15.03
C GLN A 590 18.47 -13.64 -15.47
N HIS A 591 19.78 -13.49 -15.65
CA HIS A 591 20.41 -12.26 -16.10
C HIS A 591 20.70 -12.30 -17.60
N LYS A 592 20.45 -11.20 -18.32
CA LYS A 592 20.77 -11.13 -19.76
C LYS A 592 22.28 -11.28 -20.00
N ALA A 593 22.66 -12.20 -20.88
CA ALA A 593 24.04 -12.48 -21.28
C ALA A 593 24.49 -11.52 -22.40
N LEU A 594 24.60 -10.22 -22.06
CA LEU A 594 24.80 -9.14 -23.03
C LEU A 594 26.08 -9.31 -23.87
N LEU A 595 27.17 -9.76 -23.25
CA LEU A 595 28.43 -9.97 -23.96
C LEU A 595 28.36 -11.19 -24.89
N THR A 596 27.78 -12.28 -24.40
CA THR A 596 27.56 -13.52 -25.18
C THR A 596 26.69 -13.25 -26.40
N MET A 597 25.58 -12.52 -26.22
CA MET A 597 24.72 -12.10 -27.32
C MET A 597 25.50 -11.26 -28.34
N ARG A 598 26.37 -10.35 -27.89
CA ARG A 598 27.18 -9.52 -28.79
C ARG A 598 28.22 -10.32 -29.57
N LEU A 599 28.88 -11.27 -28.92
CA LEU A 599 29.85 -12.16 -29.57
C LEU A 599 29.17 -13.01 -30.65
N LYS A 600 27.96 -13.51 -30.40
CA LYS A 600 27.15 -14.30 -31.35
C LYS A 600 26.34 -13.45 -32.35
N ASN A 601 26.43 -12.12 -32.30
CA ASN A 601 25.67 -11.18 -33.11
C ASN A 601 24.13 -11.37 -33.04
N LEU A 602 23.62 -11.74 -31.86
CA LEU A 602 22.19 -11.94 -31.62
C LEU A 602 21.53 -10.59 -31.28
N VAL A 603 20.52 -10.22 -32.07
CA VAL A 603 19.76 -8.96 -31.90
C VAL A 603 18.37 -9.21 -31.33
N THR A 604 17.67 -10.23 -31.83
CA THR A 604 16.32 -10.62 -31.38
C THR A 604 16.34 -11.75 -30.35
N ASP A 605 17.28 -12.67 -30.48
CA ASP A 605 17.38 -13.87 -29.65
C ASP A 605 18.09 -13.54 -28.34
N GLN A 606 17.36 -13.62 -27.22
CA GLN A 606 17.88 -13.28 -25.90
C GLN A 606 18.47 -14.51 -25.22
N GLN A 607 19.69 -14.37 -24.70
CA GLN A 607 20.35 -15.40 -23.88
C GLN A 607 20.44 -14.94 -22.43
N TYR A 608 20.35 -15.90 -21.51
CA TYR A 608 20.35 -15.67 -20.08
C TYR A 608 21.36 -16.56 -19.37
N VAL A 609 21.86 -16.09 -18.22
CA VAL A 609 22.69 -16.84 -17.28
C VAL A 609 22.11 -16.73 -15.88
N GLY A 610 22.21 -17.79 -15.10
CA GLY A 610 21.74 -17.78 -13.71
C GLY A 610 22.56 -16.85 -12.83
N GLY A 611 21.89 -16.16 -11.91
CA GLY A 611 22.49 -15.30 -10.89
C GLY A 611 21.81 -15.46 -9.54
N PRO A 612 22.39 -14.86 -8.49
CA PRO A 612 21.83 -14.93 -7.13
C PRO A 612 20.48 -14.23 -7.05
N ASN A 613 19.62 -14.76 -6.18
CA ASN A 613 18.31 -14.20 -5.86
C ASN A 613 18.32 -13.72 -4.41
N PRO A 614 18.47 -12.42 -4.13
CA PRO A 614 18.47 -11.89 -2.76
C PRO A 614 17.08 -11.89 -2.12
N LEU A 615 16.01 -12.19 -2.85
CA LEU A 615 14.66 -12.38 -2.30
C LEU A 615 14.39 -13.81 -1.82
N ALA A 616 15.22 -14.77 -2.25
CA ALA A 616 15.15 -16.15 -1.78
C ALA A 616 15.30 -16.22 -0.28
N ALA A 617 14.40 -16.95 0.36
CA ALA A 617 14.31 -17.03 1.80
C ALA A 617 15.69 -17.40 2.39
N THR A 618 16.22 -16.51 3.24
CA THR A 618 17.29 -16.85 4.19
C THR A 618 16.85 -18.06 5.01
N LYS A 619 17.79 -18.98 5.33
CA LYS A 619 17.56 -20.18 6.14
C LYS A 619 16.55 -19.90 7.26
N GLN A 620 15.43 -20.64 7.26
CA GLN A 620 14.34 -20.45 8.21
C GLN A 620 14.87 -20.55 9.65
N GLU A 621 14.45 -19.63 10.51
CA GLU A 621 14.65 -19.78 11.95
C GLU A 621 14.00 -21.11 12.40
N PRO A 622 14.68 -21.91 13.23
CA PRO A 622 14.14 -23.17 13.71
C PRO A 622 12.83 -22.94 14.46
N GLU A 623 11.89 -23.85 14.27
CA GLU A 623 10.60 -23.80 14.96
C GLU A 623 10.79 -23.96 16.47
N PRO A 624 10.19 -23.09 17.31
CA PRO A 624 10.18 -23.28 18.75
C PRO A 624 9.50 -24.61 19.11
N PRO A 625 10.06 -25.39 20.05
CA PRO A 625 9.54 -26.71 20.39
C PRO A 625 8.19 -26.67 21.14
N ASP A 626 7.76 -25.51 21.65
CA ASP A 626 6.62 -25.34 22.56
C ASP A 626 5.32 -24.86 21.89
N LEU A 627 5.25 -24.78 20.56
CA LEU A 627 4.04 -24.33 19.87
C LEU A 627 2.90 -25.37 19.95
N ASN A 628 1.66 -24.92 20.09
CA ASN A 628 0.48 -25.76 19.85
C ASN A 628 0.12 -25.78 18.34
N GLU A 629 -0.87 -26.58 17.94
CA GLU A 629 -1.26 -26.73 16.54
C GLU A 629 -1.71 -25.42 15.88
N ALA A 630 -2.54 -24.63 16.59
CA ALA A 630 -3.05 -23.36 16.09
C ALA A 630 -1.94 -22.30 15.92
N GLU A 631 -0.92 -22.34 16.77
CA GLU A 631 0.29 -21.52 16.69
C GLU A 631 1.23 -21.98 15.57
N ARG A 632 1.38 -23.29 15.36
CA ARG A 632 2.12 -23.84 14.21
C ARG A 632 1.48 -23.45 12.88
N GLU A 633 0.15 -23.50 12.79
CA GLU A 633 -0.61 -23.05 11.62
C GLU A 633 -0.34 -21.57 11.32
N MET A 634 -0.35 -20.72 12.35
CA MET A 634 -0.02 -19.30 12.23
C MET A 634 1.43 -19.10 11.77
N LEU A 635 2.40 -19.78 12.39
CA LEU A 635 3.82 -19.67 12.04
C LEU A 635 4.09 -20.12 10.59
N ALA A 636 3.47 -21.23 10.16
CA ALA A 636 3.56 -21.70 8.78
C ALA A 636 3.03 -20.66 7.79
N CYS A 637 1.85 -20.08 8.08
CA CYS A 637 1.26 -19.03 7.27
C CYS A 637 2.14 -17.77 7.22
N LEU A 638 2.73 -17.36 8.36
CA LEU A 638 3.65 -16.23 8.41
C LEU A 638 4.93 -16.51 7.60
N ARG A 639 5.53 -17.69 7.73
CA ARG A 639 6.71 -18.06 6.94
C ARG A 639 6.44 -18.01 5.43
N GLU A 640 5.27 -18.47 5.01
CA GLU A 640 4.85 -18.45 3.59
C GLU A 640 4.56 -17.03 3.11
N ARG A 641 3.78 -16.25 3.88
CA ARG A 641 3.12 -15.03 3.36
C ARG A 641 3.72 -13.74 3.86
N ARG A 642 4.27 -13.72 5.07
CA ARG A 642 4.74 -12.54 5.83
C ARG A 642 5.96 -12.89 6.71
N PRO A 643 7.07 -13.37 6.13
CA PRO A 643 8.21 -13.87 6.90
C PRO A 643 8.85 -12.81 7.82
N GLU A 644 8.72 -11.55 7.47
CA GLU A 644 9.12 -10.38 8.27
C GLU A 644 8.29 -10.20 9.55
N LEU A 645 7.10 -10.81 9.65
CA LEU A 645 6.31 -10.85 10.88
C LEU A 645 6.62 -12.07 11.76
N VAL A 646 7.39 -13.06 11.29
CA VAL A 646 7.70 -14.28 12.06
C VAL A 646 8.40 -13.92 13.38
N ARG A 647 9.49 -13.16 13.31
CA ARG A 647 10.25 -12.79 14.52
C ARG A 647 9.42 -11.90 15.46
N PRO A 648 8.80 -10.80 14.99
CA PRO A 648 7.89 -10.01 15.83
C PRO A 648 6.75 -10.82 16.45
N TRP A 649 6.13 -11.74 15.70
CA TRP A 649 5.05 -12.57 16.22
C TRP A 649 5.54 -13.53 17.31
N LEU A 650 6.70 -14.16 17.12
CA LEU A 650 7.32 -15.02 18.13
C LEU A 650 7.68 -14.23 19.40
N ASP A 651 8.22 -13.01 19.24
CA ASP A 651 8.57 -12.13 20.36
C ASP A 651 7.32 -11.70 21.16
N GLU A 652 6.17 -11.49 20.49
CA GLU A 652 4.91 -11.10 21.14
C GLU A 652 4.10 -12.29 21.69
N LEU A 653 4.39 -13.53 21.26
CA LEU A 653 3.55 -14.70 21.55
C LEU A 653 3.43 -14.99 23.05
N ALA A 654 4.54 -14.98 23.79
CA ALA A 654 4.53 -15.22 25.23
C ALA A 654 3.70 -14.16 25.97
N GLY A 655 3.87 -12.88 25.62
CA GLY A 655 3.09 -11.78 26.18
C GLY A 655 1.60 -11.87 25.85
N ALA A 656 1.26 -12.32 24.64
CA ALA A 656 -0.13 -12.50 24.21
C ALA A 656 -0.82 -13.68 24.91
N ARG A 657 -0.11 -14.80 25.13
CA ARG A 657 -0.59 -15.94 25.93
C ARG A 657 -0.93 -15.50 27.35
N LEU A 658 0.00 -14.81 28.02
CA LEU A 658 -0.20 -14.29 29.38
C LEU A 658 -1.33 -13.27 29.46
N SER A 659 -1.41 -12.32 28.52
CA SER A 659 -2.49 -11.32 28.49
C SER A 659 -3.86 -11.97 28.32
N THR A 660 -3.96 -12.99 27.46
CA THR A 660 -5.20 -13.74 27.23
C THR A 660 -5.58 -14.57 28.46
N LEU A 661 -4.60 -15.22 29.09
CA LEU A 661 -4.78 -16.00 30.33
C LEU A 661 -5.29 -15.11 31.47
N ASN A 662 -4.60 -13.99 31.73
CA ASN A 662 -4.94 -13.07 32.81
C ASN A 662 -6.33 -12.45 32.58
N GLY A 663 -6.64 -12.04 31.36
CA GLY A 663 -7.97 -11.54 30.99
C GLY A 663 -9.08 -12.57 31.21
N ALA A 664 -8.85 -13.82 30.80
CA ALA A 664 -9.79 -14.92 31.02
C ALA A 664 -9.97 -15.23 32.52
N CYS A 665 -8.88 -15.28 33.29
CA CYS A 665 -8.91 -15.52 34.73
C CYS A 665 -9.67 -14.40 35.46
N GLY A 666 -9.35 -13.13 35.19
CA GLY A 666 -10.04 -11.98 35.76
C GLY A 666 -11.54 -11.97 35.44
N ALA A 667 -11.90 -12.36 34.21
CA ALA A 667 -13.30 -12.49 33.83
C ALA A 667 -14.05 -13.62 34.56
N LEU A 668 -13.44 -14.80 34.71
CA LEU A 668 -14.03 -15.91 35.48
C LEU A 668 -14.17 -15.56 36.97
N LEU A 669 -13.19 -14.85 37.55
CA LEU A 669 -13.24 -14.40 38.94
C LEU A 669 -14.33 -13.34 39.17
N ARG A 670 -14.52 -12.42 38.22
CA ARG A 670 -15.61 -11.43 38.24
C ARG A 670 -16.97 -12.12 38.12
N GLU A 671 -17.08 -13.13 37.29
CA GLU A 671 -18.27 -13.93 37.09
C GLU A 671 -18.27 -15.19 37.96
N ARG A 672 -18.07 -15.08 39.28
CA ARG A 672 -17.87 -16.23 40.21
C ARG A 672 -18.76 -17.47 39.97
N ARG A 673 -19.99 -17.31 39.47
CA ARG A 673 -20.92 -18.40 39.10
C ARG A 673 -20.41 -19.28 37.94
N SER A 674 -19.54 -18.76 37.09
CA SER A 674 -18.88 -19.45 35.99
C SER A 674 -17.79 -20.42 36.47
N LEU A 675 -17.38 -20.36 37.75
CA LEU A 675 -16.35 -21.24 38.31
C LEU A 675 -16.96 -22.42 39.08
N PRO A 676 -16.54 -23.68 38.82
CA PRO A 676 -16.87 -24.85 39.63
C PRO A 676 -16.03 -24.86 40.93
N ALA A 677 -16.12 -23.79 41.72
CA ALA A 677 -15.40 -23.63 42.97
C ALA A 677 -16.11 -24.32 44.13
N LYS A 678 -15.35 -25.00 44.99
CA LYS A 678 -15.79 -25.44 46.32
C LYS A 678 -15.71 -24.30 47.33
N ARG A 679 -14.68 -23.46 47.22
CA ARG A 679 -14.44 -22.30 48.09
C ARG A 679 -13.60 -21.25 47.37
N ILE A 680 -13.95 -19.97 47.51
CA ILE A 680 -13.14 -18.84 47.06
C ILE A 680 -12.74 -18.05 48.31
N THR A 681 -11.44 -17.79 48.48
CA THR A 681 -10.88 -17.03 49.61
C THR A 681 -10.19 -15.78 49.08
N GLU A 682 -10.44 -14.64 49.70
CA GLU A 682 -9.84 -13.36 49.32
C GLU A 682 -9.10 -12.77 50.52
N ILE A 683 -7.86 -12.36 50.31
CA ILE A 683 -7.01 -11.79 51.34
C ILE A 683 -6.32 -10.53 50.81
N VAL A 684 -6.36 -9.45 51.57
CA VAL A 684 -5.63 -8.22 51.25
C VAL A 684 -4.16 -8.38 51.61
N LEU A 685 -3.26 -8.06 50.68
CA LEU A 685 -1.82 -8.09 50.85
C LEU A 685 -1.28 -6.68 51.19
N PRO A 686 -0.35 -6.58 52.17
CA PRO A 686 0.13 -7.65 53.05
C PRO A 686 -0.90 -8.01 54.14
N PHE A 687 -1.00 -9.30 54.52
CA PHE A 687 -1.87 -9.76 55.60
C PHE A 687 -1.07 -10.05 56.88
N THR A 688 -1.75 -10.02 58.03
CA THR A 688 -1.19 -10.40 59.33
C THR A 688 -1.64 -11.81 59.72
N GLY A 689 -0.71 -12.77 59.86
CA GLY A 689 -1.00 -14.15 60.28
C GLY A 689 -0.37 -15.23 59.38
N PRO A 690 -0.64 -16.53 59.61
CA PRO A 690 -0.19 -17.60 58.71
C PRO A 690 -0.92 -17.53 57.36
N PRO A 691 -0.21 -17.71 56.23
CA PRO A 691 -0.81 -17.61 54.91
C PRO A 691 -1.86 -18.70 54.64
N PRO A 692 -2.94 -18.39 53.89
CA PRO A 692 -3.96 -19.37 53.49
C PRO A 692 -3.49 -20.35 52.39
N VAL A 693 -2.28 -20.14 51.87
CA VAL A 693 -1.65 -20.90 50.78
C VAL A 693 -0.24 -21.30 51.21
N ALA A 694 0.31 -22.34 50.58
CA ALA A 694 1.67 -22.78 50.88
C ALA A 694 2.69 -21.66 50.60
N PRO A 695 3.79 -21.56 51.38
CA PRO A 695 4.84 -20.56 51.15
C PRO A 695 5.39 -20.56 49.71
N SER A 696 5.43 -21.73 49.05
CA SER A 696 5.84 -21.89 47.65
C SER A 696 4.91 -21.16 46.67
N VAL A 697 3.61 -21.10 46.94
CA VAL A 697 2.64 -20.35 46.12
C VAL A 697 2.85 -18.85 46.28
N LEU A 698 3.02 -18.38 47.52
CA LEU A 698 3.29 -16.96 47.81
C LEU A 698 4.59 -16.46 47.18
N ALA A 699 5.64 -17.29 47.16
CA ALA A 699 6.91 -16.96 46.53
C ALA A 699 6.77 -16.69 45.02
N LEU A 700 5.89 -17.42 44.33
CA LEU A 700 5.64 -17.26 42.89
C LEU A 700 4.74 -16.07 42.54
N LEU A 701 3.87 -15.66 43.47
CA LEU A 701 2.96 -14.53 43.28
C LEU A 701 3.64 -13.18 43.53
N GLY A 702 4.76 -13.17 44.25
CA GLY A 702 5.52 -11.97 44.60
C GLY A 702 4.96 -11.21 45.81
N PRO A 703 5.73 -10.27 46.38
CA PRO A 703 5.38 -9.54 47.60
C PRO A 703 4.39 -8.37 47.40
N GLY A 704 3.69 -8.32 46.25
CA GLY A 704 2.91 -7.15 45.82
C GLY A 704 1.73 -6.79 46.74
N ALA A 705 1.37 -5.51 46.76
CA ALA A 705 0.11 -5.04 47.32
C ALA A 705 -1.06 -5.47 46.42
N GLY A 706 -2.23 -5.79 47.00
CA GLY A 706 -3.39 -6.22 46.21
C GLY A 706 -4.29 -7.19 46.97
N ARG A 707 -5.12 -7.94 46.24
CA ARG A 707 -5.99 -8.99 46.77
C ARG A 707 -5.55 -10.35 46.26
N LEU A 708 -5.00 -11.18 47.13
CA LEU A 708 -4.78 -12.59 46.87
C LEU A 708 -6.13 -13.31 46.78
N ILE A 709 -6.46 -13.84 45.61
CA ILE A 709 -7.65 -14.65 45.39
C ILE A 709 -7.23 -16.10 45.23
N CYS A 710 -7.73 -16.97 46.11
CA CYS A 710 -7.48 -18.41 46.10
C CYS A 710 -8.80 -19.16 45.86
N VAL A 711 -8.92 -19.80 44.70
CA VAL A 711 -10.07 -20.61 44.29
C VAL A 711 -9.73 -22.08 44.50
N THR A 712 -10.36 -22.69 45.50
CA THR A 712 -10.35 -24.16 45.67
C THR A 712 -11.43 -24.75 44.78
N LEU A 713 -11.02 -25.46 43.73
CA LEU A 713 -11.91 -26.12 42.78
C LEU A 713 -12.54 -27.39 43.38
N ARG A 714 -13.64 -27.88 42.81
CA ARG A 714 -14.26 -29.14 43.24
C ARG A 714 -13.34 -30.36 43.10
N SER A 715 -12.39 -30.33 42.18
CA SER A 715 -11.34 -31.36 42.04
C SER A 715 -10.34 -31.39 43.21
N GLY A 716 -10.36 -30.41 44.11
CA GLY A 716 -9.38 -30.27 45.20
C GLY A 716 -8.17 -29.39 44.85
N ARG A 717 -7.91 -29.16 43.55
CA ARG A 717 -6.89 -28.22 43.07
C ARG A 717 -7.21 -26.78 43.43
N ARG A 718 -6.17 -25.94 43.56
CA ARG A 718 -6.26 -24.55 43.98
C ARG A 718 -5.63 -23.65 42.91
N LEU A 719 -6.41 -22.68 42.41
CA LEU A 719 -5.90 -21.57 41.62
C LEU A 719 -5.65 -20.38 42.54
N ALA A 720 -4.52 -19.70 42.38
CA ALA A 720 -4.17 -18.51 43.14
C ALA A 720 -3.60 -17.41 42.24
N ALA A 721 -4.06 -16.19 42.43
CA ALA A 721 -3.53 -15.00 41.76
C ALA A 721 -3.69 -13.78 42.65
N VAL A 722 -2.76 -12.81 42.53
CA VAL A 722 -2.92 -11.47 43.10
C VAL A 722 -3.66 -10.64 42.06
N CYS A 723 -4.75 -10.03 42.52
CA CYS A 723 -5.55 -9.14 41.73
C CYS A 723 -5.52 -7.74 42.33
N GLU A 724 -5.44 -6.73 41.47
CA GLU A 724 -5.62 -5.35 41.87
C GLU A 724 -7.09 -4.96 41.72
N PRO A 725 -7.63 -4.12 42.63
CA PRO A 725 -8.94 -3.54 42.43
C PRO A 725 -8.87 -2.62 41.20
N GLU A 726 -9.52 -3.00 40.10
CA GLU A 726 -9.71 -2.09 38.98
C GLU A 726 -10.48 -0.87 39.50
N GLY A 727 -10.11 0.32 39.04
CA GLY A 727 -10.82 1.56 39.34
C GLY A 727 -12.23 1.64 38.75
N GLY A 728 -12.95 0.53 38.54
CA GLY A 728 -14.21 0.43 37.79
C GLY A 728 -15.26 -0.48 38.46
N PHE A 729 -16.01 -1.22 37.64
CA PHE A 729 -17.16 -2.06 38.06
C PHE A 729 -16.76 -3.43 38.61
N GLY A 730 -15.83 -3.45 39.57
CA GLY A 730 -15.48 -4.66 40.30
C GLY A 730 -14.70 -5.72 39.51
N ALA A 731 -13.95 -5.34 38.47
CA ALA A 731 -12.96 -6.25 37.92
C ALA A 731 -11.74 -6.31 38.86
N ASN A 732 -11.32 -7.52 39.15
CA ASN A 732 -10.04 -7.80 39.73
C ASN A 732 -9.10 -8.00 38.54
N GLU A 733 -8.19 -7.06 38.28
CA GLU A 733 -7.19 -7.23 37.23
C GLU A 733 -6.08 -8.13 37.76
N VAL A 734 -5.77 -9.19 37.03
CA VAL A 734 -4.77 -10.18 37.45
C VAL A 734 -3.38 -9.58 37.24
N ALA A 735 -2.76 -9.15 38.34
CA ALA A 735 -1.49 -8.44 38.36
C ALA A 735 -0.28 -9.36 38.60
N SER A 736 -0.51 -10.60 39.05
CA SER A 736 0.53 -11.63 39.19
C SER A 736 0.36 -12.75 38.17
N PRO A 737 1.35 -13.65 38.02
CA PRO A 737 1.12 -14.93 37.38
C PRO A 737 -0.02 -15.71 38.07
N VAL A 738 -0.77 -16.50 37.30
CA VAL A 738 -1.78 -17.42 37.85
C VAL A 738 -1.11 -18.72 38.22
N VAL A 739 -1.26 -19.14 39.47
CA VAL A 739 -0.62 -20.34 40.03
C VAL A 739 -1.66 -21.43 40.23
N LEU A 740 -1.34 -22.65 39.81
CA LEU A 740 -2.11 -23.86 40.12
C LEU A 740 -1.34 -24.73 41.13
N SER A 741 -2.03 -25.22 42.16
CA SER A 741 -1.49 -26.21 43.08
C SER A 741 -2.49 -27.32 43.35
N ASP A 742 -2.02 -28.57 43.38
CA ASP A 742 -2.82 -29.75 43.78
C ASP A 742 -2.55 -30.17 45.23
N GLY A 743 -1.72 -29.43 45.96
CA GLY A 743 -1.29 -29.72 47.33
C GLY A 743 0.08 -30.39 47.43
N VAL A 744 0.63 -30.91 46.33
CA VAL A 744 1.98 -31.49 46.25
C VAL A 744 2.85 -30.68 45.29
N GLU A 745 2.35 -30.41 44.10
CA GLU A 745 3.00 -29.62 43.07
C GLU A 745 2.43 -28.19 43.02
N VAL A 746 3.28 -27.25 42.62
CA VAL A 746 2.90 -25.84 42.38
C VAL A 746 3.47 -25.45 41.03
N ARG A 747 2.61 -25.03 40.10
CA ARG A 747 2.99 -24.59 38.76
C ARG A 747 2.43 -23.21 38.43
N VAL A 748 3.22 -22.38 37.76
CA VAL A 748 2.74 -21.15 37.12
C VAL A 748 2.07 -21.54 35.81
N LEU A 749 0.90 -20.98 35.52
CA LEU A 749 0.24 -21.12 34.23
C LEU A 749 0.73 -20.01 33.30
N ASP A 750 1.25 -20.39 32.15
CA ASP A 750 1.73 -19.49 31.09
C ASP A 750 0.92 -19.61 29.79
N ARG A 751 0.03 -20.61 29.69
CA ARG A 751 -0.90 -20.79 28.56
C ARG A 751 -2.37 -20.68 29.00
N PRO A 752 -3.23 -20.03 28.20
CA PRO A 752 -4.63 -19.88 28.53
C PRO A 752 -5.41 -21.21 28.49
N GLU A 753 -4.99 -22.18 27.68
CA GLU A 753 -5.58 -23.52 27.65
C GLU A 753 -5.38 -24.28 28.98
N ASP A 754 -4.25 -24.08 29.66
CA ASP A 754 -3.96 -24.76 30.93
C ASP A 754 -4.88 -24.28 32.07
N LEU A 755 -5.34 -23.03 31.99
CA LEU A 755 -6.37 -22.51 32.89
C LEU A 755 -7.69 -23.25 32.70
N VAL A 756 -8.10 -23.49 31.45
CA VAL A 756 -9.33 -24.22 31.15
C VAL A 756 -9.20 -25.69 31.57
N ASP A 757 -8.08 -26.34 31.28
CA ASP A 757 -7.83 -27.74 31.65
C ASP A 757 -7.81 -27.92 33.19
N ALA A 758 -7.32 -26.92 33.93
CA ALA A 758 -7.40 -26.88 35.38
C ALA A 758 -8.85 -26.77 35.90
N VAL A 759 -9.68 -25.95 35.27
CA VAL A 759 -11.06 -25.70 35.72
C VAL A 759 -12.01 -26.82 35.29
N ALA A 760 -11.99 -27.22 34.01
CA ALA A 760 -12.80 -28.28 33.41
C ALA A 760 -12.63 -29.63 34.13
N SER A 761 -11.39 -29.87 34.60
CA SER A 761 -10.99 -30.63 35.81
C SER A 761 -12.06 -31.10 36.81
N SER A 762 -12.94 -30.17 37.13
CA SER A 762 -13.69 -30.16 38.38
C SER A 762 -15.18 -30.47 38.18
N GLY A 763 -15.57 -30.86 36.95
CA GLY A 763 -16.92 -31.27 36.55
C GLY A 763 -17.91 -30.12 36.26
N GLY A 764 -18.97 -30.42 35.50
CA GLY A 764 -20.09 -29.52 35.16
C GLY A 764 -20.58 -29.69 33.71
N GLU A 765 -21.87 -29.44 33.44
CA GLU A 765 -22.48 -29.44 32.09
C GLU A 765 -22.18 -28.13 31.32
N MET A 766 -20.92 -27.71 31.25
CA MET A 766 -20.51 -26.46 30.57
C MET A 766 -19.55 -26.74 29.41
N ASP A 767 -19.64 -25.94 28.35
CA ASP A 767 -18.82 -26.06 27.13
C ASP A 767 -17.41 -25.46 27.30
N TRP A 768 -16.60 -26.12 28.13
CA TRP A 768 -15.21 -25.72 28.37
C TRP A 768 -14.32 -25.91 27.14
N GLY A 769 -14.60 -26.91 26.30
CA GLY A 769 -13.82 -27.19 25.09
C GLY A 769 -13.85 -26.02 24.12
N ALA A 770 -15.03 -25.45 23.87
CA ALA A 770 -15.12 -24.35 22.93
C ALA A 770 -14.58 -23.03 23.50
N LEU A 771 -14.59 -22.84 24.82
CA LEU A 771 -13.86 -21.74 25.48
C LEU A 771 -12.34 -21.91 25.35
N ARG A 772 -11.80 -23.12 25.55
CA ARG A 772 -10.37 -23.44 25.39
C ARG A 772 -9.87 -22.99 24.02
N ASP A 773 -10.57 -23.41 22.98
CA ASP A 773 -10.23 -23.06 21.62
C ASP A 773 -10.37 -21.55 21.33
N ASP A 774 -11.38 -20.87 21.88
CA ASP A 774 -11.55 -19.42 21.71
C ASP A 774 -10.39 -18.64 22.33
N LEU A 775 -9.85 -19.12 23.46
CA LEU A 775 -8.68 -18.53 24.10
C LEU A 775 -7.39 -18.80 23.32
N VAL A 776 -7.18 -20.02 22.82
CA VAL A 776 -6.04 -20.36 21.96
C VAL A 776 -6.05 -19.49 20.70
N ASP A 777 -7.21 -19.37 20.05
CA ASP A 777 -7.37 -18.53 18.86
C ASP A 777 -7.17 -17.04 19.19
N SER A 778 -7.67 -16.56 20.34
CA SER A 778 -7.44 -15.19 20.79
C SER A 778 -5.96 -14.90 21.06
N ALA A 779 -5.21 -15.82 21.66
CA ALA A 779 -3.79 -15.62 21.99
C ALA A 779 -2.93 -15.48 20.73
N ARG A 780 -3.05 -16.40 19.76
CA ARG A 780 -2.29 -16.33 18.49
C ARG A 780 -2.62 -15.08 17.67
N ASN A 781 -3.89 -14.65 17.66
CA ASN A 781 -4.34 -13.46 16.94
C ASN A 781 -3.96 -12.16 17.67
N LEU A 782 -3.90 -12.15 19.01
CA LEU A 782 -3.38 -11.02 19.77
C LEU A 782 -1.88 -10.82 19.51
N ALA A 783 -1.09 -11.90 19.49
CA ALA A 783 0.32 -11.85 19.10
C ALA A 783 0.49 -11.28 17.68
N LEU A 784 -0.33 -11.74 16.73
CA LEU A 784 -0.34 -11.21 15.37
C LEU A 784 -0.70 -9.72 15.34
N SER A 785 -1.68 -9.32 16.12
CA SER A 785 -2.12 -7.92 16.22
C SER A 785 -1.00 -7.02 16.73
N ARG A 786 -0.34 -7.40 17.84
CA ARG A 786 0.79 -6.67 18.41
C ARG A 786 1.97 -6.60 17.45
N ALA A 787 2.33 -7.71 16.81
CA ALA A 787 3.39 -7.76 15.81
C ALA A 787 3.12 -6.81 14.63
N CYS A 788 1.89 -6.81 14.12
CA CYS A 788 1.48 -5.93 13.04
C CYS A 788 1.48 -4.45 13.46
N VAL A 789 0.93 -4.13 14.63
CA VAL A 789 0.90 -2.75 15.16
C VAL A 789 2.30 -2.22 15.38
N ARG A 790 3.18 -2.99 16.04
CA ARG A 790 4.57 -2.60 16.29
C ARG A 790 5.31 -2.25 15.01
N ARG A 791 5.01 -2.95 13.92
CA ARG A 791 5.58 -2.66 12.60
C ARG A 791 4.99 -1.41 11.94
N ARG A 792 3.71 -1.10 12.19
CA ARG A 792 3.05 0.12 11.67
C ARG A 792 3.48 1.39 12.40
N LEU A 793 3.85 1.28 13.67
CA LEU A 793 4.33 2.43 14.44
C LEU A 793 5.61 2.99 13.82
N PRO A 794 5.71 4.33 13.67
CA PRO A 794 6.91 4.92 13.12
C PRO A 794 8.10 4.69 14.04
N ALA A 795 9.30 4.56 13.45
CA ALA A 795 10.54 4.34 14.18
C ALA A 795 10.96 5.51 15.11
N ARG A 796 10.23 6.64 15.08
CA ARG A 796 10.53 7.89 15.79
C ARG A 796 9.25 8.58 16.27
N PRO A 797 9.35 9.50 17.26
CA PRO A 797 8.18 10.20 17.76
C PRO A 797 7.69 11.18 16.69
N HIS A 798 6.64 10.79 15.97
CA HIS A 798 5.75 11.73 15.31
C HIS A 798 4.70 12.20 16.32
N ARG A 799 4.25 13.45 16.23
CA ARG A 799 3.08 13.91 16.97
C ARG A 799 1.82 13.69 16.13
N ILE A 800 0.77 13.13 16.71
CA ILE A 800 -0.53 12.95 16.06
C ILE A 800 -1.02 14.29 15.47
N ALA A 801 -0.87 15.42 16.17
CA ALA A 801 -1.19 16.74 15.62
C ALA A 801 -0.41 17.10 14.35
N ALA A 802 0.87 16.72 14.25
CA ALA A 802 1.65 16.95 13.03
C ALA A 802 1.16 16.07 11.87
N ALA A 803 0.82 14.80 12.16
CA ALA A 803 0.23 13.90 11.18
C ALA A 803 -1.13 14.40 10.67
N ALA A 804 -1.93 15.03 11.54
CA ALA A 804 -3.22 15.62 11.19
C ALA A 804 -3.11 16.76 10.15
N GLY A 805 -1.97 17.44 10.08
CA GLY A 805 -1.70 18.46 9.05
C GLY A 805 -1.23 17.90 7.71
N GLN A 806 -0.81 16.63 7.66
CA GLN A 806 -0.18 16.01 6.47
C GLN A 806 -1.03 14.90 5.85
N ARG A 807 -1.99 14.34 6.58
CA ARG A 807 -2.84 13.22 6.15
C ARG A 807 -4.31 13.63 6.06
N ALA A 808 -5.06 12.95 5.21
CA ALA A 808 -6.52 13.07 5.22
C ALA A 808 -7.08 12.60 6.57
N VAL A 809 -8.10 13.30 7.08
CA VAL A 809 -8.72 13.01 8.39
C VAL A 809 -9.20 11.55 8.49
N SER A 810 -9.84 11.06 7.43
CA SER A 810 -10.31 9.66 7.34
C SER A 810 -9.17 8.66 7.45
N ASP A 811 -8.04 8.93 6.78
CA ASP A 811 -6.89 8.03 6.81
C ASP A 811 -6.20 8.00 8.16
N LEU A 812 -6.03 9.16 8.80
CA LEU A 812 -5.48 9.23 10.16
C LEU A 812 -6.39 8.49 11.16
N ALA A 813 -7.71 8.68 11.07
CA ALA A 813 -8.66 7.97 11.93
C ALA A 813 -8.53 6.45 11.82
N LEU A 814 -8.39 5.93 10.59
CA LEU A 814 -8.22 4.51 10.32
C LEU A 814 -6.84 3.98 10.77
N ASP A 815 -5.79 4.79 10.65
CA ASP A 815 -4.45 4.44 11.13
C ASP A 815 -4.42 4.31 12.66
N LEU A 816 -5.07 5.25 13.37
CA LEU A 816 -5.21 5.22 14.82
C LEU A 816 -6.06 4.04 15.28
N ASP A 817 -7.13 3.71 14.55
CA ASP A 817 -7.92 2.49 14.77
C ASP A 817 -7.07 1.22 14.58
N ALA A 818 -6.23 1.18 13.54
CA ALA A 818 -5.33 0.06 13.25
C ALA A 818 -4.22 -0.11 14.29
N ALA A 819 -3.84 0.96 15.00
CA ALA A 819 -2.87 0.92 16.11
C ALA A 819 -3.41 0.25 17.38
N CYS A 820 -4.71 -0.07 17.43
CA CYS A 820 -5.34 -0.77 18.55
C CYS A 820 -5.12 -2.28 18.43
N ALA A 821 -4.03 -2.80 19.03
CA ALA A 821 -3.75 -4.24 19.08
C ALA A 821 -4.63 -4.99 20.11
N GLU A 822 -5.04 -4.31 21.17
CA GLU A 822 -5.79 -4.91 22.28
C GLU A 822 -7.28 -5.03 21.98
N GLY A 823 -7.93 -6.10 22.43
CA GLY A 823 -9.37 -6.28 22.22
C GLY A 823 -10.23 -5.83 23.41
N HIS A 824 -11.44 -6.38 23.53
CA HIS A 824 -12.40 -6.01 24.58
C HIS A 824 -11.98 -6.47 25.99
N THR A 825 -11.66 -5.52 26.87
CA THR A 825 -11.21 -5.68 28.27
C THR A 825 -12.08 -6.55 29.20
N ILE A 826 -13.40 -6.58 29.02
CA ILE A 826 -14.29 -7.41 29.88
C ILE A 826 -14.54 -8.82 29.32
N HIS A 827 -14.12 -9.08 28.08
CA HIS A 827 -14.36 -10.34 27.39
C HIS A 827 -13.20 -11.31 27.65
N LEU A 828 -13.49 -12.62 27.73
CA LEU A 828 -12.49 -13.65 28.05
C LEU A 828 -11.48 -13.84 26.91
N ALA A 829 -11.98 -13.86 25.68
CA ALA A 829 -11.22 -14.08 24.45
C ALA A 829 -11.36 -12.86 23.52
N PRO A 830 -10.74 -11.72 23.84
CA PRO A 830 -11.03 -10.44 23.19
C PRO A 830 -10.60 -10.35 21.72
N ARG A 831 -9.73 -11.27 21.26
CA ARG A 831 -9.20 -11.33 19.89
C ARG A 831 -9.56 -12.64 19.16
N VAL A 832 -10.62 -13.31 19.58
CA VAL A 832 -11.14 -14.49 18.87
C VAL A 832 -11.69 -14.11 17.48
N ARG A 833 -11.39 -14.95 16.48
CA ARG A 833 -11.73 -14.81 15.06
C ARG A 833 -12.17 -16.15 14.44
N ARG A 834 -13.10 -16.88 15.09
CA ARG A 834 -13.55 -18.19 14.58
C ARG A 834 -14.18 -18.06 13.19
N GLY A 835 -13.72 -18.91 12.28
CA GLY A 835 -14.08 -18.91 10.86
C GLY A 835 -12.99 -18.32 9.97
N PHE A 836 -12.06 -17.53 10.52
CA PHE A 836 -10.87 -17.10 9.80
C PHE A 836 -9.73 -18.10 9.93
N THR A 837 -9.08 -18.37 8.81
CA THR A 837 -7.73 -18.94 8.78
C THR A 837 -6.69 -17.86 9.15
N PRO A 838 -5.44 -18.23 9.47
CA PRO A 838 -4.35 -17.25 9.61
C PRO A 838 -4.20 -16.31 8.41
N ALA A 839 -4.38 -16.82 7.19
CA ALA A 839 -4.34 -16.02 5.97
C ALA A 839 -5.49 -14.99 5.91
N ASP A 840 -6.69 -15.34 6.37
CA ASP A 840 -7.82 -14.42 6.45
C ASP A 840 -7.58 -13.31 7.48
N SER A 841 -7.00 -13.68 8.63
CA SER A 841 -6.59 -12.72 9.66
C SER A 841 -5.64 -11.67 9.09
N LEU A 842 -4.65 -12.09 8.29
CA LEU A 842 -3.72 -11.19 7.60
C LEU A 842 -4.41 -10.32 6.54
N ALA A 843 -5.33 -10.91 5.77
CA ALA A 843 -5.94 -10.26 4.60
C ALA A 843 -7.00 -9.20 4.94
N TYR A 844 -7.71 -9.30 6.08
CA TYR A 844 -8.89 -8.48 6.35
C TYR A 844 -8.86 -7.64 7.63
N CYS A 845 -7.94 -7.91 8.55
CA CYS A 845 -7.92 -7.22 9.83
C CYS A 845 -7.21 -5.85 9.71
N PRO A 846 -7.69 -4.81 10.40
CA PRO A 846 -7.15 -3.45 10.25
C PRO A 846 -5.68 -3.31 10.62
N GLU A 847 -5.20 -4.10 11.59
CA GLU A 847 -3.78 -4.12 11.95
C GLU A 847 -2.88 -4.65 10.82
N SER A 848 -3.37 -5.48 9.90
CA SER A 848 -2.54 -6.20 8.92
C SER A 848 -2.83 -5.81 7.47
N ALA A 849 -4.06 -5.41 7.16
CA ALA A 849 -4.53 -5.11 5.81
C ALA A 849 -4.62 -3.60 5.55
N ASP A 850 -3.96 -3.12 4.50
CA ASP A 850 -4.06 -1.73 4.08
C ASP A 850 -5.30 -1.46 3.24
N THR A 851 -5.69 -2.41 2.40
CA THR A 851 -6.86 -2.31 1.51
C THR A 851 -7.48 -3.69 1.29
N VAL A 852 -8.80 -3.72 1.25
CA VAL A 852 -9.66 -4.88 0.98
C VAL A 852 -10.55 -4.54 -0.21
N GLY A 853 -10.57 -5.40 -1.23
CA GLY A 853 -11.47 -5.27 -2.39
C GLY A 853 -12.87 -5.76 -2.05
N LEU A 854 -13.79 -4.84 -1.77
CA LEU A 854 -15.19 -5.14 -1.51
C LEU A 854 -15.88 -5.53 -2.83
N SER A 855 -16.36 -6.76 -2.96
CA SER A 855 -16.98 -7.29 -4.18
C SER A 855 -18.47 -6.96 -4.26
N PHE A 856 -19.10 -7.25 -5.40
CA PHE A 856 -20.55 -7.14 -5.59
C PHE A 856 -21.20 -8.47 -5.96
N VAL A 857 -22.48 -8.58 -5.61
CA VAL A 857 -23.41 -9.53 -6.22
C VAL A 857 -24.59 -8.75 -6.79
N ALA A 858 -25.10 -9.19 -7.93
CA ALA A 858 -26.39 -8.75 -8.44
C ALA A 858 -27.48 -9.70 -7.93
N VAL A 859 -28.55 -9.15 -7.37
CA VAL A 859 -29.70 -9.92 -6.84
C VAL A 859 -30.97 -9.44 -7.50
N ARG A 860 -31.88 -10.36 -7.86
CA ARG A 860 -33.18 -9.99 -8.47
C ARG A 860 -33.93 -9.00 -7.58
N LYS A 861 -34.54 -7.98 -8.19
CA LYS A 861 -35.25 -6.90 -7.48
C LYS A 861 -36.43 -7.39 -6.63
N ASP A 862 -37.04 -8.51 -6.99
CA ASP A 862 -38.10 -9.16 -6.21
C ASP A 862 -37.61 -9.93 -4.98
N SER A 863 -36.28 -10.13 -4.88
CA SER A 863 -35.61 -10.93 -3.86
C SER A 863 -34.76 -10.06 -2.92
N VAL A 864 -35.06 -8.76 -2.82
CA VAL A 864 -34.35 -7.81 -1.96
C VAL A 864 -35.30 -6.98 -1.09
N LEU A 865 -34.87 -6.73 0.14
CA LEU A 865 -35.46 -5.75 1.04
C LEU A 865 -34.58 -4.50 1.03
N SER A 866 -35.05 -3.44 0.36
CA SER A 866 -34.33 -2.17 0.23
C SER A 866 -34.94 -1.09 1.13
N THR A 867 -34.09 -0.42 1.91
CA THR A 867 -34.42 0.79 2.65
C THR A 867 -33.58 1.93 2.07
N PRO A 868 -34.19 2.80 1.24
CA PRO A 868 -33.47 3.85 0.56
C PRO A 868 -33.08 4.99 1.51
N ASP A 869 -32.22 5.88 1.01
CA ASP A 869 -31.93 7.15 1.66
C ASP A 869 -33.12 8.14 1.57
N PRO A 870 -33.04 9.34 2.18
CA PRO A 870 -34.11 10.34 2.09
C PRO A 870 -34.45 10.81 0.67
N SER A 871 -33.57 10.61 -0.33
CA SER A 871 -33.84 10.94 -1.73
C SER A 871 -34.55 9.81 -2.50
N GLY A 872 -34.66 8.61 -1.90
CA GLY A 872 -35.21 7.43 -2.53
C GLY A 872 -34.16 6.51 -3.19
N ALA A 873 -32.87 6.81 -3.05
CA ALA A 873 -31.80 6.03 -3.65
C ALA A 873 -31.48 4.75 -2.86
N SER A 874 -31.38 3.60 -3.55
CA SER A 874 -30.94 2.33 -2.97
C SER A 874 -29.44 2.31 -2.68
N VAL A 875 -28.97 1.30 -1.93
CA VAL A 875 -27.53 1.05 -1.74
C VAL A 875 -26.78 0.98 -3.08
N GLY A 876 -27.30 0.19 -4.04
CA GLY A 876 -26.71 0.07 -5.37
C GLY A 876 -26.67 1.40 -6.13
N THR A 877 -27.75 2.19 -6.02
CA THR A 877 -27.87 3.50 -6.67
C THR A 877 -26.84 4.51 -6.14
N ILE A 878 -26.68 4.59 -4.81
CA ILE A 878 -25.71 5.50 -4.18
C ILE A 878 -24.27 5.11 -4.55
N VAL A 879 -23.98 3.81 -4.57
CA VAL A 879 -22.65 3.32 -4.99
C VAL A 879 -22.39 3.61 -6.47
N ALA A 880 -23.38 3.46 -7.34
CA ALA A 880 -23.28 3.78 -8.76
C ALA A 880 -23.03 5.27 -9.01
N ASP A 881 -23.69 6.12 -8.23
CA ASP A 881 -23.47 7.56 -8.25
C ASP A 881 -22.04 7.91 -7.81
N HIS A 882 -21.55 7.37 -6.68
CA HIS A 882 -20.20 7.69 -6.21
C HIS A 882 -19.08 7.07 -7.08
N PHE A 883 -19.27 5.85 -7.60
CA PHE A 883 -18.25 5.03 -8.27
C PHE A 883 -18.74 4.46 -9.60
N PRO A 884 -19.03 5.33 -10.61
CA PRO A 884 -19.66 4.92 -11.85
C PRO A 884 -18.85 3.90 -12.65
N ALA A 885 -17.51 4.01 -12.66
CA ALA A 885 -16.64 3.07 -13.38
C ALA A 885 -16.71 1.64 -12.80
N THR A 886 -16.74 1.51 -11.47
CA THR A 886 -16.85 0.20 -10.80
C THR A 886 -18.21 -0.43 -11.07
N VAL A 887 -19.29 0.36 -11.02
CA VAL A 887 -20.63 -0.15 -11.30
C VAL A 887 -20.85 -0.45 -12.79
N ALA A 888 -20.25 0.31 -13.71
CA ALA A 888 -20.26 -0.03 -15.13
C ALA A 888 -19.69 -1.45 -15.37
N ARG A 889 -18.57 -1.81 -14.73
CA ARG A 889 -18.03 -3.18 -14.79
C ARG A 889 -18.99 -4.23 -14.24
N ALA A 890 -19.69 -3.92 -13.15
CA ALA A 890 -20.69 -4.81 -12.58
C ALA A 890 -21.85 -5.05 -13.57
N ILE A 891 -22.32 -3.99 -14.21
CA ILE A 891 -23.38 -4.01 -15.23
C ILE A 891 -22.93 -4.79 -16.47
N ASP A 892 -21.73 -4.52 -16.98
CA ASP A 892 -21.16 -5.21 -18.13
C ASP A 892 -20.97 -6.71 -17.85
N GLY A 893 -20.45 -7.04 -16.66
CA GLY A 893 -20.29 -8.42 -16.21
C GLY A 893 -21.62 -9.16 -16.11
N LEU A 894 -22.66 -8.51 -15.60
CA LEU A 894 -24.00 -9.06 -15.52
C LEU A 894 -24.60 -9.28 -16.93
N ALA A 895 -24.46 -8.30 -17.82
CA ALA A 895 -24.93 -8.38 -19.21
C ALA A 895 -24.19 -9.47 -20.01
N ALA A 896 -22.88 -9.60 -19.83
CA ALA A 896 -22.07 -10.65 -20.47
C ALA A 896 -22.50 -12.07 -20.06
N ARG A 897 -23.10 -12.22 -18.88
CA ARG A 897 -23.69 -13.48 -18.40
C ARG A 897 -25.14 -13.69 -18.88
N GLY A 898 -25.65 -12.82 -19.75
CA GLY A 898 -26.99 -12.95 -20.35
C GLY A 898 -28.13 -12.40 -19.49
N HIS A 899 -27.84 -11.64 -18.44
CA HIS A 899 -28.85 -11.07 -17.54
C HIS A 899 -29.15 -9.60 -17.88
N ALA A 900 -30.42 -9.19 -17.79
CA ALA A 900 -30.83 -7.81 -17.99
C ALA A 900 -30.55 -6.96 -16.72
N PRO A 901 -29.60 -6.01 -16.74
CA PRO A 901 -29.17 -5.31 -15.52
C PRO A 901 -30.29 -4.53 -14.80
N ALA A 902 -31.31 -4.07 -15.54
CA ALA A 902 -32.45 -3.34 -14.99
C ALA A 902 -33.31 -4.17 -14.01
N GLU A 903 -33.22 -5.51 -14.06
CA GLU A 903 -33.99 -6.43 -13.21
C GLU A 903 -33.30 -6.77 -11.87
N TYR A 904 -32.09 -6.26 -11.66
CA TYR A 904 -31.24 -6.58 -10.51
C TYR A 904 -30.91 -5.34 -9.67
N GLU A 905 -30.66 -5.57 -8.38
CA GLU A 905 -29.98 -4.62 -7.48
C GLU A 905 -28.56 -5.11 -7.20
N LEU A 906 -27.63 -4.16 -7.04
CA LEU A 906 -26.26 -4.46 -6.65
C LEU A 906 -26.12 -4.40 -5.12
N ILE A 907 -25.61 -5.49 -4.54
CA ILE A 907 -25.33 -5.59 -3.10
C ILE A 907 -23.81 -5.72 -2.91
N PRO A 908 -23.16 -4.79 -2.19
CA PRO A 908 -21.77 -4.95 -1.77
C PRO A 908 -21.64 -6.12 -0.79
N VAL A 909 -20.64 -6.97 -0.98
CA VAL A 909 -20.39 -8.16 -0.18
C VAL A 909 -18.92 -8.25 0.22
N HIS A 910 -18.66 -8.63 1.47
CA HIS A 910 -17.28 -8.87 1.91
C HIS A 910 -16.66 -10.02 1.10
N PRO A 911 -15.41 -9.92 0.62
CA PRO A 911 -14.81 -10.95 -0.23
C PRO A 911 -14.75 -12.32 0.45
N TRP A 912 -14.47 -12.38 1.77
CA TRP A 912 -14.58 -13.62 2.54
C TRP A 912 -16.00 -14.20 2.54
N GLN A 913 -17.04 -13.36 2.72
CA GLN A 913 -18.43 -13.81 2.72
C GLN A 913 -18.82 -14.39 1.35
N LEU A 914 -18.37 -13.73 0.27
CA LEU A 914 -18.57 -14.17 -1.10
C LEU A 914 -17.98 -15.57 -1.34
N ARG A 915 -16.69 -15.77 -1.03
CA ARG A 915 -16.03 -17.06 -1.29
C ARG A 915 -16.46 -18.19 -0.36
N SER A 916 -16.73 -17.89 0.91
CA SER A 916 -16.85 -18.93 1.95
C SER A 916 -18.29 -19.30 2.27
N ARG A 917 -19.26 -18.43 1.99
CA ARG A 917 -20.66 -18.64 2.37
C ARG A 917 -21.63 -18.63 1.21
N LEU A 918 -21.37 -17.87 0.16
CA LEU A 918 -22.39 -17.67 -0.88
C LEU A 918 -22.79 -18.98 -1.58
N ALA A 919 -21.81 -19.77 -2.03
CA ALA A 919 -22.06 -21.06 -2.67
C ALA A 919 -22.73 -22.08 -1.73
N ALA A 920 -22.43 -22.02 -0.44
CA ALA A 920 -22.97 -22.94 0.55
C ALA A 920 -24.42 -22.59 0.97
N GLU A 921 -24.77 -21.31 1.07
CA GLU A 921 -26.05 -20.85 1.63
C GLU A 921 -27.09 -20.48 0.56
N TYR A 922 -26.67 -20.22 -0.68
CA TYR A 922 -27.56 -19.79 -1.79
C TYR A 922 -27.36 -20.61 -3.09
N PRO A 923 -27.23 -21.95 -3.04
CA PRO A 923 -26.95 -22.74 -4.24
C PRO A 923 -28.06 -22.65 -5.30
N GLU A 924 -29.32 -22.58 -4.88
CA GLU A 924 -30.48 -22.47 -5.78
C GLU A 924 -30.53 -21.12 -6.49
N GLU A 925 -30.33 -20.02 -5.75
CA GLU A 925 -30.33 -18.68 -6.34
C GLU A 925 -29.13 -18.46 -7.28
N LEU A 926 -27.98 -19.07 -6.98
CA LEU A 926 -26.83 -19.06 -7.88
C LEU A 926 -27.11 -19.84 -9.17
N ALA A 927 -27.72 -21.03 -9.06
CA ALA A 927 -28.03 -21.88 -10.20
C ALA A 927 -29.10 -21.27 -11.13
N THR A 928 -30.08 -20.57 -10.56
CA THR A 928 -31.19 -19.96 -11.30
C THR A 928 -30.89 -18.53 -11.79
N GLY A 929 -29.76 -17.96 -11.41
CA GLY A 929 -29.43 -16.55 -11.70
C GLY A 929 -30.22 -15.55 -10.85
N GLY A 930 -30.82 -15.99 -9.75
CA GLY A 930 -31.41 -15.13 -8.73
C GLY A 930 -30.37 -14.27 -7.99
N ILE A 931 -29.17 -14.82 -7.80
CA ILE A 931 -27.97 -14.13 -7.31
C ILE A 931 -26.84 -14.39 -8.30
N VAL A 932 -26.16 -13.33 -8.75
CA VAL A 932 -25.04 -13.41 -9.71
C VAL A 932 -23.81 -12.75 -9.09
N PRO A 933 -22.74 -13.51 -8.75
CA PRO A 933 -21.47 -12.96 -8.31
C PRO A 933 -20.78 -12.13 -9.40
N LEU A 934 -20.27 -10.95 -9.03
CA LEU A 934 -19.58 -10.02 -9.92
C LEU A 934 -18.17 -9.69 -9.37
N PRO A 935 -17.26 -10.67 -9.26
CA PRO A 935 -15.92 -10.46 -8.69
C PRO A 935 -15.05 -9.48 -9.49
N GLU A 936 -15.37 -9.22 -10.75
CA GLU A 936 -14.74 -8.20 -11.60
C GLU A 936 -15.03 -6.76 -11.16
N ALA A 937 -16.09 -6.54 -10.37
CA ALA A 937 -16.41 -5.25 -9.78
C ALA A 937 -15.98 -5.26 -8.31
N GLN A 938 -14.99 -4.45 -7.97
CA GLN A 938 -14.51 -4.30 -6.60
C GLN A 938 -14.33 -2.82 -6.23
N LEU A 939 -14.69 -2.47 -5.00
CA LEU A 939 -14.34 -1.18 -4.37
C LEU A 939 -13.16 -1.39 -3.42
N ALA A 940 -12.07 -0.65 -3.61
CA ALA A 940 -11.01 -0.57 -2.59
C ALA A 940 -11.59 0.07 -1.35
N CYS A 941 -11.49 -0.63 -0.22
CA CYS A 941 -11.87 -0.12 1.07
C CYS A 941 -10.81 -0.44 2.13
N ARG A 942 -10.69 0.41 3.14
CA ARG A 942 -9.87 0.19 4.33
C ARG A 942 -10.75 -0.40 5.45
N PRO A 943 -10.38 -1.52 6.07
CA PRO A 943 -11.17 -2.10 7.15
C PRO A 943 -11.05 -1.26 8.43
N THR A 944 -12.13 -1.17 9.19
CA THR A 944 -12.13 -0.58 10.55
C THR A 944 -11.91 -1.66 11.61
N VAL A 945 -11.82 -1.29 12.89
CA VAL A 945 -11.79 -2.23 14.04
C VAL A 945 -12.94 -3.25 14.08
N SER A 946 -14.03 -3.04 13.32
CA SER A 946 -15.09 -4.05 13.21
C SER A 946 -14.83 -5.14 12.17
N VAL A 947 -13.76 -5.03 11.36
CA VAL A 947 -13.42 -5.84 10.18
C VAL A 947 -14.45 -5.73 9.04
N ARG A 948 -15.73 -5.99 9.32
CA ARG A 948 -16.85 -5.97 8.36
C ARG A 948 -17.37 -4.58 7.96
N THR A 949 -16.83 -3.52 8.54
CA THR A 949 -17.17 -2.14 8.18
C THR A 949 -15.93 -1.57 7.54
N LEU A 950 -16.05 -1.17 6.28
CA LEU A 950 -14.94 -0.72 5.45
C LEU A 950 -15.24 0.66 4.89
N VAL A 951 -14.23 1.54 4.90
CA VAL A 951 -14.32 2.89 4.35
C VAL A 951 -13.67 2.89 2.98
N THR A 952 -14.31 3.45 1.95
CA THR A 952 -13.72 3.47 0.59
C THR A 952 -12.35 4.17 0.60
N ALA A 953 -11.35 3.55 -0.01
CA ALA A 953 -9.96 4.01 0.02
C ALA A 953 -9.76 5.36 -0.69
N ALA A 954 -10.59 5.64 -1.69
CA ALA A 954 -10.66 6.94 -2.35
C ALA A 954 -12.06 7.54 -2.18
N ALA A 955 -12.12 8.87 -2.30
CA ALA A 955 -13.38 9.57 -2.44
C ALA A 955 -14.06 9.20 -3.78
N GLY A 956 -15.38 9.16 -3.79
CA GLY A 956 -16.16 9.06 -5.03
C GLY A 956 -16.18 10.38 -5.79
N ARG A 957 -16.95 10.45 -6.89
CA ARG A 957 -17.02 11.64 -7.78
C ARG A 957 -17.40 12.96 -7.09
N HIS A 958 -18.03 12.88 -5.91
CA HIS A 958 -18.44 14.04 -5.10
C HIS A 958 -17.41 14.48 -4.05
N GLY A 959 -16.18 13.93 -4.11
CA GLY A 959 -15.12 14.26 -3.15
C GLY A 959 -15.33 13.68 -1.75
N ARG A 960 -16.31 12.77 -1.56
CA ARG A 960 -16.62 12.11 -0.28
C ARG A 960 -16.42 10.60 -0.34
N ARG A 961 -15.99 10.01 0.78
CA ARG A 961 -15.85 8.57 0.97
C ARG A 961 -17.17 7.98 1.49
N LEU A 962 -17.38 6.69 1.24
CA LEU A 962 -18.50 5.93 1.80
C LEU A 962 -17.99 4.92 2.83
N THR A 963 -18.75 4.74 3.92
CA THR A 963 -18.54 3.63 4.84
C THR A 963 -19.55 2.53 4.51
N VAL A 964 -19.07 1.33 4.19
CA VAL A 964 -19.88 0.17 3.84
C VAL A 964 -19.75 -0.89 4.93
N LYS A 965 -20.88 -1.25 5.54
CA LYS A 965 -20.97 -2.31 6.54
C LYS A 965 -21.66 -3.53 5.93
N THR A 966 -20.95 -4.65 5.85
CA THR A 966 -21.45 -5.87 5.20
C THR A 966 -21.65 -7.01 6.20
N SER A 967 -22.47 -7.99 5.83
CA SER A 967 -22.51 -9.27 6.54
C SER A 967 -21.17 -10.00 6.44
N LEU A 968 -20.74 -10.58 7.56
CA LEU A 968 -19.54 -11.41 7.67
C LEU A 968 -19.82 -12.53 8.68
N ASP A 969 -20.02 -13.76 8.22
CA ASP A 969 -20.34 -14.89 9.09
C ASP A 969 -19.11 -15.51 9.77
N VAL A 970 -18.45 -14.65 10.54
CA VAL A 970 -17.27 -14.92 11.36
C VAL A 970 -17.62 -14.51 12.79
N GLN A 971 -17.23 -15.31 13.77
CA GLN A 971 -17.39 -14.93 15.16
C GLN A 971 -16.21 -14.05 15.58
N LEU A 972 -16.52 -12.79 15.86
CA LEU A 972 -15.57 -11.85 16.47
C LEU A 972 -16.09 -11.55 17.88
N THR A 973 -15.30 -11.84 18.92
CA THR A 973 -15.76 -11.87 20.34
C THR A 973 -16.90 -12.88 20.55
N SER A 974 -18.04 -12.50 21.14
CA SER A 974 -19.13 -13.43 21.49
C SER A 974 -20.25 -13.54 20.45
N ARG A 975 -20.15 -12.87 19.29
CA ARG A 975 -21.22 -12.88 18.27
C ARG A 975 -20.69 -13.05 16.86
N ARG A 976 -21.45 -13.80 16.05
CA ARG A 976 -21.33 -13.83 14.60
C ARG A 976 -21.68 -12.47 14.01
N ARG A 977 -20.91 -12.02 13.02
CA ARG A 977 -21.00 -10.65 12.47
C ARG A 977 -21.87 -10.56 11.21
N THR A 978 -23.02 -11.24 11.23
CA THR A 978 -24.10 -11.08 10.25
C THR A 978 -24.96 -9.83 10.53
N ILE A 979 -25.81 -9.43 9.59
CA ILE A 979 -26.69 -8.27 9.70
C ILE A 979 -28.12 -8.72 9.41
N SER A 980 -29.09 -8.37 10.25
CA SER A 980 -30.49 -8.73 10.00
C SER A 980 -31.21 -7.76 9.07
N PRO A 981 -32.25 -8.20 8.35
CA PRO A 981 -33.16 -7.31 7.63
C PRO A 981 -33.79 -6.22 8.51
N ALA A 982 -34.10 -6.55 9.76
CA ALA A 982 -34.58 -5.54 10.72
C ALA A 982 -33.53 -4.44 11.00
N THR A 983 -32.23 -4.79 10.98
CA THR A 983 -31.14 -3.81 11.15
C THR A 983 -30.98 -2.94 9.91
N THR A 984 -30.98 -3.53 8.71
CA THR A 984 -30.90 -2.77 7.45
C THR A 984 -32.12 -1.86 7.27
N GLY A 985 -33.28 -2.29 7.75
CA GLY A 985 -34.52 -1.52 7.74
C GLY A 985 -34.57 -0.38 8.77
N ASN A 986 -34.22 -0.64 10.03
CA ASN A 986 -34.37 0.37 11.09
C ASN A 986 -33.23 1.40 11.11
N GLY A 987 -32.01 1.00 10.72
CA GLY A 987 -30.80 1.82 10.81
C GLY A 987 -30.91 3.20 10.16
N PRO A 988 -31.24 3.30 8.86
CA PRO A 988 -31.38 4.58 8.18
C PRO A 988 -32.48 5.48 8.74
N ARG A 989 -33.65 4.89 9.03
CA ARG A 989 -34.79 5.61 9.61
C ARG A 989 -34.46 6.17 11.00
N MET A 990 -33.78 5.38 11.82
CA MET A 990 -33.34 5.79 13.15
C MET A 990 -32.24 6.85 13.08
N SER A 991 -31.33 6.76 12.12
CA SER A 991 -30.30 7.79 11.89
C SER A 991 -30.90 9.15 11.62
N CYS A 992 -31.90 9.22 10.73
CA CYS A 992 -32.63 10.46 10.41
C CYS A 992 -33.36 11.04 11.64
N LEU A 993 -33.98 10.17 12.46
CA LEU A 993 -34.58 10.60 13.72
C LEU A 993 -33.52 11.17 14.68
N LEU A 994 -32.44 10.43 14.94
CA LEU A 994 -31.39 10.83 15.88
C LEU A 994 -30.70 12.13 15.47
N GLN A 995 -30.47 12.36 14.18
CA GLN A 995 -29.90 13.62 13.70
C GLN A 995 -30.76 14.82 14.09
N ARG A 996 -32.08 14.72 13.92
CA ARG A 996 -33.02 15.78 14.33
C ARG A 996 -33.03 15.96 15.85
N LEU A 997 -33.19 14.87 16.61
CA LEU A 997 -33.23 14.94 18.08
C LEU A 997 -31.96 15.56 18.67
N LEU A 998 -30.78 15.20 18.15
CA LEU A 998 -29.50 15.72 18.63
C LEU A 998 -29.26 17.19 18.23
N ALA A 999 -29.77 17.62 17.07
CA ALA A 999 -29.68 19.01 16.62
C ALA A 999 -30.62 19.95 17.41
N ASP A 1000 -31.78 19.44 17.81
CA ASP A 1000 -32.82 20.21 18.49
C ASP A 1000 -32.60 20.32 20.02
N ASP A 1001 -31.89 19.37 20.64
CA ASP A 1001 -31.62 19.40 22.08
C ASP A 1001 -30.42 20.31 22.44
N PRO A 1002 -30.59 21.32 23.32
CA PRO A 1002 -29.51 22.23 23.72
C PRO A 1002 -28.29 21.55 24.38
N SER A 1003 -28.49 20.39 25.02
CA SER A 1003 -27.41 19.65 25.68
C SER A 1003 -26.49 18.93 24.69
N THR A 1004 -26.98 18.64 23.48
CA THR A 1004 -26.25 17.92 22.44
C THR A 1004 -25.89 18.79 21.23
N ARG A 1005 -26.60 19.90 20.99
CA ARG A 1005 -26.40 20.78 19.82
C ARG A 1005 -24.93 21.20 19.68
N GLY A 1006 -24.32 20.85 18.53
CA GLY A 1006 -22.92 21.15 18.22
C GLY A 1006 -21.88 20.36 19.02
N ARG A 1007 -22.32 19.45 19.91
CA ARG A 1007 -21.46 18.65 20.81
C ARG A 1007 -21.53 17.16 20.49
N VAL A 1008 -22.70 16.66 20.10
CA VAL A 1008 -22.95 15.25 19.77
C VAL A 1008 -23.53 15.17 18.38
N VAL A 1009 -22.94 14.33 17.53
CA VAL A 1009 -23.34 14.19 16.12
C VAL A 1009 -23.62 12.74 15.80
N CYS A 1010 -24.75 12.48 15.16
CA CYS A 1010 -25.08 11.17 14.60
C CYS A 1010 -24.41 11.04 13.22
N VAL A 1011 -23.55 10.03 13.06
CA VAL A 1011 -23.03 9.63 11.74
C VAL A 1011 -24.06 8.72 11.08
N PRO A 1012 -24.82 9.19 10.08
CA PRO A 1012 -26.02 8.52 9.64
C PRO A 1012 -25.70 7.26 8.82
N GLU A 1013 -26.45 6.21 9.10
CA GLU A 1013 -26.65 5.11 8.15
C GLU A 1013 -27.56 5.66 7.04
N LEU A 1014 -27.07 5.69 5.80
CA LEU A 1014 -27.71 6.36 4.68
C LEU A 1014 -28.79 5.48 4.05
N ALA A 1015 -28.46 4.23 3.77
CA ALA A 1015 -29.35 3.26 3.13
C ALA A 1015 -28.98 1.84 3.57
N GLY A 1016 -29.94 0.91 3.50
CA GLY A 1016 -29.75 -0.50 3.84
C GLY A 1016 -30.37 -1.43 2.81
N ILE A 1017 -29.76 -2.59 2.60
CA ILE A 1017 -30.25 -3.63 1.69
C ILE A 1017 -30.00 -5.01 2.28
N ALA A 1018 -30.96 -5.92 2.13
CA ALA A 1018 -30.86 -7.32 2.56
C ALA A 1018 -31.50 -8.26 1.53
N PHE A 1019 -31.07 -9.52 1.51
CA PHE A 1019 -31.72 -10.57 0.73
C PHE A 1019 -33.09 -10.93 1.34
N ALA A 1020 -34.09 -11.10 0.48
CA ALA A 1020 -35.43 -11.56 0.84
C ALA A 1020 -35.58 -13.02 0.40
N PRO A 1021 -35.55 -14.01 1.32
CA PRO A 1021 -35.72 -15.40 0.93
C PRO A 1021 -37.14 -15.68 0.43
N PRO A 1022 -37.32 -16.66 -0.47
CA PRO A 1022 -38.65 -17.11 -0.88
C PRO A 1022 -39.50 -17.56 0.32
N PRO A 1023 -40.84 -17.40 0.25
CA PRO A 1023 -41.74 -17.86 1.31
C PRO A 1023 -41.54 -19.37 1.62
N GLY A 1024 -41.38 -19.72 2.90
CA GLY A 1024 -41.28 -21.11 3.36
C GLY A 1024 -39.86 -21.65 3.58
N ASN A 1025 -38.81 -20.85 3.35
CA ASN A 1025 -37.41 -21.26 3.60
C ASN A 1025 -36.63 -20.26 4.51
N PRO A 1026 -37.04 -20.07 5.78
CA PRO A 1026 -36.55 -18.98 6.64
C PRO A 1026 -35.32 -19.38 7.46
N ALA A 1027 -34.26 -19.85 6.82
CA ALA A 1027 -33.02 -20.12 7.54
C ALA A 1027 -32.37 -18.78 7.97
N PRO A 1028 -32.12 -18.54 9.29
CA PRO A 1028 -31.55 -17.26 9.75
C PRO A 1028 -30.16 -16.95 9.18
N SER A 1029 -29.40 -17.97 8.77
CA SER A 1029 -28.11 -17.79 8.09
C SER A 1029 -28.28 -17.13 6.72
N ARG A 1030 -29.32 -17.48 5.97
CA ARG A 1030 -29.65 -16.95 4.64
C ARG A 1030 -30.20 -15.53 4.71
N GLU A 1031 -31.12 -15.26 5.62
CA GLU A 1031 -31.68 -13.90 5.81
C GLU A 1031 -30.62 -12.86 6.19
N ARG A 1032 -29.58 -13.31 6.92
CA ARG A 1032 -28.57 -12.41 7.49
C ARG A 1032 -27.23 -12.45 6.76
N GLY A 1033 -27.04 -13.42 5.88
CA GLY A 1033 -25.76 -13.70 5.23
C GLY A 1033 -25.47 -12.77 4.05
N LEU A 1034 -26.49 -12.14 3.47
CA LEU A 1034 -26.35 -11.21 2.35
C LEU A 1034 -27.09 -9.90 2.66
N SER A 1035 -26.38 -8.99 3.32
CA SER A 1035 -26.91 -7.68 3.72
C SER A 1035 -25.80 -6.64 3.78
N ALA A 1036 -26.16 -5.39 3.47
CA ALA A 1036 -25.25 -4.25 3.52
C ALA A 1036 -25.95 -2.98 4.03
N LEU A 1037 -25.17 -2.11 4.66
CA LEU A 1037 -25.56 -0.77 5.10
C LEU A 1037 -24.51 0.22 4.60
N LEU A 1038 -24.96 1.32 3.99
CA LEU A 1038 -24.14 2.48 3.71
C LEU A 1038 -24.22 3.47 4.86
N ARG A 1039 -23.11 4.13 5.16
CA ARG A 1039 -22.99 5.16 6.20
C ARG A 1039 -22.09 6.28 5.70
N ALA A 1040 -22.35 7.51 6.14
CA ALA A 1040 -21.44 8.63 5.91
C ALA A 1040 -20.06 8.36 6.53
N ASP A 1041 -19.00 8.94 5.96
CA ASP A 1041 -17.67 8.91 6.58
C ASP A 1041 -17.66 9.85 7.81
N PRO A 1042 -17.25 9.38 9.01
CA PRO A 1042 -17.08 10.26 10.17
C PRO A 1042 -16.16 11.47 9.90
N ALA A 1043 -15.22 11.36 8.97
CA ALA A 1043 -14.32 12.45 8.61
C ALA A 1043 -15.05 13.65 7.96
N ASP A 1044 -16.23 13.45 7.38
CA ASP A 1044 -17.05 14.52 6.80
C ASP A 1044 -17.55 15.53 7.87
N TYR A 1045 -17.42 15.19 9.16
CA TYR A 1045 -17.86 16.01 10.30
C TYR A 1045 -16.69 16.72 11.02
N ALA A 1046 -15.49 16.67 10.45
CA ALA A 1046 -14.32 17.38 10.93
C ALA A 1046 -14.12 18.71 10.19
N VAL A 1047 -13.56 19.70 10.87
CA VAL A 1047 -13.05 20.94 10.25
C VAL A 1047 -11.52 20.98 10.33
N PRO A 1048 -10.84 21.85 9.55
CA PRO A 1048 -9.38 21.95 9.60
C PRO A 1048 -8.83 22.11 11.03
N GLY A 1049 -7.79 21.34 11.35
CA GLY A 1049 -7.18 21.31 12.68
C GLY A 1049 -7.83 20.35 13.69
N GLU A 1050 -8.89 19.65 13.30
CA GLU A 1050 -9.49 18.61 14.14
C GLU A 1050 -9.02 17.20 13.78
N ILE A 1051 -8.86 16.38 14.80
CA ILE A 1051 -8.56 14.96 14.69
C ILE A 1051 -9.84 14.18 15.00
N VAL A 1052 -10.16 13.19 14.18
CA VAL A 1052 -11.24 12.23 14.45
C VAL A 1052 -10.62 10.87 14.74
N LEU A 1053 -11.05 10.21 15.81
CA LEU A 1053 -10.58 8.87 16.17
C LEU A 1053 -11.69 8.10 16.90
N SER A 1054 -11.74 6.77 16.76
CA SER A 1054 -12.62 5.99 17.64
C SER A 1054 -12.14 6.09 19.10
N ALA A 1055 -13.04 5.97 20.05
CA ALA A 1055 -12.65 5.93 21.46
C ALA A 1055 -11.84 4.64 21.78
N CYS A 1056 -11.94 3.59 20.95
CA CYS A 1056 -11.03 2.44 21.03
C CYS A 1056 -9.58 2.83 20.73
N ALA A 1057 -9.35 3.75 19.79
CA ALA A 1057 -8.02 4.17 19.39
C ALA A 1057 -7.26 4.89 20.51
N LEU A 1058 -7.92 5.39 21.57
CA LEU A 1058 -7.26 5.91 22.76
C LEU A 1058 -6.30 4.91 23.42
N ARG A 1059 -6.59 3.60 23.30
CA ARG A 1059 -5.75 2.49 23.75
C ARG A 1059 -4.71 2.05 22.72
N GLY A 1060 -4.75 2.64 21.53
CA GLY A 1060 -3.78 2.34 20.47
C GLY A 1060 -2.38 2.65 20.94
N ALA A 1061 -1.42 1.83 20.51
CA ALA A 1061 -0.02 2.06 20.82
C ALA A 1061 0.47 3.35 20.15
N ALA A 1062 1.39 4.05 20.82
CA ALA A 1062 2.05 5.26 20.35
C ALA A 1062 3.54 5.21 20.69
N TYR A 1063 4.38 5.87 19.88
CA TYR A 1063 5.83 5.92 20.08
C TYR A 1063 6.24 6.93 21.20
N PRO A 1064 7.31 6.70 22.00
CA PRO A 1064 8.20 5.53 22.01
C PRO A 1064 7.59 4.31 22.71
N ASP A 1065 6.88 4.52 23.80
CA ASP A 1065 6.20 3.47 24.58
C ASP A 1065 5.04 4.14 25.35
N GLY A 1066 3.90 4.31 24.70
CA GLY A 1066 2.73 4.95 25.29
C GLY A 1066 1.43 4.65 24.56
N THR A 1067 0.36 5.34 24.95
CA THR A 1067 -0.95 5.25 24.29
C THR A 1067 -1.25 6.51 23.48
N VAL A 1068 -2.10 6.38 22.46
CA VAL A 1068 -2.66 7.53 21.73
C VAL A 1068 -3.28 8.55 22.69
N LEU A 1069 -3.95 8.09 23.76
CA LEU A 1069 -4.46 8.97 24.81
C LEU A 1069 -3.35 9.80 25.48
N ALA A 1070 -2.28 9.14 25.92
CA ALA A 1070 -1.16 9.81 26.55
C ALA A 1070 -0.53 10.85 25.60
N GLU A 1071 -0.37 10.50 24.33
CA GLU A 1071 0.17 11.41 23.32
C GLU A 1071 -0.70 12.65 23.13
N LEU A 1072 -2.01 12.48 22.91
CA LEU A 1072 -2.98 13.57 22.72
C LEU A 1072 -2.99 14.55 23.90
N VAL A 1073 -2.91 14.05 25.14
CA VAL A 1073 -2.88 14.91 26.34
C VAL A 1073 -1.53 15.58 26.52
N HIS A 1074 -0.43 14.87 26.25
CA HIS A 1074 0.93 15.39 26.40
C HIS A 1074 1.28 16.49 25.38
N GLU A 1075 0.54 16.63 24.28
CA GLU A 1075 0.67 17.77 23.35
C GLU A 1075 0.54 19.12 24.06
N ARG A 1076 -0.34 19.23 25.07
CA ARG A 1076 -0.50 20.43 25.89
C ARG A 1076 0.43 20.46 27.10
N SER A 1077 0.51 19.36 27.86
CA SER A 1077 1.34 19.26 29.06
C SER A 1077 1.41 17.83 29.61
N ARG A 1078 2.49 17.49 30.31
CA ARG A 1078 2.60 16.26 31.13
C ARG A 1078 1.95 16.38 32.52
N ARG A 1079 1.31 17.52 32.83
CA ARG A 1079 0.71 17.76 34.16
C ARG A 1079 -0.66 17.11 34.29
N SER A 1080 -0.90 16.46 35.43
CA SER A 1080 -2.17 15.81 35.78
C SER A 1080 -3.40 16.73 35.71
N ALA A 1081 -3.25 18.04 35.93
CA ALA A 1081 -4.34 19.00 35.80
C ALA A 1081 -4.90 19.10 34.36
N VAL A 1082 -4.05 18.96 33.33
CA VAL A 1082 -4.48 18.98 31.92
C VAL A 1082 -5.18 17.67 31.56
N ALA A 1083 -4.67 16.54 32.07
CA ALA A 1083 -5.31 15.23 31.94
C ALA A 1083 -6.74 15.25 32.54
N LEU A 1084 -6.91 15.80 33.75
CA LEU A 1084 -8.23 15.96 34.36
C LEU A 1084 -9.17 16.81 33.50
N GLY A 1085 -8.67 17.86 32.83
CA GLY A 1085 -9.46 18.66 31.89
C GLY A 1085 -9.93 17.88 30.66
N PHE A 1086 -9.09 17.00 30.11
CA PHE A 1086 -9.49 16.08 29.04
C PHE A 1086 -10.61 15.15 29.52
N PHE A 1087 -10.40 14.50 30.67
CA PHE A 1087 -11.36 13.54 31.22
C PHE A 1087 -12.70 14.20 31.57
N ASP A 1088 -12.67 15.38 32.20
CA ASP A 1088 -13.87 16.16 32.52
C ASP A 1088 -14.72 16.41 31.28
N ARG A 1089 -14.06 16.82 30.19
CA ARG A 1089 -14.71 17.11 28.92
C ARG A 1089 -15.22 15.84 28.21
N TYR A 1090 -14.45 14.75 28.29
CA TYR A 1090 -14.87 13.44 27.78
C TYR A 1090 -16.15 12.96 28.50
N ALA A 1091 -16.15 12.98 29.83
CA ALA A 1091 -17.28 12.57 30.64
C ALA A 1091 -18.52 13.43 30.37
N GLU A 1092 -18.36 14.76 30.28
CA GLU A 1092 -19.44 15.69 29.92
C GLU A 1092 -20.09 15.32 28.58
N LEU A 1093 -19.27 15.14 27.52
CA LEU A 1093 -19.77 14.83 26.18
C LEU A 1093 -20.47 13.46 26.13
N MET A 1094 -19.92 12.45 26.80
CA MET A 1094 -20.50 11.11 26.82
C MET A 1094 -21.83 11.06 27.58
N LEU A 1095 -21.92 11.72 28.74
CA LEU A 1095 -23.15 11.79 29.51
C LEU A 1095 -24.23 12.60 28.76
N ALA A 1096 -23.84 13.70 28.12
CA ALA A 1096 -24.72 14.49 27.26
C ALA A 1096 -25.22 13.71 26.04
N ALA A 1097 -24.42 12.79 25.48
CA ALA A 1097 -24.84 11.95 24.36
C ALA A 1097 -25.87 10.88 24.78
N GLY A 1098 -25.69 10.26 25.95
CA GLY A 1098 -26.49 9.10 26.36
C GLY A 1098 -27.74 9.41 27.18
N LEU A 1099 -27.64 10.30 28.16
CA LEU A 1099 -28.68 10.45 29.18
C LEU A 1099 -29.90 11.28 28.74
N PRO A 1100 -29.74 12.42 28.04
CA PRO A 1100 -30.86 13.15 27.47
C PRO A 1100 -31.77 12.29 26.58
N LEU A 1101 -31.17 11.43 25.74
CA LEU A 1101 -31.90 10.50 24.89
C LEU A 1101 -32.71 9.46 25.70
N LEU A 1102 -32.12 8.97 26.80
CA LEU A 1102 -32.77 7.99 27.68
C LEU A 1102 -34.01 8.57 28.38
N TRP A 1103 -33.89 9.71 29.05
CA TRP A 1103 -34.99 10.23 29.87
C TRP A 1103 -36.03 11.02 29.07
N ARG A 1104 -35.66 11.68 27.95
CA ARG A 1104 -36.62 12.40 27.10
C ARG A 1104 -37.38 11.45 26.17
N TYR A 1105 -36.66 10.55 25.49
CA TYR A 1105 -37.22 9.77 24.38
C TYR A 1105 -37.25 8.27 24.66
N GLY A 1106 -36.64 7.79 25.75
CA GLY A 1106 -36.51 6.36 26.02
C GLY A 1106 -35.49 5.66 25.14
N ILE A 1107 -34.52 6.38 24.57
CA ILE A 1107 -33.52 5.82 23.65
C ILE A 1107 -32.20 5.57 24.39
N GLY A 1108 -31.76 4.31 24.41
CA GLY A 1108 -30.47 3.89 24.93
C GLY A 1108 -29.50 3.58 23.78
N LEU A 1109 -28.50 4.43 23.60
CA LEU A 1109 -27.44 4.24 22.62
C LEU A 1109 -26.52 3.06 23.01
N GLU A 1110 -26.00 2.35 22.01
CA GLU A 1110 -24.91 1.40 22.19
C GLU A 1110 -23.54 2.12 22.12
N ALA A 1111 -23.36 3.10 23.02
CA ALA A 1111 -22.22 4.01 23.05
C ALA A 1111 -20.93 3.40 23.67
N HIS A 1112 -20.60 2.15 23.34
CA HIS A 1112 -19.31 1.56 23.71
C HIS A 1112 -18.16 2.18 22.89
N LEU A 1113 -16.90 1.93 23.28
CA LEU A 1113 -15.73 2.59 22.68
C LEU A 1113 -15.68 2.51 21.14
N GLN A 1114 -16.06 1.39 20.53
CA GLN A 1114 -16.02 1.19 19.07
C GLN A 1114 -17.06 2.04 18.29
N ASN A 1115 -18.21 2.33 18.90
CA ASN A 1115 -19.33 3.05 18.29
C ASN A 1115 -19.30 4.55 18.61
N THR A 1116 -18.30 4.97 19.37
CA THR A 1116 -18.07 6.34 19.81
C THR A 1116 -16.80 6.84 19.16
N LEU A 1117 -16.85 7.98 18.48
CA LEU A 1117 -15.67 8.67 17.97
C LEU A 1117 -15.52 10.02 18.66
N LEU A 1118 -14.28 10.38 18.95
CA LEU A 1118 -13.91 11.66 19.48
C LEU A 1118 -13.47 12.58 18.35
N VAL A 1119 -13.94 13.82 18.41
CA VAL A 1119 -13.32 14.93 17.69
C VAL A 1119 -12.46 15.68 18.70
N VAL A 1120 -11.15 15.70 18.45
CA VAL A 1120 -10.16 16.33 19.31
C VAL A 1120 -9.61 17.57 18.60
N ARG A 1121 -9.51 18.67 19.35
CA ARG A 1121 -8.86 19.91 18.90
C ARG A 1121 -7.95 20.41 20.00
N ASP A 1122 -6.70 20.72 19.65
CA ASP A 1122 -5.66 21.16 20.59
C ASP A 1122 -5.50 20.22 21.80
N GLY A 1123 -5.57 18.90 21.58
CA GLY A 1123 -5.47 17.90 22.65
C GLY A 1123 -6.66 17.83 23.60
N LEU A 1124 -7.83 18.40 23.27
CA LEU A 1124 -9.06 18.28 24.07
C LEU A 1124 -10.25 17.76 23.25
N PRO A 1125 -11.14 16.91 23.83
CA PRO A 1125 -12.36 16.50 23.17
C PRO A 1125 -13.31 17.69 22.98
N VAL A 1126 -13.69 17.98 21.75
CA VAL A 1126 -14.64 19.07 21.45
C VAL A 1126 -16.02 18.56 21.09
N ARG A 1127 -16.11 17.38 20.47
CA ARG A 1127 -17.35 16.70 20.07
C ARG A 1127 -17.24 15.19 20.18
N VAL A 1128 -18.39 14.52 20.28
CA VAL A 1128 -18.54 13.07 20.13
C VAL A 1128 -19.38 12.78 18.89
N LEU A 1129 -18.91 11.85 18.06
CA LEU A 1129 -19.68 11.28 16.97
C LEU A 1129 -20.16 9.89 17.39
N VAL A 1130 -21.45 9.59 17.21
CA VAL A 1130 -22.04 8.27 17.49
C VAL A 1130 -22.43 7.58 16.19
N ARG A 1131 -22.18 6.27 16.11
CA ARG A 1131 -22.49 5.44 14.94
C ARG A 1131 -23.03 4.06 15.34
N ASP A 1132 -23.52 3.33 14.35
CA ASP A 1132 -24.04 1.94 14.47
C ASP A 1132 -25.31 1.82 15.34
N PHE A 1133 -26.46 1.97 14.70
CA PHE A 1133 -27.75 2.05 15.40
C PHE A 1133 -28.53 0.74 15.41
N GLY A 1134 -28.00 -0.33 14.82
CA GLY A 1134 -28.65 -1.64 14.81
C GLY A 1134 -28.84 -2.25 16.20
N GLY A 1135 -27.99 -1.89 17.16
CA GLY A 1135 -28.00 -2.44 18.50
C GLY A 1135 -28.58 -1.55 19.60
N ILE A 1136 -29.16 -0.39 19.27
CA ILE A 1136 -29.82 0.48 20.26
C ILE A 1136 -31.02 -0.22 20.92
N ARG A 1137 -31.47 0.33 22.06
CA ARG A 1137 -32.73 -0.07 22.70
C ARG A 1137 -33.63 1.14 22.87
N VAL A 1138 -34.92 0.98 22.60
CA VAL A 1138 -35.90 2.07 22.65
C VAL A 1138 -37.10 1.64 23.49
N HIS A 1139 -37.52 2.51 24.41
CA HIS A 1139 -38.72 2.32 25.21
C HIS A 1139 -39.95 2.91 24.50
N SER A 1140 -40.83 2.05 23.98
CA SER A 1140 -41.95 2.46 23.11
C SER A 1140 -42.91 3.43 23.78
N GLY A 1141 -43.12 3.30 25.10
CA GLY A 1141 -43.99 4.21 25.86
C GLY A 1141 -43.46 5.63 25.92
N ARG A 1142 -42.16 5.79 26.26
CA ARG A 1142 -41.53 7.12 26.39
C ARG A 1142 -41.37 7.80 25.03
N MET A 1143 -41.11 7.02 23.98
CA MET A 1143 -41.01 7.55 22.63
C MET A 1143 -42.34 8.14 22.15
N ARG A 1144 -43.46 7.43 22.38
CA ARG A 1144 -44.81 7.91 22.05
C ARG A 1144 -45.21 9.13 22.87
N GLU A 1145 -44.91 9.15 24.17
CA GLU A 1145 -45.16 10.30 25.04
C GLU A 1145 -44.38 11.56 24.62
N ALA A 1146 -43.22 11.39 24.00
CA ALA A 1146 -42.44 12.47 23.42
C ALA A 1146 -42.96 12.94 22.05
N GLY A 1147 -44.09 12.40 21.58
CA GLY A 1147 -44.69 12.74 20.29
C GLY A 1147 -43.96 12.16 19.07
N LEU A 1148 -43.11 11.15 19.26
CA LEU A 1148 -42.36 10.51 18.19
C LEU A 1148 -43.08 9.26 17.70
N ASP A 1149 -43.52 9.28 16.44
CA ASP A 1149 -44.06 8.10 15.77
C ASP A 1149 -42.94 7.36 15.01
N PHE A 1150 -42.70 6.10 15.36
CA PHE A 1150 -41.74 5.24 14.69
C PHE A 1150 -42.27 3.82 14.66
N VAL A 1151 -42.46 3.29 13.45
CA VAL A 1151 -42.91 1.91 13.22
C VAL A 1151 -41.67 1.03 12.99
N PRO A 1152 -41.32 0.14 13.94
CA PRO A 1152 -40.17 -0.75 13.78
C PRO A 1152 -40.43 -1.80 12.70
N HIS A 1153 -39.36 -2.25 12.05
CA HIS A 1153 -39.42 -3.45 11.23
C HIS A 1153 -39.99 -4.64 12.04
N PRO A 1154 -40.86 -5.49 11.44
CA PRO A 1154 -41.37 -6.69 12.10
C PRO A 1154 -40.25 -7.57 12.68
N GLY A 1155 -40.48 -8.11 13.88
CA GLY A 1155 -39.50 -8.95 14.58
C GLY A 1155 -38.27 -8.20 15.13
N SER A 1156 -38.27 -6.87 15.12
CA SER A 1156 -37.18 -6.08 15.70
C SER A 1156 -37.12 -6.19 17.22
N ILE A 1157 -35.95 -6.53 17.74
CA ILE A 1157 -35.65 -6.53 19.19
C ILE A 1157 -35.19 -5.16 19.72
N THR A 1158 -35.23 -4.12 18.87
CA THR A 1158 -34.79 -2.76 19.20
C THR A 1158 -35.75 -2.08 20.17
N PHE A 1159 -37.05 -2.39 20.08
CA PHE A 1159 -38.11 -1.75 20.85
C PHE A 1159 -38.56 -2.65 22.00
N SER A 1160 -38.86 -2.05 23.15
CA SER A 1160 -39.29 -2.76 24.36
C SER A 1160 -40.23 -1.87 25.17
N ASP A 1161 -41.19 -2.48 25.86
CA ASP A 1161 -42.04 -1.78 26.83
C ASP A 1161 -41.47 -1.82 28.26
N ASP A 1162 -40.31 -2.46 28.46
CA ASP A 1162 -39.55 -2.46 29.72
C ASP A 1162 -38.45 -1.39 29.69
N ILE A 1163 -38.66 -0.29 30.41
CA ILE A 1163 -37.62 0.75 30.57
C ILE A 1163 -36.35 0.21 31.24
N GLY A 1164 -36.46 -0.83 32.07
CA GLY A 1164 -35.32 -1.53 32.67
C GLY A 1164 -34.37 -2.08 31.61
N HIS A 1165 -34.88 -2.58 30.48
CA HIS A 1165 -34.07 -3.07 29.37
C HIS A 1165 -33.20 -1.95 28.75
N VAL A 1166 -33.78 -0.77 28.58
CA VAL A 1166 -33.04 0.40 28.05
C VAL A 1166 -32.01 0.89 29.08
N ARG A 1167 -32.38 0.96 30.36
CA ARG A 1167 -31.48 1.33 31.47
C ARG A 1167 -30.27 0.38 31.56
N ARG A 1168 -30.49 -0.94 31.46
CA ARG A 1168 -29.42 -1.96 31.42
C ARG A 1168 -28.47 -1.73 30.24
N LYS A 1169 -29.02 -1.40 29.06
CA LYS A 1169 -28.22 -1.11 27.86
C LYS A 1169 -27.33 0.12 28.05
N VAL A 1170 -27.90 1.21 28.58
CA VAL A 1170 -27.14 2.45 28.85
C VAL A 1170 -26.07 2.20 29.91
N SER A 1171 -26.41 1.56 31.04
CA SER A 1171 -25.44 1.18 32.08
C SER A 1171 -24.25 0.40 31.51
N TYR A 1172 -24.51 -0.60 30.68
CA TYR A 1172 -23.46 -1.38 30.06
C TYR A 1172 -22.65 -0.57 29.03
N ALA A 1173 -23.31 0.02 28.02
CA ALA A 1173 -22.60 0.59 26.88
C ALA A 1173 -21.90 1.92 27.22
N LEU A 1174 -22.55 2.78 28.00
CA LEU A 1174 -22.03 4.11 28.35
C LEU A 1174 -21.08 4.07 29.55
N LEU A 1175 -21.41 3.34 30.61
CA LEU A 1175 -20.60 3.33 31.83
C LEU A 1175 -19.56 2.20 31.77
N GLN A 1176 -19.97 0.94 31.67
CA GLN A 1176 -19.07 -0.21 31.82
C GLN A 1176 -18.13 -0.40 30.62
N ALA A 1177 -18.66 -0.35 29.39
CA ALA A 1177 -17.91 -0.61 28.16
C ALA A 1177 -17.31 0.65 27.52
N ASN A 1178 -17.33 1.78 28.24
CA ASN A 1178 -16.79 3.06 27.76
C ASN A 1178 -16.15 3.87 28.90
N ILE A 1179 -16.92 4.60 29.71
CA ILE A 1179 -16.36 5.54 30.70
C ILE A 1179 -15.42 4.81 31.68
N ALA A 1180 -15.78 3.61 32.14
CA ALA A 1180 -14.94 2.84 33.05
C ALA A 1180 -13.55 2.54 32.47
N HIS A 1181 -13.47 2.20 31.18
CA HIS A 1181 -12.17 1.97 30.54
C HIS A 1181 -11.34 3.25 30.41
N VAL A 1182 -11.99 4.38 30.15
CA VAL A 1182 -11.29 5.67 30.15
C VAL A 1182 -10.83 6.03 31.57
N VAL A 1183 -11.63 5.75 32.61
CA VAL A 1183 -11.21 5.91 34.00
C VAL A 1183 -9.96 5.08 34.30
N THR A 1184 -9.96 3.79 33.93
CA THR A 1184 -8.80 2.89 34.13
C THR A 1184 -7.55 3.44 33.41
N MET A 1185 -7.65 3.81 32.14
CA MET A 1185 -6.53 4.40 31.40
C MET A 1185 -5.99 5.67 32.06
N PHE A 1186 -6.86 6.54 32.58
CA PHE A 1186 -6.46 7.77 33.25
C PHE A 1186 -5.81 7.51 34.62
N ALA A 1187 -6.35 6.56 35.37
CA ALA A 1187 -5.80 6.15 36.66
C ALA A 1187 -4.38 5.60 36.51
N GLU A 1188 -4.17 4.71 35.54
CA GLU A 1188 -2.86 4.09 35.27
C GLU A 1188 -1.85 5.08 34.68
N THR A 1189 -2.24 5.86 33.67
CA THR A 1189 -1.30 6.72 32.92
C THR A 1189 -0.78 7.90 33.76
N TRP A 1190 -1.60 8.41 34.69
CA TRP A 1190 -1.27 9.60 35.50
C TRP A 1190 -1.30 9.35 37.01
N ASP A 1191 -1.37 8.10 37.45
CA ASP A 1191 -1.44 7.71 38.87
C ASP A 1191 -2.54 8.48 39.64
N LEU A 1192 -3.73 8.53 39.04
CA LEU A 1192 -4.88 9.26 39.58
C LEU A 1192 -5.81 8.33 40.34
N PRO A 1193 -6.30 8.72 41.55
CA PRO A 1193 -7.31 7.93 42.25
C PRO A 1193 -8.59 7.80 41.42
N ALA A 1194 -8.98 6.58 41.08
CA ALA A 1194 -10.19 6.31 40.29
C ALA A 1194 -11.46 6.91 40.94
N GLU A 1195 -11.51 6.96 42.27
CA GLU A 1195 -12.58 7.59 43.04
C GLU A 1195 -12.80 9.06 42.66
N ARG A 1196 -11.71 9.80 42.41
CA ARG A 1196 -11.78 11.20 41.97
C ARG A 1196 -12.39 11.31 40.57
N LEU A 1197 -12.03 10.40 39.66
CA LEU A 1197 -12.58 10.36 38.30
C LEU A 1197 -14.07 10.01 38.32
N TRP A 1198 -14.50 9.04 39.15
CA TRP A 1198 -15.91 8.73 39.33
C TRP A 1198 -16.71 9.83 40.03
N THR A 1199 -16.09 10.57 40.94
CA THR A 1199 -16.69 11.78 41.54
C THR A 1199 -17.01 12.79 40.44
N THR A 1200 -16.07 13.05 39.51
CA THR A 1200 -16.32 13.91 38.35
C THR A 1200 -17.51 13.40 37.51
N VAL A 1201 -17.57 12.11 37.19
CA VAL A 1201 -18.69 11.51 36.44
C VAL A 1201 -20.02 11.71 37.19
N ARG A 1202 -20.05 11.49 38.51
CA ARG A 1202 -21.23 11.69 39.36
C ARG A 1202 -21.69 13.14 39.36
N THR A 1203 -20.77 14.09 39.53
CA THR A 1203 -21.07 15.52 39.52
C THR A 1203 -21.67 15.92 38.19
N LYS A 1204 -21.04 15.58 37.06
CA LYS A 1204 -21.57 15.89 35.72
C LYS A 1204 -22.93 15.25 35.45
N MET A 1205 -23.15 14.03 35.93
CA MET A 1205 -24.45 13.36 35.80
C MET A 1205 -25.54 14.11 36.57
N THR A 1206 -25.21 14.68 37.73
CA THR A 1206 -26.13 15.49 38.54
C THR A 1206 -26.35 16.87 37.94
N ASP A 1207 -25.31 17.49 37.38
CA ASP A 1207 -25.39 18.80 36.73
C ASP A 1207 -26.36 18.79 35.54
N LEU A 1208 -26.47 17.66 34.81
CA LEU A 1208 -27.43 17.50 33.71
C LEU A 1208 -28.90 17.54 34.15
N LEU A 1209 -29.19 17.39 35.46
CA LEU A 1209 -30.54 17.53 36.00
C LEU A 1209 -30.93 19.00 36.21
N ALA A 1210 -29.96 19.90 36.30
CA ALA A 1210 -30.20 21.31 36.57
C ALA A 1210 -31.00 21.96 35.41
N GLY A 1211 -32.08 22.67 35.75
CA GLY A 1211 -32.90 23.39 34.78
C GLY A 1211 -33.86 22.52 33.96
N LEU A 1212 -34.02 21.23 34.27
CA LEU A 1212 -35.06 20.39 33.64
C LEU A 1212 -36.47 20.75 34.15
N PRO A 1213 -37.49 20.74 33.28
CA PRO A 1213 -38.88 20.93 33.71
C PRO A 1213 -39.35 19.77 34.58
N ALA A 1214 -40.28 20.03 35.51
CA ALA A 1214 -40.65 19.09 36.59
C ALA A 1214 -41.04 17.68 36.12
N ASN A 1215 -41.74 17.57 34.98
CA ASN A 1215 -42.16 16.30 34.38
C ASN A 1215 -40.97 15.47 33.86
N LEU A 1216 -39.95 16.12 33.29
CA LEU A 1216 -38.71 15.47 32.85
C LEU A 1216 -37.76 15.22 34.02
N LEU A 1217 -37.71 16.13 34.99
CA LEU A 1217 -36.85 16.00 36.17
C LEU A 1217 -37.15 14.71 36.93
N ALA A 1218 -38.43 14.39 37.18
CA ALA A 1218 -38.80 13.14 37.86
C ALA A 1218 -38.30 11.88 37.12
N ARG A 1219 -38.39 11.86 35.78
CA ARG A 1219 -37.90 10.74 34.95
C ARG A 1219 -36.39 10.65 34.97
N ALA A 1220 -35.73 11.78 34.75
CA ALA A 1220 -34.28 11.88 34.74
C ALA A 1220 -33.69 11.47 36.10
N SER A 1221 -34.27 11.94 37.21
CA SER A 1221 -33.89 11.53 38.57
C SER A 1221 -34.06 10.02 38.79
N ALA A 1222 -35.13 9.40 38.28
CA ALA A 1222 -35.32 7.96 38.40
C ALA A 1222 -34.29 7.15 37.58
N ASP A 1223 -33.90 7.64 36.40
CA ASP A 1223 -32.87 7.01 35.58
C ASP A 1223 -31.47 7.17 36.20
N VAL A 1224 -31.15 8.36 36.72
CA VAL A 1224 -29.90 8.62 37.45
C VAL A 1224 -29.83 7.78 38.73
N ALA A 1225 -30.93 7.69 39.49
CA ALA A 1225 -31.00 6.86 40.69
C ALA A 1225 -30.72 5.39 40.37
N PHE A 1226 -31.21 4.87 39.25
CA PHE A 1226 -30.85 3.53 38.78
C PHE A 1226 -29.35 3.41 38.50
N LEU A 1227 -28.74 4.39 37.83
CA LEU A 1227 -27.30 4.37 37.53
C LEU A 1227 -26.40 4.56 38.77
N MET A 1228 -26.96 5.00 39.90
CA MET A 1228 -26.27 5.23 41.18
C MET A 1228 -26.59 4.17 42.26
N THR A 1229 -27.28 3.07 41.93
CA THR A 1229 -27.49 1.96 42.85
C THR A 1229 -26.17 1.32 43.28
N SER A 1230 -26.12 0.67 44.44
CA SER A 1230 -24.88 0.03 44.94
C SER A 1230 -24.32 -1.04 44.00
N HIS A 1231 -25.18 -1.66 43.20
CA HIS A 1231 -24.80 -2.63 42.17
C HIS A 1231 -25.52 -2.35 40.86
N LEU A 1232 -24.83 -2.55 39.75
CA LEU A 1232 -25.40 -2.50 38.39
C LEU A 1232 -25.33 -3.88 37.74
N PRO A 1233 -26.29 -4.23 36.86
CA PRO A 1233 -26.22 -5.44 36.07
C PRO A 1233 -25.12 -5.32 35.01
N GLN A 1234 -24.21 -6.29 34.98
CA GLN A 1234 -23.16 -6.42 33.97
C GLN A 1234 -23.32 -7.74 33.22
N LYS A 1235 -23.08 -7.72 31.91
CA LYS A 1235 -23.12 -8.93 31.08
C LYS A 1235 -22.08 -9.94 31.53
N ALA A 1236 -22.49 -11.20 31.67
CA ALA A 1236 -21.62 -12.32 32.04
C ALA A 1236 -21.18 -13.09 30.78
N PHE A 1237 -20.20 -12.54 30.06
CA PHE A 1237 -19.74 -13.09 28.79
C PHE A 1237 -19.19 -14.51 28.93
N GLY A 1238 -18.52 -14.82 30.04
CA GLY A 1238 -17.99 -16.15 30.31
C GLY A 1238 -19.10 -17.16 30.51
N LEU A 1239 -20.07 -16.82 31.35
CA LEU A 1239 -21.22 -17.67 31.62
C LEU A 1239 -22.07 -17.89 30.37
N MET A 1240 -22.35 -16.81 29.63
CA MET A 1240 -23.07 -16.90 28.35
C MET A 1240 -22.35 -17.82 27.37
N ARG A 1241 -21.00 -17.75 27.32
CA ARG A 1241 -20.21 -18.60 26.43
C ARG A 1241 -20.22 -20.07 26.85
N LEU A 1242 -20.09 -20.34 28.15
CA LEU A 1242 -20.06 -21.68 28.72
C LEU A 1242 -21.42 -22.39 28.66
N LEU A 1243 -22.53 -21.63 28.70
CA LEU A 1243 -23.89 -22.15 28.59
C LEU A 1243 -24.43 -22.14 27.15
N ALA A 1244 -23.66 -21.66 26.17
CA ALA A 1244 -24.13 -21.40 24.81
C ALA A 1244 -25.44 -20.59 24.78
N ALA A 1245 -25.55 -19.58 25.64
CA ALA A 1245 -26.78 -18.83 25.85
C ALA A 1245 -27.20 -18.04 24.60
N ASP A 1246 -28.49 -18.13 24.26
CA ASP A 1246 -29.13 -17.38 23.17
C ASP A 1246 -29.63 -15.99 23.59
N HIS A 1247 -29.60 -15.70 24.90
CA HIS A 1247 -30.02 -14.44 25.51
C HIS A 1247 -28.92 -13.83 26.38
N ASP A 1248 -29.02 -12.53 26.68
CA ASP A 1248 -28.07 -11.84 27.54
C ASP A 1248 -28.26 -12.25 29.02
N ILE A 1249 -27.21 -12.78 29.66
CA ILE A 1249 -27.19 -13.09 31.09
C ILE A 1249 -26.46 -11.96 31.82
N TYR A 1250 -27.05 -11.48 32.92
CA TYR A 1250 -26.48 -10.39 33.74
C TYR A 1250 -26.18 -10.86 35.17
N LEU A 1251 -25.08 -10.38 35.72
CA LEU A 1251 -24.71 -10.54 37.13
C LEU A 1251 -24.60 -9.16 37.79
N PRO A 1252 -24.99 -9.02 39.08
CA PRO A 1252 -24.81 -7.77 39.81
C PRO A 1252 -23.32 -7.52 40.06
N GLN A 1253 -22.86 -6.30 39.77
CA GLN A 1253 -21.48 -5.86 40.00
C GLN A 1253 -21.48 -4.56 40.78
N ALA A 1254 -20.50 -4.40 41.67
CA ALA A 1254 -20.36 -3.22 42.50
C ALA A 1254 -20.25 -1.96 41.63
N ASN A 1255 -20.93 -0.90 42.03
CA ASN A 1255 -21.01 0.34 41.27
C ASN A 1255 -20.13 1.43 41.90
N PRO A 1256 -19.05 1.89 41.25
CA PRO A 1256 -18.21 2.96 41.78
C PRO A 1256 -18.95 4.30 41.89
N LEU A 1257 -20.04 4.50 41.13
CA LEU A 1257 -20.89 5.69 41.25
C LEU A 1257 -21.72 5.72 42.54
N HIS A 1258 -21.74 4.67 43.36
CA HIS A 1258 -22.47 4.64 44.63
C HIS A 1258 -21.66 5.22 45.82
N GLY A 1259 -20.35 4.95 45.90
CA GLY A 1259 -19.49 5.30 47.06
C GLY A 1259 -18.62 6.58 46.96
N ALA A 1260 -18.55 7.23 45.80
CA ALA A 1260 -17.76 8.45 45.56
C ALA A 1260 -18.25 9.73 46.30
N GLY A 1261 -18.88 9.62 47.47
CA GLY A 1261 -19.49 10.74 48.20
C GLY A 1261 -19.35 10.74 49.73
N ASP A 1262 -18.64 9.79 50.34
CA ASP A 1262 -18.51 9.73 51.81
C ASP A 1262 -17.26 10.43 52.37
N THR A 1263 -16.57 11.27 51.58
CA THR A 1263 -15.37 12.03 52.01
C THR A 1263 -15.46 13.54 51.85
N VAL A 1264 -16.67 14.12 51.92
CA VAL A 1264 -16.84 15.55 52.27
C VAL A 1264 -18.02 15.71 53.22
N ARG A 1265 -17.73 15.70 54.52
CA ARG A 1265 -18.51 16.37 55.55
C ARG A 1265 -17.59 17.31 56.31
#